data_AF-Q4D8M2-F1
#
_entry.id   AF-Q4D8M2-F1
#
_cell.length_a   1.000
_cell.length_b   1.000
_cell.length_c   1.000
_cell.angle_alpha   90.00
_cell.angle_beta   90.00
_cell.angle_gamma   90.00
#
_symmetry.space_group_name_H-M   'P 1'
#
loop_
_entity.id
_entity.type
_entity.pdbx_description
1 polymer ?
#
loop_
_entity_poly.entity_id
_entity_poly.type
_entity_poly.pdbx_seq_one_letter_code
_entity_poly.pdbx_strand_id
1 'polypeptide(L)'
;MVDGSSATHHGSPVDICLGLWMWSAVGACPRGRHRVRHRAIAAVRAALLVLLSLVAAAAWVPAVHAVVLRLRGGTVDRAITVGRAVDTVLMDGVSITNGVAVVFDVAAMLPGALRIELRNCVCDGGAQIYVRGYSGEPASDRSLEVSVSGLSGDYCSLVFVHNLPAHTNVTVRDSTIVTAGPMRYSQLSGLTDAVASPLVLHATSLLQSQLRVSNTVLRSLQAGGSAVYVGGGVDLLSSAVVLDGVSLEASGGLTASAMRVASSSRLSLRSHSVFSVTNVSVVSSGGGLVLGERLEVVDSVLRFVGVEGSVASSLVRCDGGTIGGGGWLDLHDVWAVGETSSVASLSGVTLSGGTVSIARCAATGATLVAGPAITSGVVAVQCNRAGGRVLRSSGDYRMAGLPSVSVVPCGGCAAVLACFDALTASFSDCVCSCLAGGLGETCLPFDVPPARAGGGGGGAPGCVSGVTLTESVTVGGGRATACFDSVVFSGPITVAVDLRSMDAFADALNVTLHHCVLAGGVRLRIGGLSESTARLVPYALVNVTNVTSLEGTIVLHGAMPPNSSVLLANSTLRATVGGSQYVTTTRGHEEFRYGPALVLDGVRLLSTRFVVTRSTMVCGGGSCAAILVERGFCANLSSTFYMDSCVVNAQMHVIYALASDLRVSGGSVFSIQNSSWSAPSTEYYRGACVFEGVVVDGGSVLQIVSSTFRLGFAMLIATTLTVADGSWLVHRDNEFRTAYVVYVASYYGMAFRDRSVWSILDNNFNYGSYSSTIAYMTSNWSPTSDARPTIYGVCNEARGSPLTNYGDDLNIVAPVRVLDCGACTMDAVCFAARTSSISGCRCVCAAGGYGDTCLPAAVPDGLGPLPLPEADDTEIRCVHGGIISSVDYPDPGVRGLCFVNVTFTAAIVLDLSYFDAPQQTLNITLLQCVFMGLSIKGNGAHVHVSVVSSMLDAGALEFEGHFGVSSLILVVGSATVTTSYYAILFLEFTLGANSTLLLLDNRIEGNRYAVYFPVAVVVDGGGIIVKGNVLMTTDNRRRMGSAVCLHAVDVRNGGYFDIENNTMRAAIGIELFLHATVSSAGLLRVADCTFVGRKESFDSTLVFLDGSVTLEGGAQWRVEGNKVSAASLLSMPLSKHKMRLSGSSTTVVLSNNRQVDDSYSFADLALPSMVKKPPARLVVGCNLQGDEEVSYDDVFLGDVEVFRCGTCDDDAACYMPGTELVDRGSCSCSCKNGWHGASCLPLEVPDTVVPPVAERAVDGDTSCVVDQTLTNLTLNMWKTHHCYAGVTFSGVGATLTFFFDSMPLHLPINITFTGCTFRDGAALQFVGGAGAAESSGVLIRVSQTVMRSSVVAFIRALPQHCDVAVTEVDAVQSSEVHLPDTGRNKLSVLLLKNVVLSASSLLVSNVNALATKQDAYGLYSTGTLTLVGGSSLYTRYCSFDGYAHMLYMNILSVSDHSVFALLNSTMSSGESLLYMRHGLSVSDHSVLRVVGNSAPVPCAIYACQKWSLELLSWLGWRDNDVGVG
;
A
#
# COMPACT_ATOMS: atom_id res chain seq x y z
N MET A 1 15.24 -16.81 -5.22
CA MET A 1 15.62 -17.94 -4.33
C MET A 1 14.96 -19.18 -4.91
N VAL A 2 15.65 -19.87 -5.81
CA VAL A 2 15.18 -21.11 -6.44
C VAL A 2 16.41 -22.02 -6.45
N ASP A 3 16.39 -23.04 -5.61
CA ASP A 3 17.50 -23.96 -5.37
C ASP A 3 17.80 -24.81 -6.61
N GLY A 4 18.86 -24.43 -7.33
CA GLY A 4 19.46 -25.22 -8.40
C GLY A 4 20.52 -26.16 -7.83
N SER A 5 20.11 -27.28 -7.23
CA SER A 5 21.06 -28.31 -6.77
C SER A 5 20.49 -29.73 -6.91
N SER A 6 20.37 -30.25 -8.14
CA SER A 6 20.36 -31.69 -8.41
C SER A 6 20.57 -32.01 -9.90
N ALA A 7 21.82 -32.11 -10.35
CA ALA A 7 22.15 -32.80 -11.62
C ALA A 7 23.66 -33.11 -11.70
N THR A 8 24.20 -33.87 -10.75
CA THR A 8 25.52 -34.50 -10.85
C THR A 8 25.32 -35.99 -11.13
N HIS A 9 24.99 -36.35 -12.38
CA HIS A 9 25.04 -37.75 -12.81
C HIS A 9 26.34 -38.02 -13.57
N HIS A 10 27.20 -38.81 -12.93
CA HIS A 10 28.44 -39.36 -13.45
C HIS A 10 28.23 -40.16 -14.75
N GLY A 11 28.76 -39.66 -15.87
CA GLY A 11 28.99 -40.41 -17.10
C GLY A 11 30.24 -41.29 -17.01
N SER A 12 30.15 -42.50 -17.54
CA SER A 12 31.09 -43.62 -17.37
C SER A 12 32.50 -43.43 -17.99
N PRO A 13 33.53 -44.20 -17.57
CA PRO A 13 34.94 -43.89 -17.78
C PRO A 13 35.58 -44.52 -19.04
N VAL A 14 34.99 -44.34 -20.24
CA VAL A 14 35.61 -44.81 -21.50
C VAL A 14 36.49 -43.74 -22.18
N ASP A 15 36.55 -42.50 -21.67
CA ASP A 15 37.31 -41.41 -22.31
C ASP A 15 38.77 -41.22 -21.81
N ILE A 16 39.35 -42.15 -21.04
CA ILE A 16 40.70 -41.98 -20.44
C ILE A 16 41.81 -42.74 -21.20
N CYS A 17 41.77 -42.89 -22.53
CA CYS A 17 42.85 -43.61 -23.27
C CYS A 17 43.51 -42.89 -24.45
N LEU A 18 43.28 -41.58 -24.67
CA LEU A 18 43.96 -40.83 -25.76
C LEU A 18 44.80 -39.63 -25.29
N GLY A 19 45.08 -39.50 -23.99
CA GLY A 19 45.72 -38.33 -23.40
C GLY A 19 47.25 -38.31 -23.25
N LEU A 20 48.02 -39.22 -23.87
CA LEU A 20 49.44 -39.39 -23.52
C LEU A 20 50.50 -39.24 -24.63
N TRP A 21 50.13 -38.72 -25.81
CA TRP A 21 51.12 -38.36 -26.83
C TRP A 21 50.92 -36.91 -27.26
N MET A 22 51.56 -35.97 -26.55
CA MET A 22 52.06 -34.68 -27.08
C MET A 22 52.62 -33.85 -25.91
N TRP A 23 53.83 -34.19 -25.46
CA TRP A 23 54.66 -33.28 -24.67
C TRP A 23 55.84 -32.79 -25.51
N SER A 24 55.90 -31.47 -25.63
CA SER A 24 57.05 -30.56 -25.74
C SER A 24 58.29 -30.98 -26.56
N ALA A 25 58.57 -30.17 -27.59
CA ALA A 25 59.92 -29.83 -27.99
C ALA A 25 59.96 -28.39 -28.52
N VAL A 26 59.87 -27.43 -27.59
CA VAL A 26 60.21 -26.01 -27.84
C VAL A 26 61.71 -25.87 -27.66
N GLY A 27 62.44 -25.55 -28.72
CA GLY A 27 63.89 -25.40 -28.68
C GLY A 27 64.43 -24.73 -29.93
N ALA A 28 64.63 -23.41 -29.82
CA ALA A 28 65.15 -22.52 -30.83
C ALA A 28 66.55 -22.92 -31.34
N CYS A 29 66.81 -22.71 -32.64
CA CYS A 29 68.09 -22.19 -33.16
C CYS A 29 68.02 -21.92 -34.67
N PRO A 30 68.27 -20.68 -35.13
CA PRO A 30 68.44 -20.33 -36.53
C PRO A 30 69.93 -20.28 -36.90
N ARG A 31 70.35 -21.00 -37.95
CA ARG A 31 71.50 -20.61 -38.80
C ARG A 31 71.62 -21.50 -40.04
N GLY A 32 71.24 -20.91 -41.17
CA GLY A 32 72.08 -20.71 -42.34
C GLY A 32 72.98 -21.83 -42.87
N ARG A 33 72.72 -22.12 -44.16
CA ARG A 33 73.66 -22.40 -45.26
C ARG A 33 74.13 -23.85 -45.48
N HIS A 34 73.70 -24.33 -46.66
CA HIS A 34 74.48 -25.05 -47.66
C HIS A 34 75.32 -26.27 -47.23
N ARG A 35 74.93 -27.46 -47.70
CA ARG A 35 75.65 -28.17 -48.79
C ARG A 35 75.11 -29.59 -49.02
N VAL A 36 75.27 -30.00 -50.29
CA VAL A 36 75.33 -31.38 -50.83
C VAL A 36 74.00 -32.07 -51.19
N ARG A 37 73.72 -31.98 -52.50
CA ARG A 37 72.90 -32.88 -53.32
C ARG A 37 73.44 -34.33 -53.27
N HIS A 38 72.54 -35.26 -53.58
CA HIS A 38 72.77 -36.67 -53.98
C HIS A 38 72.58 -37.77 -52.91
N ARG A 39 71.35 -37.88 -52.40
CA ARG A 39 70.70 -39.20 -52.18
C ARG A 39 69.16 -39.18 -52.32
N ALA A 40 68.57 -38.03 -52.66
CA ALA A 40 67.12 -37.82 -52.64
C ALA A 40 66.32 -38.47 -53.79
N ILE A 41 66.95 -39.01 -54.84
CA ILE A 41 66.18 -39.45 -56.03
C ILE A 41 65.59 -40.87 -55.86
N ALA A 42 66.19 -41.74 -55.04
CA ALA A 42 65.66 -43.08 -54.81
C ALA A 42 64.51 -43.10 -53.80
N ALA A 43 64.63 -42.36 -52.68
CA ALA A 43 63.60 -42.29 -51.66
C ALA A 43 62.33 -41.57 -52.16
N VAL A 44 62.48 -40.53 -52.98
CA VAL A 44 61.34 -39.81 -53.56
C VAL A 44 60.55 -40.68 -54.54
N ARG A 45 61.20 -41.58 -55.30
CA ARG A 45 60.47 -42.49 -56.19
C ARG A 45 59.69 -43.57 -55.44
N ALA A 46 60.24 -44.11 -54.35
CA ALA A 46 59.49 -45.04 -53.50
C ALA A 46 58.31 -44.33 -52.81
N ALA A 47 58.51 -43.11 -52.31
CA ALA A 47 57.44 -42.32 -51.74
C ALA A 47 56.35 -41.95 -52.78
N LEU A 48 56.74 -41.63 -54.03
CA LEU A 48 55.80 -41.36 -55.11
C LEU A 48 55.02 -42.59 -55.54
N LEU A 49 55.63 -43.79 -55.54
CA LEU A 49 54.93 -45.04 -55.83
C LEU A 49 53.92 -45.38 -54.74
N VAL A 50 54.26 -45.16 -53.46
CA VAL A 50 53.32 -45.31 -52.35
C VAL A 50 52.19 -44.28 -52.46
N LEU A 51 52.49 -43.03 -52.78
CA LEU A 51 51.50 -41.98 -53.02
C LEU A 51 50.59 -42.29 -54.21
N LEU A 52 51.14 -42.78 -55.33
CA LEU A 52 50.36 -43.21 -56.49
C LEU A 52 49.50 -44.43 -56.17
N SER A 53 49.99 -45.37 -55.36
CA SER A 53 49.18 -46.51 -54.91
C SER A 53 48.05 -46.09 -53.97
N LEU A 54 48.27 -45.09 -53.11
CA LEU A 54 47.23 -44.49 -52.27
C LEU A 54 46.20 -43.71 -53.09
N VAL A 55 46.63 -43.00 -54.13
CA VAL A 55 45.73 -42.28 -55.05
C VAL A 55 44.94 -43.28 -55.92
N ALA A 56 45.56 -44.36 -56.38
CA ALA A 56 44.86 -45.41 -57.14
C ALA A 56 43.88 -46.20 -56.25
N ALA A 57 44.23 -46.47 -54.99
CA ALA A 57 43.32 -47.08 -54.02
C ALA A 57 42.15 -46.13 -53.68
N ALA A 58 42.38 -44.81 -53.64
CA ALA A 58 41.32 -43.83 -53.45
C ALA A 58 40.37 -43.72 -54.66
N ALA A 59 40.83 -43.99 -55.88
CA ALA A 59 39.97 -44.01 -57.07
C ALA A 59 39.01 -45.22 -57.12
N TRP A 60 39.23 -46.23 -56.27
CA TRP A 60 38.41 -47.46 -56.20
C TRP A 60 37.62 -47.57 -54.89
N VAL A 61 37.40 -46.48 -54.17
CA VAL A 61 36.41 -46.45 -53.08
C VAL A 61 35.05 -46.09 -53.69
N PRO A 62 34.13 -47.05 -53.84
CA PRO A 62 32.79 -46.79 -54.35
C PRO A 62 32.05 -45.89 -53.36
N ALA A 63 31.33 -44.89 -53.89
CA ALA A 63 30.38 -44.04 -53.16
C ALA A 63 30.92 -43.56 -51.79
N VAL A 64 31.74 -42.50 -51.80
CA VAL A 64 32.06 -41.77 -50.57
C VAL A 64 30.73 -41.42 -49.90
N HIS A 65 30.44 -42.11 -48.80
CA HIS A 65 29.24 -41.89 -48.01
C HIS A 65 29.30 -40.45 -47.51
N ALA A 66 28.23 -39.70 -47.73
CA ALA A 66 27.96 -38.41 -47.10
C ALA A 66 28.43 -38.41 -45.63
N VAL A 67 29.45 -37.61 -45.30
CA VAL A 67 29.91 -37.49 -43.91
C VAL A 67 29.14 -36.34 -43.26
N VAL A 68 28.32 -36.70 -42.28
CA VAL A 68 27.62 -35.75 -41.42
C VAL A 68 28.52 -35.39 -40.24
N LEU A 69 28.96 -34.14 -40.14
CA LEU A 69 29.63 -33.62 -38.95
C LEU A 69 28.60 -33.19 -37.91
N ARG A 70 28.50 -33.90 -36.78
CA ARG A 70 27.64 -33.50 -35.65
C ARG A 70 28.47 -33.18 -34.43
N LEU A 71 28.33 -31.96 -33.91
CA LEU A 71 28.91 -31.52 -32.64
C LEU A 71 27.75 -31.14 -31.72
N ARG A 72 27.64 -31.84 -30.57
CA ARG A 72 26.64 -31.55 -29.55
C ARG A 72 27.36 -31.22 -28.24
N GLY A 73 27.13 -30.03 -27.70
CA GLY A 73 27.85 -29.55 -26.53
C GLY A 73 29.35 -29.30 -26.80
N GLY A 74 30.08 -29.04 -25.71
CA GLY A 74 31.52 -28.84 -25.73
C GLY A 74 31.96 -27.43 -26.13
N THR A 75 33.28 -27.22 -26.10
CA THR A 75 33.90 -25.93 -26.40
C THR A 75 34.86 -26.07 -27.58
N VAL A 76 34.73 -25.19 -28.57
CA VAL A 76 35.65 -25.00 -29.68
C VAL A 76 36.55 -23.81 -29.35
N ASP A 77 37.80 -24.10 -28.99
CA ASP A 77 38.82 -23.14 -28.58
C ASP A 77 40.02 -23.07 -29.54
N ARG A 78 39.97 -23.84 -30.64
CA ARG A 78 40.92 -23.83 -31.76
C ARG A 78 40.17 -23.59 -33.07
N ALA A 79 40.82 -22.93 -34.02
CA ALA A 79 40.22 -22.67 -35.33
C ALA A 79 39.91 -23.99 -36.06
N ILE A 80 38.71 -24.10 -36.60
CA ILE A 80 38.23 -25.27 -37.35
C ILE A 80 37.87 -24.84 -38.76
N THR A 81 38.31 -25.58 -39.76
CA THR A 81 37.83 -25.44 -41.14
C THR A 81 37.13 -26.73 -41.56
N VAL A 82 35.83 -26.66 -41.75
CA VAL A 82 34.98 -27.76 -42.21
C VAL A 82 34.80 -27.62 -43.71
N GLY A 83 35.14 -28.67 -44.46
CA GLY A 83 35.08 -28.66 -45.92
C GLY A 83 35.12 -30.08 -46.47
N ARG A 84 36.33 -30.60 -46.71
CA ARG A 84 36.53 -31.88 -47.42
C ARG A 84 35.71 -33.04 -46.85
N ALA A 85 35.03 -33.74 -47.74
CA ALA A 85 34.22 -34.93 -47.48
C ALA A 85 32.96 -34.72 -46.62
N VAL A 86 32.62 -33.49 -46.23
CA VAL A 86 31.41 -33.19 -45.43
C VAL A 86 30.32 -32.65 -46.35
N ASP A 87 29.07 -33.09 -46.16
CA ASP A 87 27.88 -32.55 -46.84
C ASP A 87 26.89 -31.90 -45.86
N THR A 88 26.80 -32.43 -44.63
CA THR A 88 25.93 -31.92 -43.57
C THR A 88 26.72 -31.59 -42.31
N VAL A 89 26.47 -30.42 -41.72
CA VAL A 89 27.00 -29.97 -40.44
C VAL A 89 25.86 -29.65 -39.48
N LEU A 90 25.93 -30.18 -38.26
CA LEU A 90 25.04 -29.83 -37.15
C LEU A 90 25.87 -29.50 -35.91
N MET A 91 25.80 -28.27 -35.45
CA MET A 91 26.33 -27.80 -34.17
C MET A 91 25.16 -27.46 -33.24
N ASP A 92 25.08 -28.08 -32.08
CA ASP A 92 23.99 -27.90 -31.13
C ASP A 92 24.54 -27.74 -29.71
N GLY A 93 24.32 -26.59 -29.07
CA GLY A 93 24.84 -26.31 -27.73
C GLY A 93 26.37 -26.14 -27.65
N VAL A 94 27.03 -25.84 -28.77
CA VAL A 94 28.50 -25.70 -28.83
C VAL A 94 28.91 -24.29 -28.41
N SER A 95 29.91 -24.17 -27.53
CA SER A 95 30.53 -22.90 -27.15
C SER A 95 31.78 -22.63 -27.98
N ILE A 96 31.86 -21.50 -28.68
CA ILE A 96 32.99 -21.11 -29.52
C ILE A 96 33.67 -19.91 -28.84
N THR A 97 34.95 -20.03 -28.50
CA THR A 97 35.63 -19.03 -27.65
C THR A 97 37.08 -18.77 -28.09
N ASN A 98 37.85 -18.01 -27.30
CA ASN A 98 39.26 -17.69 -27.54
C ASN A 98 39.56 -17.02 -28.90
N GLY A 99 38.59 -16.28 -29.45
CA GLY A 99 38.79 -15.52 -30.69
C GLY A 99 38.96 -16.40 -31.94
N VAL A 100 38.56 -17.67 -31.87
CA VAL A 100 38.78 -18.61 -32.96
C VAL A 100 37.79 -18.43 -34.10
N ALA A 101 38.26 -18.79 -35.30
CA ALA A 101 37.44 -18.82 -36.50
C ALA A 101 36.96 -20.25 -36.77
N VAL A 102 35.64 -20.44 -36.83
CA VAL A 102 35.00 -21.64 -37.37
C VAL A 102 34.61 -21.33 -38.81
N VAL A 103 35.20 -22.04 -39.77
CA VAL A 103 35.03 -21.78 -41.20
C VAL A 103 34.34 -22.97 -41.86
N PHE A 104 33.13 -22.76 -42.37
CA PHE A 104 32.46 -23.69 -43.27
C PHE A 104 32.83 -23.33 -44.71
N ASP A 105 33.80 -24.04 -45.27
CA ASP A 105 34.30 -23.84 -46.63
C ASP A 105 33.45 -24.66 -47.61
N VAL A 106 32.36 -24.04 -48.07
CA VAL A 106 31.32 -24.64 -48.92
C VAL A 106 31.91 -25.15 -50.24
N ALA A 107 32.94 -24.47 -50.77
CA ALA A 107 33.62 -24.88 -52.00
C ALA A 107 34.43 -26.17 -51.80
N ALA A 108 34.92 -26.43 -50.59
CA ALA A 108 35.65 -27.65 -50.24
C ALA A 108 34.73 -28.82 -49.80
N MET A 109 33.44 -28.57 -49.56
CA MET A 109 32.43 -29.59 -49.22
C MET A 109 32.08 -30.50 -50.40
N LEU A 110 31.45 -31.65 -50.10
CA LEU A 110 31.02 -32.62 -51.10
C LEU A 110 30.08 -31.97 -52.15
N PRO A 111 30.14 -32.37 -53.43
CA PRO A 111 29.16 -31.95 -54.42
C PRO A 111 27.73 -32.42 -54.06
N GLY A 112 26.73 -31.57 -54.32
CA GLY A 112 25.31 -31.87 -54.08
C GLY A 112 24.62 -30.86 -53.15
N ALA A 113 23.58 -31.31 -52.47
CA ALA A 113 22.82 -30.52 -51.50
C ALA A 113 23.56 -30.47 -50.15
N LEU A 114 23.90 -29.28 -49.70
CA LEU A 114 24.65 -29.03 -48.48
C LEU A 114 23.75 -28.48 -47.39
N ARG A 115 24.01 -28.86 -46.13
CA ARG A 115 23.25 -28.36 -44.97
C ARG A 115 24.17 -27.98 -43.83
N ILE A 116 24.04 -26.78 -43.29
CA ILE A 116 24.78 -26.28 -42.14
C ILE A 116 23.76 -25.78 -41.11
N GLU A 117 23.79 -26.35 -39.91
CA GLU A 117 22.81 -26.05 -38.88
C GLU A 117 23.51 -25.76 -37.54
N LEU A 118 23.22 -24.59 -36.97
CA LEU A 118 23.69 -24.10 -35.67
C LEU A 118 22.48 -23.87 -34.77
N ARG A 119 22.43 -24.57 -33.63
CA ARG A 119 21.35 -24.50 -32.64
C ARG A 119 21.92 -24.19 -31.27
N ASN A 120 21.34 -23.20 -30.57
CA ASN A 120 21.69 -22.84 -29.19
C ASN A 120 23.20 -22.75 -28.93
N CYS A 121 23.95 -22.28 -29.92
CA CYS A 121 25.40 -22.16 -29.82
C CYS A 121 25.74 -20.85 -29.11
N VAL A 122 26.83 -20.85 -28.37
CA VAL A 122 27.34 -19.66 -27.69
C VAL A 122 28.65 -19.25 -28.37
N CYS A 123 28.82 -17.98 -28.71
CA CYS A 123 30.07 -17.48 -29.28
C CYS A 123 30.59 -16.29 -28.49
N ASP A 124 31.81 -16.36 -27.99
CA ASP A 124 32.40 -15.34 -27.12
C ASP A 124 33.89 -15.13 -27.39
N GLY A 125 34.48 -14.15 -26.71
CA GLY A 125 35.93 -13.90 -26.76
C GLY A 125 36.43 -13.43 -28.13
N GLY A 126 35.57 -12.82 -28.95
CA GLY A 126 35.88 -12.41 -30.32
C GLY A 126 35.83 -13.55 -31.32
N ALA A 127 35.09 -14.63 -31.02
CA ALA A 127 34.89 -15.75 -31.92
C ALA A 127 34.19 -15.34 -33.22
N GLN A 128 34.52 -16.03 -34.32
CA GLN A 128 34.06 -15.71 -35.66
C GLN A 128 33.55 -16.97 -36.36
N ILE A 129 32.33 -16.92 -36.90
CA ILE A 129 31.72 -18.02 -37.63
C ILE A 129 31.62 -17.61 -39.09
N TYR A 130 32.29 -18.34 -39.97
CA TYR A 130 32.37 -18.05 -41.40
C TYR A 130 31.60 -19.08 -42.22
N VAL A 131 30.74 -18.62 -43.11
CA VAL A 131 30.22 -19.42 -44.23
C VAL A 131 30.88 -18.89 -45.50
N ARG A 132 31.84 -19.64 -46.04
CA ARG A 132 32.67 -19.24 -47.18
C ARG A 132 32.22 -19.97 -48.45
N GLY A 133 31.73 -19.21 -49.42
CA GLY A 133 31.38 -19.66 -50.76
C GLY A 133 32.53 -19.64 -51.76
N TYR A 134 32.17 -19.60 -53.04
CA TYR A 134 33.07 -19.63 -54.20
C TYR A 134 33.58 -18.23 -54.55
N SER A 135 34.89 -18.07 -54.67
CA SER A 135 35.50 -16.77 -55.06
C SER A 135 35.22 -16.35 -56.50
N GLY A 136 34.73 -17.27 -57.35
CA GLY A 136 34.30 -17.02 -58.72
C GLY A 136 32.78 -17.14 -58.86
N GLU A 137 32.30 -17.56 -60.04
CA GLU A 137 30.86 -17.75 -60.26
C GLU A 137 30.24 -18.77 -59.26
N PRO A 138 29.00 -18.54 -58.79
CA PRO A 138 28.29 -19.46 -57.92
C PRO A 138 28.05 -20.81 -58.63
N ALA A 139 28.22 -21.90 -57.90
CA ALA A 139 27.93 -23.24 -58.43
C ALA A 139 26.42 -23.42 -58.65
N SER A 140 26.01 -23.70 -59.89
CA SER A 140 24.60 -23.91 -60.28
C SER A 140 24.11 -25.34 -60.06
N ASP A 141 25.02 -26.31 -59.91
CA ASP A 141 24.74 -27.73 -59.71
C ASP A 141 24.60 -28.14 -58.22
N ARG A 142 24.61 -27.16 -57.31
CA ARG A 142 24.54 -27.37 -55.86
C ARG A 142 23.46 -26.51 -55.22
N SER A 143 22.99 -26.91 -54.05
CA SER A 143 22.12 -26.13 -53.16
C SER A 143 22.70 -26.11 -51.75
N LEU A 144 22.40 -25.08 -50.97
CA LEU A 144 22.89 -24.92 -49.60
C LEU A 144 21.76 -24.45 -48.68
N GLU A 145 21.58 -25.13 -47.57
CA GLU A 145 20.68 -24.72 -46.49
C GLU A 145 21.51 -24.36 -45.26
N VAL A 146 21.44 -23.11 -44.80
CA VAL A 146 22.08 -22.65 -43.57
C VAL A 146 21.00 -22.24 -42.57
N SER A 147 21.01 -22.82 -41.38
CA SER A 147 20.09 -22.43 -40.31
C SER A 147 20.83 -22.14 -39.02
N VAL A 148 20.65 -20.94 -38.48
CA VAL A 148 21.21 -20.48 -37.22
C VAL A 148 20.03 -20.11 -36.32
N SER A 149 19.91 -20.78 -35.18
CA SER A 149 18.84 -20.51 -34.21
C SER A 149 19.39 -20.51 -32.79
N GLY A 150 19.02 -19.52 -31.99
CA GLY A 150 19.51 -19.42 -30.61
C GLY A 150 21.00 -19.13 -30.49
N LEU A 151 21.62 -18.46 -31.46
CA LEU A 151 23.02 -18.05 -31.35
C LEU A 151 23.12 -16.87 -30.36
N SER A 152 23.87 -17.04 -29.28
CA SER A 152 24.07 -16.00 -28.27
C SER A 152 25.56 -15.71 -28.04
N GLY A 153 25.90 -14.46 -27.75
CA GLY A 153 27.30 -14.08 -27.54
C GLY A 153 27.50 -12.61 -27.25
N ASP A 154 28.34 -12.28 -26.28
CA ASP A 154 28.66 -10.90 -25.89
C ASP A 154 29.80 -10.31 -26.73
N TYR A 155 30.62 -11.17 -27.35
CA TYR A 155 31.70 -10.74 -28.24
C TYR A 155 31.90 -11.73 -29.40
N CYS A 156 31.11 -11.57 -30.45
CA CYS A 156 31.02 -12.50 -31.57
C CYS A 156 30.74 -11.83 -32.92
N SER A 157 31.03 -12.52 -34.02
CA SER A 157 30.63 -12.13 -35.39
C SER A 157 30.30 -13.34 -36.28
N LEU A 158 29.20 -13.24 -37.01
CA LEU A 158 28.77 -14.16 -38.06
C LEU A 158 29.06 -13.53 -39.43
N VAL A 159 29.79 -14.26 -40.28
CA VAL A 159 30.38 -13.71 -41.51
C VAL A 159 30.04 -14.61 -42.70
N PHE A 160 29.39 -14.05 -43.71
CA PHE A 160 29.17 -14.69 -45.01
C PHE A 160 30.13 -14.08 -46.03
N VAL A 161 30.84 -14.95 -46.76
CA VAL A 161 31.95 -14.55 -47.63
C VAL A 161 31.83 -15.22 -48.98
N HIS A 162 32.11 -14.48 -50.06
CA HIS A 162 32.09 -14.97 -51.44
C HIS A 162 30.70 -15.44 -51.91
N ASN A 163 30.62 -16.02 -53.11
CA ASN A 163 29.37 -16.39 -53.76
C ASN A 163 28.85 -17.73 -53.25
N LEU A 164 27.66 -17.73 -52.65
CA LEU A 164 26.99 -18.97 -52.23
C LEU A 164 26.45 -19.71 -53.47
N PRO A 165 26.28 -21.05 -53.43
CA PRO A 165 25.64 -21.79 -54.50
C PRO A 165 24.29 -21.20 -54.93
N ALA A 166 23.84 -21.49 -56.15
CA ALA A 166 22.47 -21.20 -56.53
C ALA A 166 21.49 -21.93 -55.61
N HIS A 167 20.25 -21.44 -55.49
CA HIS A 167 19.22 -22.07 -54.65
C HIS A 167 19.62 -22.23 -53.17
N THR A 168 20.34 -21.25 -52.62
CA THR A 168 20.74 -21.22 -51.22
C THR A 168 19.64 -20.61 -50.33
N ASN A 169 19.37 -21.21 -49.17
CA ASN A 169 18.49 -20.63 -48.16
C ASN A 169 19.23 -20.49 -46.83
N VAL A 170 19.38 -19.25 -46.34
CA VAL A 170 20.03 -18.93 -45.07
C VAL A 170 19.00 -18.33 -44.12
N THR A 171 18.89 -18.89 -42.92
CA THR A 171 18.01 -18.40 -41.85
C THR A 171 18.80 -18.14 -40.57
N VAL A 172 18.64 -16.97 -39.96
CA VAL A 172 19.18 -16.61 -38.65
C VAL A 172 18.01 -16.16 -37.78
N ARG A 173 17.72 -16.85 -36.69
CA ARG A 173 16.57 -16.50 -35.84
C ARG A 173 16.81 -16.64 -34.35
N ASP A 174 16.00 -15.96 -33.56
CA ASP A 174 15.96 -16.09 -32.09
C ASP A 174 17.36 -15.93 -31.45
N SER A 175 18.16 -15.01 -31.98
CA SER A 175 19.58 -14.89 -31.67
C SER A 175 19.90 -13.54 -31.04
N THR A 176 20.96 -13.46 -30.24
CA THR A 176 21.48 -12.20 -29.67
C THR A 176 22.98 -12.16 -29.86
N ILE A 177 23.44 -11.42 -30.86
CA ILE A 177 24.85 -11.37 -31.26
C ILE A 177 25.38 -9.98 -30.96
N VAL A 178 26.25 -9.89 -29.97
CA VAL A 178 26.90 -8.64 -29.57
C VAL A 178 28.36 -8.69 -30.00
N THR A 179 28.86 -7.59 -30.55
CA THR A 179 30.28 -7.37 -30.82
C THR A 179 30.76 -6.22 -29.94
N ALA A 180 31.22 -6.56 -28.74
CA ALA A 180 31.64 -5.57 -27.75
C ALA A 180 32.94 -4.83 -28.09
N GLY A 181 33.84 -5.44 -28.87
CA GLY A 181 35.16 -4.88 -29.19
C GLY A 181 35.56 -5.03 -30.67
N PRO A 182 36.77 -4.61 -31.04
CA PRO A 182 37.25 -4.68 -32.43
C PRO A 182 37.43 -6.13 -32.89
N MET A 183 37.07 -6.43 -34.15
CA MET A 183 37.20 -7.76 -34.74
C MET A 183 38.38 -7.81 -35.71
N ARG A 184 39.13 -8.92 -35.70
CA ARG A 184 40.19 -9.18 -36.69
C ARG A 184 39.71 -10.23 -37.67
N TYR A 185 39.21 -9.79 -38.82
CA TYR A 185 38.73 -10.64 -39.90
C TYR A 185 39.88 -11.25 -40.73
N SER A 186 40.78 -11.97 -40.06
CA SER A 186 42.02 -12.52 -40.63
C SER A 186 41.82 -13.48 -41.82
N GLN A 187 40.63 -14.07 -41.95
CA GLN A 187 40.26 -14.97 -43.04
C GLN A 187 39.92 -14.25 -44.35
N LEU A 188 39.86 -12.91 -44.36
CA LEU A 188 39.43 -12.07 -45.48
C LEU A 188 40.54 -11.10 -45.89
N SER A 189 41.08 -11.26 -47.10
CA SER A 189 41.93 -10.23 -47.72
C SER A 189 41.06 -9.08 -48.23
N GLY A 190 41.34 -7.85 -47.79
CA GLY A 190 40.67 -6.64 -48.29
C GLY A 190 39.54 -6.11 -47.41
N LEU A 191 39.13 -6.82 -46.36
CA LEU A 191 38.17 -6.30 -45.37
C LEU A 191 38.92 -5.43 -44.33
N THR A 192 39.40 -4.26 -44.75
CA THR A 192 40.09 -3.30 -43.86
C THR A 192 39.15 -2.40 -43.09
N ASP A 193 37.94 -2.21 -43.61
CA ASP A 193 37.04 -1.13 -43.16
C ASP A 193 36.00 -1.60 -42.12
N ALA A 194 35.78 -2.90 -41.99
CA ALA A 194 34.89 -3.45 -40.97
C ALA A 194 35.61 -3.46 -39.61
N VAL A 195 35.17 -2.61 -38.68
CA VAL A 195 35.79 -2.49 -37.35
C VAL A 195 35.28 -3.58 -36.40
N ALA A 196 33.96 -3.67 -36.27
CA ALA A 196 33.27 -4.58 -35.36
C ALA A 196 31.83 -4.71 -35.83
N SER A 197 31.42 -5.92 -36.23
CA SER A 197 30.05 -6.15 -36.67
C SER A 197 29.54 -7.56 -36.34
N PRO A 198 28.38 -7.68 -35.68
CA PRO A 198 27.72 -8.95 -35.42
C PRO A 198 27.42 -9.76 -36.67
N LEU A 199 27.01 -9.10 -37.76
CA LEU A 199 26.69 -9.75 -39.03
C LEU A 199 27.43 -9.08 -40.19
N VAL A 200 28.24 -9.84 -40.91
CA VAL A 200 29.05 -9.35 -42.03
C VAL A 200 28.70 -10.10 -43.31
N LEU A 201 28.42 -9.36 -44.40
CA LEU A 201 28.30 -9.89 -45.76
C LEU A 201 29.45 -9.34 -46.61
N HIS A 202 30.29 -10.21 -47.17
CA HIS A 202 31.47 -9.78 -47.93
C HIS A 202 31.61 -10.47 -49.29
N ALA A 203 31.63 -9.67 -50.36
CA ALA A 203 31.78 -10.14 -51.74
C ALA A 203 30.77 -11.25 -52.09
N THR A 204 29.51 -11.08 -51.67
CA THR A 204 28.48 -12.12 -51.71
C THR A 204 27.48 -11.83 -52.82
N SER A 205 27.57 -12.56 -53.94
CA SER A 205 26.52 -12.61 -54.95
C SER A 205 25.57 -13.77 -54.64
N LEU A 206 24.28 -13.48 -54.59
CA LEU A 206 23.21 -14.45 -54.39
C LEU A 206 22.47 -14.67 -55.71
N LEU A 207 22.29 -15.94 -56.07
CA LEU A 207 21.59 -16.36 -57.29
C LEU A 207 20.45 -17.30 -56.90
N GLN A 208 19.21 -16.93 -57.20
CA GLN A 208 18.02 -17.74 -56.86
C GLN A 208 17.97 -18.15 -55.38
N SER A 209 18.42 -17.27 -54.48
CA SER A 209 18.72 -17.59 -53.08
C SER A 209 18.03 -16.63 -52.11
N GLN A 210 17.93 -17.01 -50.83
CA GLN A 210 17.35 -16.19 -49.76
C GLN A 210 18.25 -16.16 -48.52
N LEU A 211 18.38 -14.98 -47.91
CA LEU A 211 19.00 -14.75 -46.60
C LEU A 211 17.98 -14.04 -45.70
N ARG A 212 17.52 -14.69 -44.63
CA ARG A 212 16.54 -14.14 -43.69
C ARG A 212 17.10 -14.08 -42.27
N VAL A 213 17.01 -12.92 -41.64
CA VAL A 213 17.32 -12.71 -40.21
C VAL A 213 16.03 -12.28 -39.51
N SER A 214 15.59 -13.01 -38.49
CA SER A 214 14.33 -12.74 -37.81
C SER A 214 14.41 -12.82 -36.29
N ASN A 215 13.65 -12.01 -35.56
CA ASN A 215 13.60 -12.04 -34.09
C ASN A 215 15.00 -12.09 -33.45
N THR A 216 15.87 -11.17 -33.84
CA THR A 216 17.31 -11.21 -33.50
C THR A 216 17.78 -9.83 -33.05
N VAL A 217 18.66 -9.79 -32.04
CA VAL A 217 19.31 -8.55 -31.59
C VAL A 217 20.76 -8.55 -32.09
N LEU A 218 21.14 -7.53 -32.85
CA LEU A 218 22.49 -7.32 -33.34
C LEU A 218 23.02 -6.01 -32.73
N ARG A 219 24.06 -6.12 -31.89
CA ARG A 219 24.57 -4.97 -31.14
C ARG A 219 26.07 -4.79 -31.32
N SER A 220 26.50 -3.60 -31.73
CA SER A 220 27.91 -3.21 -31.82
C SER A 220 28.21 -2.11 -30.80
N LEU A 221 29.17 -2.34 -29.90
CA LEU A 221 29.56 -1.36 -28.88
C LEU A 221 30.84 -0.60 -29.24
N GLN A 222 31.60 -1.10 -30.22
CA GLN A 222 32.90 -0.54 -30.60
C GLN A 222 32.76 0.74 -31.42
N ALA A 223 33.64 1.70 -31.16
CA ALA A 223 33.73 2.94 -31.92
C ALA A 223 33.91 2.68 -33.42
N GLY A 224 33.05 3.26 -34.25
CA GLY A 224 33.04 3.04 -35.71
C GLY A 224 32.42 1.72 -36.18
N GLY A 225 31.99 0.85 -35.25
CA GLY A 225 31.36 -0.43 -35.58
C GLY A 225 29.94 -0.31 -36.15
N SER A 226 29.39 -1.43 -36.60
CA SER A 226 28.03 -1.50 -37.14
C SER A 226 27.32 -2.80 -36.84
N ALA A 227 26.01 -2.78 -36.59
CA ALA A 227 25.26 -4.01 -36.28
C ALA A 227 25.23 -4.99 -37.49
N VAL A 228 25.12 -4.44 -38.69
CA VAL A 228 25.29 -5.19 -39.96
C VAL A 228 26.31 -4.47 -40.85
N TYR A 229 27.27 -5.19 -41.40
CA TYR A 229 28.27 -4.66 -42.32
C TYR A 229 28.22 -5.38 -43.67
N VAL A 230 28.27 -4.62 -44.76
CA VAL A 230 28.32 -5.14 -46.13
C VAL A 230 29.54 -4.56 -46.84
N GLY A 231 30.38 -5.42 -47.43
CA GLY A 231 31.57 -4.98 -48.17
C GLY A 231 31.93 -5.90 -49.34
N GLY A 232 32.90 -5.50 -50.16
CA GLY A 232 33.37 -6.30 -51.30
C GLY A 232 32.41 -6.41 -52.49
N GLY A 233 31.22 -5.82 -52.38
CA GLY A 233 30.13 -5.92 -53.35
C GLY A 233 29.13 -7.03 -53.01
N VAL A 234 27.84 -6.74 -53.19
CA VAL A 234 26.74 -7.70 -53.06
C VAL A 234 25.82 -7.55 -54.27
N ASP A 235 25.59 -8.65 -54.96
CA ASP A 235 24.72 -8.73 -56.14
C ASP A 235 23.60 -9.73 -55.85
N LEU A 236 22.35 -9.28 -55.84
CA LEU A 236 21.16 -10.14 -55.76
C LEU A 236 20.62 -10.33 -57.18
N LEU A 237 20.62 -11.58 -57.66
CA LEU A 237 20.00 -11.97 -58.92
C LEU A 237 18.88 -12.98 -58.63
N SER A 238 17.64 -12.56 -58.88
CA SER A 238 16.43 -13.30 -58.47
C SER A 238 16.54 -13.83 -57.05
N SER A 239 16.92 -12.98 -56.09
CA SER A 239 17.26 -13.38 -54.71
C SER A 239 16.68 -12.43 -53.67
N ALA A 240 16.59 -12.88 -52.42
CA ALA A 240 16.05 -12.08 -51.32
C ALA A 240 16.99 -11.94 -50.12
N VAL A 241 17.06 -10.74 -49.53
CA VAL A 241 17.64 -10.48 -48.20
C VAL A 241 16.56 -9.84 -47.34
N VAL A 242 16.23 -10.44 -46.20
CA VAL A 242 15.10 -10.05 -45.34
C VAL A 242 15.54 -9.92 -43.89
N LEU A 243 15.41 -8.72 -43.31
CA LEU A 243 15.54 -8.47 -41.87
C LEU A 243 14.13 -8.25 -41.30
N ASP A 244 13.70 -9.04 -40.32
CA ASP A 244 12.31 -9.05 -39.84
C ASP A 244 12.22 -9.15 -38.31
N GLY A 245 11.74 -8.10 -37.63
CA GLY A 245 11.69 -8.13 -36.15
C GLY A 245 13.09 -8.11 -35.54
N VAL A 246 14.01 -7.34 -36.12
CA VAL A 246 15.42 -7.27 -35.72
C VAL A 246 15.67 -5.96 -34.97
N SER A 247 16.47 -6.01 -33.91
CA SER A 247 16.99 -4.80 -33.25
C SER A 247 18.43 -4.55 -33.65
N LEU A 248 18.71 -3.37 -34.19
CA LEU A 248 20.03 -2.94 -34.67
C LEU A 248 20.57 -1.83 -33.77
N GLU A 249 21.55 -2.15 -32.93
CA GLU A 249 22.10 -1.23 -31.95
C GLU A 249 23.59 -0.92 -32.21
N ALA A 250 23.96 0.36 -32.20
CA ALA A 250 25.33 0.80 -32.46
C ALA A 250 25.72 2.02 -31.59
N SER A 251 26.46 1.80 -30.49
CA SER A 251 26.78 2.84 -29.49
C SER A 251 28.20 3.43 -29.59
N GLY A 252 28.94 3.13 -30.66
CA GLY A 252 30.33 3.53 -30.88
C GLY A 252 30.58 5.00 -31.28
N GLY A 253 29.78 5.95 -30.81
CA GLY A 253 29.88 7.38 -31.18
C GLY A 253 29.43 7.70 -32.62
N LEU A 254 29.69 8.93 -33.07
CA LEU A 254 29.18 9.47 -34.35
C LEU A 254 29.60 8.65 -35.59
N THR A 255 30.68 7.89 -35.51
CA THR A 255 31.15 7.02 -36.59
C THR A 255 30.47 5.64 -36.61
N ALA A 256 29.66 5.29 -35.61
CA ALA A 256 28.93 4.03 -35.60
C ALA A 256 27.78 4.05 -36.63
N SER A 257 27.29 2.89 -37.06
CA SER A 257 26.09 2.80 -37.89
C SER A 257 25.26 1.56 -37.62
N ALA A 258 23.94 1.62 -37.72
CA ALA A 258 23.11 0.44 -37.54
C ALA A 258 23.39 -0.61 -38.63
N MET A 259 23.40 -0.17 -39.89
CA MET A 259 23.86 -0.96 -41.03
C MET A 259 24.79 -0.10 -41.89
N ARG A 260 25.88 -0.69 -42.37
CA ARG A 260 26.81 0.00 -43.26
C ARG A 260 27.22 -0.85 -44.44
N VAL A 261 26.88 -0.40 -45.63
CA VAL A 261 27.54 -0.80 -46.88
C VAL A 261 28.77 0.09 -47.06
N ALA A 262 29.93 -0.53 -47.28
CA ALA A 262 31.16 0.21 -47.53
C ALA A 262 31.03 1.09 -48.78
N SER A 263 31.49 2.34 -48.72
CA SER A 263 31.20 3.36 -49.74
C SER A 263 31.50 2.93 -51.18
N SER A 264 32.65 2.28 -51.40
CA SER A 264 33.09 1.81 -52.73
C SER A 264 32.45 0.49 -53.18
N SER A 265 31.74 -0.20 -52.28
CA SER A 265 31.09 -1.48 -52.55
C SER A 265 29.76 -1.27 -53.27
N ARG A 266 29.52 -2.09 -54.29
CA ARG A 266 28.26 -2.09 -55.04
C ARG A 266 27.21 -2.93 -54.31
N LEU A 267 26.01 -2.40 -54.17
CA LEU A 267 24.82 -3.15 -53.74
C LEU A 267 23.84 -3.17 -54.92
N SER A 268 23.71 -4.31 -55.58
CA SER A 268 22.89 -4.44 -56.80
C SER A 268 21.76 -5.43 -56.62
N LEU A 269 20.55 -5.04 -56.99
CA LEU A 269 19.34 -5.87 -56.99
C LEU A 269 18.82 -5.94 -58.43
N ARG A 270 18.80 -7.15 -59.00
CA ARG A 270 18.42 -7.40 -60.39
C ARG A 270 17.50 -8.61 -60.53
N SER A 271 16.73 -8.63 -61.62
CA SER A 271 15.93 -9.78 -62.06
C SER A 271 14.94 -10.27 -60.99
N HIS A 272 14.06 -9.40 -60.52
CA HIS A 272 13.04 -9.69 -59.50
C HIS A 272 13.67 -10.09 -58.15
N SER A 273 14.64 -9.31 -57.68
CA SER A 273 15.24 -9.48 -56.34
C SER A 273 14.55 -8.59 -55.29
N VAL A 274 14.71 -8.93 -54.01
CA VAL A 274 14.14 -8.16 -52.89
C VAL A 274 15.17 -7.94 -51.78
N PHE A 275 15.37 -6.70 -51.34
CA PHE A 275 16.03 -6.40 -50.07
C PHE A 275 15.00 -5.73 -49.16
N SER A 276 14.61 -6.38 -48.07
CA SER A 276 13.54 -5.94 -47.19
C SER A 276 14.01 -5.80 -45.74
N VAL A 277 13.74 -4.64 -45.14
CA VAL A 277 13.93 -4.38 -43.71
C VAL A 277 12.56 -4.11 -43.12
N THR A 278 12.05 -5.03 -42.30
CA THR A 278 10.66 -5.01 -41.81
C THR A 278 10.61 -5.12 -40.29
N ASN A 279 9.79 -4.29 -39.62
CA ASN A 279 9.62 -4.30 -38.15
C ASN A 279 10.97 -4.20 -37.41
N VAL A 280 11.84 -3.27 -37.82
CA VAL A 280 13.20 -3.14 -37.27
C VAL A 280 13.31 -1.92 -36.38
N SER A 281 13.87 -2.10 -35.18
CA SER A 281 14.25 -0.99 -34.30
C SER A 281 15.72 -0.64 -34.46
N VAL A 282 16.03 0.64 -34.54
CA VAL A 282 17.38 1.16 -34.78
C VAL A 282 17.77 2.13 -33.68
N VAL A 283 18.84 1.83 -32.95
CA VAL A 283 19.43 2.75 -31.97
C VAL A 283 20.89 2.94 -32.32
N SER A 284 21.24 4.08 -32.90
CA SER A 284 22.61 4.35 -33.34
C SER A 284 23.06 5.73 -32.89
N SER A 285 24.24 5.77 -32.26
CA SER A 285 24.93 7.01 -31.92
C SER A 285 25.47 7.78 -33.14
N GLY A 286 25.49 7.15 -34.32
CA GLY A 286 25.92 7.74 -35.58
C GLY A 286 24.88 7.60 -36.69
N GLY A 287 25.23 6.89 -37.76
CA GLY A 287 24.36 6.67 -38.93
C GLY A 287 23.30 5.58 -38.71
N GLY A 288 22.21 5.64 -39.47
CA GLY A 288 21.22 4.56 -39.53
C GLY A 288 21.65 3.43 -40.46
N LEU A 289 20.86 3.22 -41.52
CA LEU A 289 21.04 2.23 -42.57
C LEU A 289 21.73 2.90 -43.78
N VAL A 290 23.05 2.79 -43.86
CA VAL A 290 23.88 3.41 -44.91
C VAL A 290 24.09 2.42 -46.05
N LEU A 291 23.62 2.74 -47.25
CA LEU A 291 23.64 1.86 -48.44
C LEU A 291 24.81 2.13 -49.41
N GLY A 292 25.75 3.01 -49.05
CA GLY A 292 26.96 3.30 -49.83
C GLY A 292 26.71 4.20 -51.05
N GLU A 293 27.70 4.27 -51.95
CA GLU A 293 27.70 5.18 -53.11
C GLU A 293 27.33 4.49 -54.44
N ARG A 294 27.13 3.17 -54.43
CA ARG A 294 26.96 2.35 -55.64
C ARG A 294 25.74 1.43 -55.54
N LEU A 295 24.59 1.99 -55.19
CA LEU A 295 23.31 1.28 -55.19
C LEU A 295 22.78 1.11 -56.63
N GLU A 296 22.25 -0.07 -56.96
CA GLU A 296 21.61 -0.30 -58.26
C GLU A 296 20.38 -1.19 -58.07
N VAL A 297 19.19 -0.68 -58.39
CA VAL A 297 17.93 -1.43 -58.29
C VAL A 297 17.24 -1.41 -59.64
N VAL A 298 17.14 -2.57 -60.30
CA VAL A 298 16.53 -2.74 -61.62
C VAL A 298 15.62 -3.97 -61.61
N ASP A 299 14.37 -3.82 -62.06
CA ASP A 299 13.34 -4.87 -62.02
C ASP A 299 13.25 -5.58 -60.65
N SER A 300 13.43 -4.84 -59.54
CA SER A 300 13.65 -5.38 -58.20
C SER A 300 13.19 -4.40 -57.12
N VAL A 301 13.07 -4.87 -55.87
CA VAL A 301 12.50 -4.10 -54.76
C VAL A 301 13.50 -3.91 -53.62
N LEU A 302 13.70 -2.66 -53.22
CA LEU A 302 14.37 -2.29 -51.98
C LEU A 302 13.33 -1.65 -51.06
N ARG A 303 13.00 -2.26 -49.91
CA ARG A 303 11.95 -1.73 -49.04
C ARG A 303 12.32 -1.67 -47.55
N PHE A 304 11.74 -0.69 -46.88
CA PHE A 304 11.85 -0.45 -45.45
C PHE A 304 10.43 -0.25 -44.91
N VAL A 305 9.97 -1.17 -44.06
CA VAL A 305 8.57 -1.25 -43.62
C VAL A 305 8.49 -1.37 -42.10
N GLY A 306 7.88 -0.40 -41.40
CA GLY A 306 7.79 -0.45 -39.94
C GLY A 306 9.17 -0.33 -39.29
N VAL A 307 10.00 0.60 -39.76
CA VAL A 307 11.36 0.81 -39.25
C VAL A 307 11.39 2.07 -38.40
N GLU A 308 11.72 1.94 -37.12
CA GLU A 308 11.82 3.07 -36.21
C GLU A 308 13.26 3.22 -35.73
N GLY A 309 13.77 4.45 -35.66
CA GLY A 309 15.07 4.64 -35.06
C GLY A 309 15.44 6.04 -34.61
N SER A 310 16.33 6.05 -33.62
CA SER A 310 17.03 7.23 -33.15
C SER A 310 18.47 7.19 -33.67
N VAL A 311 18.79 8.15 -34.53
CA VAL A 311 20.07 8.27 -35.22
C VAL A 311 20.49 9.74 -35.29
N ALA A 312 21.78 10.02 -35.46
CA ALA A 312 22.29 11.39 -35.48
C ALA A 312 21.93 12.17 -36.77
N SER A 313 21.63 11.47 -37.86
CA SER A 313 21.32 12.05 -39.17
C SER A 313 20.13 11.35 -39.83
N SER A 314 20.28 10.77 -41.03
CA SER A 314 19.19 10.09 -41.73
C SER A 314 19.10 8.62 -41.32
N LEU A 315 17.87 8.12 -41.12
CA LEU A 315 17.63 6.73 -40.77
C LEU A 315 17.98 5.80 -41.93
N VAL A 316 17.66 6.17 -43.17
CA VAL A 316 18.14 5.52 -44.40
C VAL A 316 19.02 6.50 -45.18
N ARG A 317 20.24 6.13 -45.55
CA ARG A 317 21.15 7.02 -46.27
C ARG A 317 21.74 6.31 -47.49
N CYS A 318 21.53 6.90 -48.66
CA CYS A 318 22.04 6.43 -49.94
C CYS A 318 22.87 7.54 -50.58
N ASP A 319 24.18 7.33 -50.65
CA ASP A 319 25.13 8.36 -51.05
C ASP A 319 25.38 8.39 -52.56
N GLY A 320 24.90 7.37 -53.28
CA GLY A 320 25.03 7.26 -54.72
C GLY A 320 24.32 6.03 -55.28
N GLY A 321 24.02 6.05 -56.57
CA GLY A 321 23.44 4.92 -57.28
C GLY A 321 22.25 5.27 -58.17
N THR A 322 21.58 4.24 -58.68
CA THR A 322 20.44 4.37 -59.59
C THR A 322 19.28 3.46 -59.22
N ILE A 323 18.06 4.01 -59.18
CA ILE A 323 16.82 3.23 -59.19
C ILE A 323 16.32 3.25 -60.65
N GLY A 324 16.61 2.17 -61.37
CA GLY A 324 16.34 2.03 -62.79
C GLY A 324 14.91 1.56 -63.09
N GLY A 325 14.62 1.32 -64.37
CA GLY A 325 13.35 0.76 -64.84
C GLY A 325 12.96 -0.51 -64.08
N GLY A 326 11.68 -0.60 -63.71
CA GLY A 326 11.15 -1.70 -62.89
C GLY A 326 11.69 -1.76 -61.45
N GLY A 327 12.59 -0.85 -61.06
CA GLY A 327 13.10 -0.73 -59.71
C GLY A 327 12.11 -0.02 -58.79
N TRP A 328 11.90 -0.55 -57.59
CA TRP A 328 11.01 0.04 -56.59
C TRP A 328 11.73 0.24 -55.26
N LEU A 329 11.82 1.49 -54.81
CA LEU A 329 12.24 1.85 -53.46
C LEU A 329 11.01 2.19 -52.62
N ASP A 330 10.71 1.40 -51.60
CA ASP A 330 9.54 1.59 -50.74
C ASP A 330 9.93 1.94 -49.31
N LEU A 331 9.44 3.10 -48.85
CA LEU A 331 9.54 3.56 -47.47
C LEU A 331 8.13 3.62 -46.90
N HIS A 332 7.77 2.64 -46.07
CA HIS A 332 6.43 2.53 -45.49
C HIS A 332 6.52 2.47 -43.96
N ASP A 333 5.80 3.32 -43.24
CA ASP A 333 5.81 3.31 -41.77
C ASP A 333 7.22 3.43 -41.17
N VAL A 334 8.03 4.35 -41.72
CA VAL A 334 9.41 4.59 -41.26
C VAL A 334 9.47 5.85 -40.39
N TRP A 335 9.95 5.69 -39.15
CA TRP A 335 9.88 6.70 -38.09
C TRP A 335 11.27 7.11 -37.62
N ALA A 336 11.64 8.38 -37.81
CA ALA A 336 12.92 8.95 -37.42
C ALA A 336 12.75 9.90 -36.22
N VAL A 337 13.23 9.47 -35.05
CA VAL A 337 12.91 10.07 -33.74
C VAL A 337 13.90 11.16 -33.30
N GLY A 338 15.08 11.27 -33.92
CA GLY A 338 16.08 12.28 -33.57
C GLY A 338 15.68 13.69 -34.02
N GLU A 339 15.98 14.73 -33.21
CA GLU A 339 15.59 16.13 -33.49
C GLU A 339 16.02 16.63 -34.88
N THR A 340 17.20 16.23 -35.33
CA THR A 340 17.76 16.58 -36.65
C THR A 340 17.65 15.45 -37.67
N SER A 341 16.92 14.39 -37.33
CA SER A 341 16.85 13.20 -38.17
C SER A 341 15.80 13.32 -39.28
N SER A 342 16.14 12.73 -40.43
CA SER A 342 15.23 12.55 -41.56
C SER A 342 14.99 11.06 -41.78
N VAL A 343 13.85 10.72 -42.38
CA VAL A 343 13.52 9.33 -42.74
C VAL A 343 14.55 8.78 -43.71
N ALA A 344 14.88 9.56 -44.75
CA ALA A 344 15.92 9.17 -45.69
C ALA A 344 16.75 10.35 -46.23
N SER A 345 17.92 10.03 -46.76
CA SER A 345 18.71 10.90 -47.63
C SER A 345 19.05 10.15 -48.90
N LEU A 346 18.48 10.60 -50.02
CA LEU A 346 18.58 10.00 -51.35
C LEU A 346 19.20 10.95 -52.37
N SER A 347 19.78 12.07 -51.93
CA SER A 347 20.29 13.13 -52.82
C SER A 347 21.39 12.67 -53.77
N GLY A 348 22.12 11.61 -53.45
CA GLY A 348 23.10 10.99 -54.34
C GLY A 348 22.51 10.02 -55.36
N VAL A 349 21.24 9.63 -55.21
CA VAL A 349 20.60 8.61 -56.03
C VAL A 349 19.92 9.24 -57.26
N THR A 350 20.07 8.61 -58.42
CA THR A 350 19.37 8.99 -59.65
C THR A 350 18.18 8.06 -59.88
N LEU A 351 16.98 8.62 -60.01
CA LEU A 351 15.78 7.91 -60.44
C LEU A 351 15.73 7.91 -61.98
N SER A 352 15.77 6.74 -62.60
CA SER A 352 15.81 6.56 -64.06
C SER A 352 14.84 5.46 -64.51
N GLY A 353 13.55 5.77 -64.41
CA GLY A 353 12.44 4.92 -64.85
C GLY A 353 11.83 4.06 -63.74
N GLY A 354 12.39 4.11 -62.53
CA GLY A 354 11.84 3.40 -61.37
C GLY A 354 10.82 4.21 -60.56
N THR A 355 10.42 3.64 -59.42
CA THR A 355 9.43 4.20 -58.50
C THR A 355 10.03 4.35 -57.11
N VAL A 356 9.74 5.48 -56.45
CA VAL A 356 9.99 5.68 -55.01
C VAL A 356 8.65 5.92 -54.33
N SER A 357 8.23 5.05 -53.42
CA SER A 357 7.04 5.24 -52.57
C SER A 357 7.45 5.66 -51.16
N ILE A 358 6.78 6.67 -50.62
CA ILE A 358 6.98 7.13 -49.24
C ILE A 358 5.60 7.28 -48.61
N ALA A 359 5.22 6.33 -47.76
CA ALA A 359 3.90 6.30 -47.15
C ALA A 359 3.98 6.14 -45.64
N ARG A 360 3.12 6.85 -44.89
CA ARG A 360 3.01 6.73 -43.42
C ARG A 360 4.35 6.91 -42.70
N CYS A 361 5.26 7.70 -43.24
CA CYS A 361 6.57 7.95 -42.63
C CYS A 361 6.52 9.21 -41.75
N ALA A 362 7.27 9.21 -40.65
CA ALA A 362 7.31 10.31 -39.70
C ALA A 362 8.76 10.72 -39.40
N ALA A 363 9.06 12.02 -39.48
CA ALA A 363 10.34 12.60 -39.08
C ALA A 363 10.14 13.71 -38.05
N THR A 364 10.99 13.72 -37.02
CA THR A 364 11.00 14.81 -36.04
C THR A 364 11.54 16.09 -36.67
N GLY A 365 12.55 15.97 -37.53
CA GLY A 365 13.12 17.09 -38.29
C GLY A 365 12.17 17.62 -39.37
N ALA A 366 12.43 18.85 -39.84
CA ALA A 366 11.63 19.49 -40.90
C ALA A 366 11.77 18.80 -42.27
N THR A 367 12.89 18.12 -42.51
CA THR A 367 13.15 17.35 -43.74
C THR A 367 12.66 15.92 -43.56
N LEU A 368 11.72 15.47 -44.39
CA LEU A 368 11.29 14.08 -44.43
C LEU A 368 12.33 13.23 -45.16
N VAL A 369 12.59 13.58 -46.42
CA VAL A 369 13.56 12.89 -47.29
C VAL A 369 14.29 13.93 -48.13
N ALA A 370 15.63 13.86 -48.17
CA ALA A 370 16.38 14.56 -49.21
C ALA A 370 16.21 13.79 -50.53
N GLY A 371 15.39 14.31 -51.45
CA GLY A 371 14.93 13.58 -52.64
C GLY A 371 16.03 13.22 -53.65
N PRO A 372 15.81 12.20 -54.50
CA PRO A 372 16.73 11.80 -55.56
C PRO A 372 16.71 12.77 -56.75
N ALA A 373 17.74 12.69 -57.59
CA ALA A 373 17.76 13.35 -58.90
C ALA A 373 16.88 12.57 -59.88
N ILE A 374 15.80 13.18 -60.38
CA ILE A 374 14.83 12.50 -61.25
C ILE A 374 15.16 12.77 -62.71
N THR A 375 15.57 11.72 -63.43
CA THR A 375 15.70 11.75 -64.90
C THR A 375 14.43 11.25 -65.59
N SER A 376 13.85 10.17 -65.06
CA SER A 376 12.54 9.61 -65.42
C SER A 376 12.07 8.73 -64.25
N GLY A 377 10.78 8.40 -64.18
CA GLY A 377 10.19 7.65 -63.06
C GLY A 377 9.26 8.49 -62.17
N VAL A 378 8.80 7.93 -61.06
CA VAL A 378 7.78 8.55 -60.20
C VAL A 378 8.18 8.48 -58.73
N VAL A 379 8.03 9.60 -58.01
CA VAL A 379 8.05 9.64 -56.55
C VAL A 379 6.63 9.82 -56.05
N ALA A 380 6.04 8.79 -55.46
CA ALA A 380 4.69 8.80 -54.91
C ALA A 380 4.74 8.92 -53.39
N VAL A 381 3.91 9.80 -52.82
CA VAL A 381 3.89 10.06 -51.38
C VAL A 381 2.47 10.02 -50.83
N GLN A 382 2.32 9.46 -49.62
CA GLN A 382 1.02 9.36 -48.96
C GLN A 382 1.14 9.49 -47.44
N CYS A 383 0.34 10.38 -46.86
CA CYS A 383 0.11 10.43 -45.42
C CYS A 383 1.40 10.44 -44.57
N ASN A 384 2.32 11.37 -44.86
CA ASN A 384 3.58 11.47 -44.13
C ASN A 384 3.57 12.65 -43.15
N ARG A 385 4.44 12.63 -42.15
CA ARG A 385 4.59 13.68 -41.14
C ARG A 385 6.05 14.14 -41.05
N ALA A 386 6.28 15.45 -41.03
CA ALA A 386 7.61 16.01 -40.82
C ALA A 386 7.51 17.35 -40.07
N GLY A 387 8.45 17.62 -39.14
CA GLY A 387 8.47 18.86 -38.37
C GLY A 387 7.16 19.14 -37.63
N GLY A 388 6.52 18.09 -37.09
CA GLY A 388 5.29 18.18 -36.30
C GLY A 388 3.97 18.23 -37.09
N ARG A 389 3.98 18.33 -38.43
CA ARG A 389 2.76 18.46 -39.26
C ARG A 389 2.64 17.36 -40.32
N VAL A 390 1.40 17.01 -40.65
CA VAL A 390 1.08 16.08 -41.74
C VAL A 390 1.22 16.80 -43.09
N LEU A 391 1.88 16.17 -44.05
CA LEU A 391 2.16 16.71 -45.38
C LEU A 391 1.01 16.36 -46.33
N ARG A 392 0.31 17.38 -46.85
CA ARG A 392 -0.94 17.21 -47.62
C ARG A 392 -0.83 17.68 -49.07
N SER A 393 0.08 18.59 -49.37
CA SER A 393 0.25 19.19 -50.70
C SER A 393 1.66 19.00 -51.25
N SER A 394 1.84 19.13 -52.56
CA SER A 394 3.17 19.08 -53.18
C SER A 394 4.09 20.20 -52.67
N GLY A 395 3.54 21.34 -52.25
CA GLY A 395 4.29 22.42 -51.59
C GLY A 395 4.84 22.00 -50.22
N ASP A 396 4.07 21.23 -49.45
CA ASP A 396 4.50 20.70 -48.16
C ASP A 396 5.71 19.76 -48.32
N TYR A 397 5.63 18.86 -49.29
CA TYR A 397 6.70 17.93 -49.61
C TYR A 397 7.96 18.63 -50.14
N ARG A 398 7.79 19.71 -50.93
CA ARG A 398 8.94 20.52 -51.38
C ARG A 398 9.71 21.12 -50.21
N MET A 399 9.00 21.63 -49.19
CA MET A 399 9.63 22.12 -47.97
C MET A 399 10.25 20.99 -47.14
N ALA A 400 9.75 19.76 -47.26
CA ALA A 400 10.25 18.58 -46.59
C ALA A 400 11.38 17.83 -47.36
N GLY A 401 11.98 18.47 -48.37
CA GLY A 401 13.12 17.95 -49.13
C GLY A 401 12.79 17.19 -50.42
N LEU A 402 11.52 17.12 -50.81
CA LEU A 402 11.03 16.39 -51.99
C LEU A 402 10.41 17.34 -53.03
N PRO A 403 11.18 17.81 -54.03
CA PRO A 403 10.74 18.89 -54.92
C PRO A 403 9.69 18.49 -55.97
N SER A 404 9.61 17.21 -56.35
CA SER A 404 8.71 16.70 -57.39
C SER A 404 8.11 15.37 -56.93
N VAL A 405 6.83 15.37 -56.60
CA VAL A 405 6.11 14.21 -56.06
C VAL A 405 4.67 14.12 -56.58
N SER A 406 4.14 12.91 -56.65
CA SER A 406 2.71 12.62 -56.81
C SER A 406 2.10 12.37 -55.44
N VAL A 407 1.19 13.24 -55.00
CA VAL A 407 0.59 13.17 -53.66
C VAL A 407 -0.72 12.38 -53.72
N VAL A 408 -0.78 11.28 -52.97
CA VAL A 408 -2.00 10.50 -52.77
C VAL A 408 -2.63 10.87 -51.42
N PRO A 409 -3.95 11.14 -51.35
CA PRO A 409 -4.64 11.44 -50.10
C PRO A 409 -4.50 10.30 -49.06
N CYS A 410 -4.50 10.62 -47.77
CA CYS A 410 -4.36 9.63 -46.68
C CYS A 410 -5.37 8.48 -46.72
N GLY A 411 -6.62 8.76 -47.10
CA GLY A 411 -7.68 7.75 -47.25
C GLY A 411 -7.80 7.18 -48.66
N GLY A 412 -6.97 7.64 -49.61
CA GLY A 412 -6.92 7.08 -50.95
C GLY A 412 -6.04 5.84 -51.00
N CYS A 413 -6.06 5.14 -52.12
CA CYS A 413 -5.12 4.08 -52.42
C CYS A 413 -4.65 4.22 -53.87
N ALA A 414 -3.43 3.80 -54.15
CA ALA A 414 -2.84 3.86 -55.48
C ALA A 414 -1.90 2.68 -55.67
N ALA A 415 -1.96 2.04 -56.83
CA ALA A 415 -1.11 0.90 -57.17
C ALA A 415 0.38 1.22 -56.97
N VAL A 416 0.82 2.43 -57.33
CA VAL A 416 2.21 2.91 -57.20
C VAL A 416 2.74 2.95 -55.76
N LEU A 417 1.86 2.88 -54.75
CA LEU A 417 2.23 2.84 -53.33
C LEU A 417 2.08 1.44 -52.71
N ALA A 418 1.23 0.59 -53.28
CA ALA A 418 0.80 -0.67 -52.68
C ALA A 418 1.31 -1.91 -53.43
N CYS A 419 1.65 -1.78 -54.71
CA CYS A 419 1.93 -2.90 -55.60
C CYS A 419 3.29 -2.75 -56.28
N PHE A 420 4.01 -3.86 -56.42
CA PHE A 420 5.18 -3.91 -57.26
C PHE A 420 4.79 -4.01 -58.74
N ASP A 421 4.94 -2.91 -59.47
CA ASP A 421 4.44 -2.73 -60.84
C ASP A 421 4.82 -3.89 -61.79
N ALA A 422 6.10 -4.31 -61.78
CA ALA A 422 6.61 -5.34 -62.70
C ALA A 422 5.94 -6.71 -62.56
N LEU A 423 5.33 -7.03 -61.41
CA LEU A 423 4.62 -8.29 -61.15
C LEU A 423 3.14 -8.08 -60.82
N THR A 424 2.60 -6.89 -61.08
CA THR A 424 1.17 -6.59 -60.87
C THR A 424 0.40 -6.79 -62.17
N ALA A 425 -0.65 -7.61 -62.13
CA ALA A 425 -1.55 -7.88 -63.25
C ALA A 425 -2.69 -6.84 -63.35
N SER A 426 -3.28 -6.50 -62.20
CA SER A 426 -4.35 -5.50 -62.09
C SER A 426 -4.43 -4.91 -60.67
N PHE A 427 -5.08 -3.76 -60.54
CA PHE A 427 -5.33 -3.09 -59.25
C PHE A 427 -6.80 -2.66 -59.18
N SER A 428 -7.55 -3.23 -58.24
CA SER A 428 -8.98 -2.94 -58.01
C SER A 428 -9.29 -3.03 -56.52
N ASP A 429 -10.19 -2.19 -56.02
CA ASP A 429 -10.60 -2.15 -54.61
C ASP A 429 -9.42 -2.07 -53.61
N CYS A 430 -8.38 -1.32 -53.97
CA CYS A 430 -7.14 -1.16 -53.20
C CYS A 430 -6.31 -2.44 -53.00
N VAL A 431 -6.55 -3.48 -53.81
CA VAL A 431 -5.83 -4.77 -53.76
C VAL A 431 -5.11 -5.01 -55.08
N CYS A 432 -3.88 -5.51 -54.99
CA CYS A 432 -3.07 -5.91 -56.14
C CYS A 432 -3.39 -7.37 -56.52
N SER A 433 -3.69 -7.62 -57.80
CA SER A 433 -3.69 -8.98 -58.35
C SER A 433 -2.37 -9.23 -59.05
N CYS A 434 -1.70 -10.34 -58.76
CA CYS A 434 -0.31 -10.57 -59.19
C CYS A 434 -0.20 -11.38 -60.48
N LEU A 435 0.82 -11.05 -61.29
CA LEU A 435 1.29 -11.90 -62.39
C LEU A 435 2.00 -13.15 -61.83
N ALA A 436 2.24 -14.13 -62.71
CA ALA A 436 3.04 -15.30 -62.34
C ALA A 436 4.43 -14.87 -61.84
N GLY A 437 4.80 -15.33 -60.63
CA GLY A 437 6.03 -14.96 -59.93
C GLY A 437 5.86 -13.89 -58.85
N GLY A 438 4.75 -13.16 -58.82
CA GLY A 438 4.41 -12.25 -57.72
C GLY A 438 3.75 -12.99 -56.55
N LEU A 439 4.15 -12.66 -55.32
CA LEU A 439 3.70 -13.25 -54.08
C LEU A 439 3.16 -12.18 -53.12
N GLY A 440 2.12 -12.52 -52.36
CA GLY A 440 1.48 -11.65 -51.37
C GLY A 440 0.62 -10.53 -51.95
N GLU A 441 0.03 -9.71 -51.07
CA GLU A 441 -0.88 -8.61 -51.46
C GLU A 441 -0.19 -7.47 -52.22
N THR A 442 1.14 -7.41 -52.17
CA THR A 442 1.98 -6.39 -52.81
C THR A 442 2.63 -6.91 -54.11
N CYS A 443 2.40 -8.17 -54.49
CA CYS A 443 2.99 -8.82 -55.67
C CYS A 443 4.52 -8.80 -55.71
N LEU A 444 5.16 -9.10 -54.57
CA LEU A 444 6.62 -9.09 -54.45
C LEU A 444 7.24 -10.37 -55.01
N PRO A 445 8.47 -10.34 -55.54
CA PRO A 445 9.13 -11.54 -56.07
C PRO A 445 9.38 -12.67 -55.06
N PHE A 446 9.43 -12.33 -53.77
CA PHE A 446 9.69 -13.26 -52.67
C PHE A 446 8.70 -13.03 -51.54
N ASP A 447 8.42 -14.08 -50.77
CA ASP A 447 7.62 -13.99 -49.56
C ASP A 447 8.35 -13.18 -48.48
N VAL A 448 7.82 -12.00 -48.19
CA VAL A 448 8.31 -11.08 -47.16
C VAL A 448 7.15 -10.67 -46.28
N PRO A 449 7.37 -10.42 -44.97
CA PRO A 449 6.30 -10.03 -44.05
C PRO A 449 5.51 -8.84 -44.61
N PRO A 450 4.18 -8.77 -44.49
CA PRO A 450 3.45 -7.61 -44.98
C PRO A 450 3.78 -6.36 -44.15
N ALA A 451 3.50 -5.18 -44.70
CA ALA A 451 3.33 -4.00 -43.84
C ALA A 451 2.20 -4.31 -42.85
N ARG A 452 2.36 -3.97 -41.57
CA ARG A 452 1.23 -4.07 -40.63
C ARG A 452 0.07 -3.32 -41.27
N ALA A 453 -1.10 -3.96 -41.37
CA ALA A 453 -2.31 -3.27 -41.77
C ALA A 453 -2.60 -2.22 -40.70
N GLY A 454 -2.06 -1.02 -40.85
CA GLY A 454 -2.57 0.15 -40.15
C GLY A 454 -4.02 0.22 -40.57
N GLY A 455 -4.94 -0.02 -39.63
CA GLY A 455 -6.36 -0.15 -39.89
C GLY A 455 -6.91 1.12 -40.55
N GLY A 456 -6.76 1.24 -41.87
CA GLY A 456 -7.33 2.30 -42.70
C GLY A 456 -8.83 2.14 -42.91
N GLY A 457 -9.50 1.35 -42.06
CA GLY A 457 -10.95 1.26 -42.02
C GLY A 457 -11.52 2.59 -41.54
N GLY A 458 -11.77 3.49 -42.49
CA GLY A 458 -12.33 4.83 -42.33
C GLY A 458 -13.78 4.88 -41.87
N GLY A 459 -14.20 4.02 -40.95
CA GLY A 459 -15.40 4.28 -40.16
C GLY A 459 -14.99 5.03 -38.90
N ALA A 460 -15.57 6.21 -38.63
CA ALA A 460 -15.54 6.79 -37.30
C ALA A 460 -16.27 5.81 -36.36
N PRO A 461 -15.57 4.98 -35.56
CA PRO A 461 -16.27 4.00 -34.74
C PRO A 461 -16.95 4.79 -33.62
N GLY A 462 -18.25 4.55 -33.44
CA GLY A 462 -18.96 5.06 -32.28
C GLY A 462 -18.27 4.66 -30.98
N CYS A 463 -18.57 5.39 -29.91
CA CYS A 463 -18.10 5.06 -28.57
C CYS A 463 -18.53 3.64 -28.18
N VAL A 464 -17.66 2.92 -27.49
CA VAL A 464 -18.08 1.70 -26.77
C VAL A 464 -19.00 2.16 -25.65
N SER A 465 -20.27 1.76 -25.69
CA SER A 465 -21.26 2.24 -24.72
C SER A 465 -22.22 1.17 -24.23
N GLY A 466 -22.69 1.33 -22.99
CA GLY A 466 -23.69 0.47 -22.36
C GLY A 466 -23.23 -0.97 -22.09
N VAL A 467 -21.92 -1.20 -21.96
CA VAL A 467 -21.35 -2.54 -21.74
C VAL A 467 -20.57 -2.62 -20.43
N THR A 468 -20.48 -3.83 -19.89
CA THR A 468 -19.62 -4.16 -18.76
C THR A 468 -18.39 -4.92 -19.26
N LEU A 469 -17.19 -4.43 -18.96
CA LEU A 469 -15.93 -5.05 -19.35
C LEU A 469 -15.30 -5.75 -18.14
N THR A 470 -15.06 -7.06 -18.28
CA THR A 470 -14.48 -7.94 -17.26
C THR A 470 -13.16 -8.58 -17.70
N GLU A 471 -12.65 -8.23 -18.89
CA GLU A 471 -11.39 -8.72 -19.45
C GLU A 471 -10.45 -7.56 -19.79
N SER A 472 -9.13 -7.82 -19.72
CA SER A 472 -8.12 -6.80 -20.03
C SER A 472 -8.08 -6.51 -21.53
N VAL A 473 -7.98 -5.22 -21.91
CA VAL A 473 -8.02 -4.79 -23.30
C VAL A 473 -6.97 -3.70 -23.56
N THR A 474 -6.33 -3.74 -24.73
CA THR A 474 -5.49 -2.64 -25.23
C THR A 474 -6.15 -1.98 -26.42
N VAL A 475 -6.40 -0.69 -26.33
CA VAL A 475 -7.00 0.14 -27.37
C VAL A 475 -5.92 1.00 -28.00
N GLY A 476 -5.95 1.09 -29.32
CA GLY A 476 -5.20 2.07 -30.09
C GLY A 476 -5.12 1.68 -31.56
N GLY A 477 -4.84 0.41 -31.89
CA GLY A 477 -5.16 -0.28 -33.16
C GLY A 477 -5.23 0.51 -34.50
N GLY A 478 -4.42 1.56 -34.68
CA GLY A 478 -4.48 2.48 -35.81
C GLY A 478 -5.69 3.43 -35.84
N ARG A 479 -6.44 3.57 -34.75
CA ARG A 479 -7.60 4.48 -34.62
C ARG A 479 -7.18 5.82 -34.04
N ALA A 480 -7.76 6.90 -34.56
CA ALA A 480 -7.57 8.25 -34.01
C ALA A 480 -8.34 8.50 -32.71
N THR A 481 -9.41 7.73 -32.45
CA THR A 481 -10.29 7.92 -31.29
C THR A 481 -10.44 6.62 -30.49
N ALA A 482 -10.27 6.72 -29.18
CA ALA A 482 -10.60 5.70 -28.17
C ALA A 482 -11.68 6.28 -27.24
N CYS A 483 -12.94 5.88 -27.45
CA CYS A 483 -14.08 6.43 -26.69
C CYS A 483 -14.83 5.34 -25.92
N PHE A 484 -15.03 5.58 -24.62
CA PHE A 484 -15.87 4.81 -23.72
C PHE A 484 -16.93 5.73 -23.11
N ASP A 485 -18.21 5.38 -23.22
CA ASP A 485 -19.33 6.16 -22.68
C ASP A 485 -20.31 5.24 -21.96
N SER A 486 -20.59 5.48 -20.68
CA SER A 486 -21.48 4.62 -19.88
C SER A 486 -21.01 3.15 -19.82
N VAL A 487 -19.70 2.95 -19.61
CA VAL A 487 -19.05 1.62 -19.52
C VAL A 487 -18.71 1.30 -18.07
N VAL A 488 -19.01 0.06 -17.65
CA VAL A 488 -18.64 -0.45 -16.33
C VAL A 488 -17.46 -1.38 -16.46
N PHE A 489 -16.30 -1.00 -15.94
CA PHE A 489 -15.15 -1.89 -15.83
C PHE A 489 -15.20 -2.58 -14.48
N SER A 490 -15.16 -3.91 -14.47
CA SER A 490 -15.33 -4.71 -13.26
C SER A 490 -14.23 -5.77 -13.12
N GLY A 491 -13.61 -5.81 -11.94
CA GLY A 491 -12.58 -6.77 -11.55
C GLY A 491 -11.15 -6.27 -11.76
N PRO A 492 -10.14 -7.09 -11.43
CA PRO A 492 -8.72 -6.70 -11.39
C PRO A 492 -8.06 -6.65 -12.79
N ILE A 493 -8.77 -6.08 -13.78
CA ILE A 493 -8.34 -6.02 -15.18
C ILE A 493 -7.49 -4.79 -15.49
N THR A 494 -6.76 -4.84 -16.60
CA THR A 494 -6.02 -3.69 -17.14
C THR A 494 -6.62 -3.24 -18.46
N VAL A 495 -7.00 -1.97 -18.52
CA VAL A 495 -7.50 -1.31 -19.73
C VAL A 495 -6.43 -0.33 -20.17
N ALA A 496 -5.74 -0.61 -21.28
CA ALA A 496 -4.63 0.21 -21.76
C ALA A 496 -5.05 1.01 -23.01
N VAL A 497 -4.90 2.33 -22.99
CA VAL A 497 -4.98 3.20 -24.17
C VAL A 497 -3.55 3.63 -24.51
N ASP A 498 -2.98 2.92 -25.47
CA ASP A 498 -1.58 3.07 -25.87
C ASP A 498 -1.50 4.07 -27.04
N LEU A 499 -1.13 5.31 -26.73
CA LEU A 499 -1.11 6.42 -27.69
C LEU A 499 -0.17 6.13 -28.86
N ARG A 500 0.86 5.29 -28.67
CA ARG A 500 1.80 4.93 -29.74
C ARG A 500 1.16 4.04 -30.81
N SER A 501 0.09 3.33 -30.45
CA SER A 501 -0.62 2.42 -31.35
C SER A 501 -1.81 3.07 -32.06
N MET A 502 -2.10 4.33 -31.75
CA MET A 502 -3.16 5.13 -32.38
C MET A 502 -2.70 5.72 -33.72
N ASP A 503 -3.63 6.34 -34.48
CA ASP A 503 -3.33 6.92 -35.80
C ASP A 503 -2.44 8.17 -35.69
N ALA A 504 -1.13 8.01 -35.85
CA ALA A 504 -0.14 9.09 -35.82
C ALA A 504 -0.30 10.13 -36.97
N PHE A 505 -1.21 9.90 -37.93
CA PHE A 505 -1.44 10.80 -39.07
C PHE A 505 -2.80 11.49 -39.02
N ALA A 506 -3.58 11.24 -37.96
CA ALA A 506 -4.77 12.01 -37.65
C ALA A 506 -4.42 13.47 -37.29
N ASP A 507 -5.43 14.34 -37.35
CA ASP A 507 -5.29 15.72 -36.89
C ASP A 507 -5.09 15.78 -35.36
N ALA A 508 -5.76 14.91 -34.61
CA ALA A 508 -5.68 14.78 -33.16
C ALA A 508 -5.94 13.34 -32.71
N LEU A 509 -5.39 12.95 -31.56
CA LEU A 509 -5.80 11.72 -30.85
C LEU A 509 -6.86 12.06 -29.82
N ASN A 510 -8.00 11.38 -29.85
CA ASN A 510 -9.07 11.61 -28.87
C ASN A 510 -9.21 10.39 -27.95
N VAL A 511 -9.04 10.59 -26.65
CA VAL A 511 -9.27 9.57 -25.63
C VAL A 511 -10.36 10.08 -24.71
N THR A 512 -11.54 9.48 -24.73
CA THR A 512 -12.69 9.97 -23.98
C THR A 512 -13.29 8.87 -23.11
N LEU A 513 -13.41 9.14 -21.81
CA LEU A 513 -14.14 8.33 -20.86
C LEU A 513 -15.23 9.19 -20.24
N HIS A 514 -16.48 8.83 -20.46
CA HIS A 514 -17.65 9.59 -20.02
C HIS A 514 -18.64 8.67 -19.30
N HIS A 515 -19.20 9.08 -18.16
CA HIS A 515 -20.15 8.26 -17.37
C HIS A 515 -19.66 6.83 -17.07
N CYS A 516 -18.36 6.63 -16.94
CA CYS A 516 -17.79 5.30 -16.73
C CYS A 516 -17.68 4.95 -15.24
N VAL A 517 -17.75 3.66 -14.92
CA VAL A 517 -17.56 3.14 -13.57
C VAL A 517 -16.35 2.21 -13.53
N LEU A 518 -15.39 2.46 -12.63
CA LEU A 518 -14.20 1.63 -12.43
C LEU A 518 -14.33 0.91 -11.07
N ALA A 519 -14.68 -0.38 -11.08
CA ALA A 519 -15.00 -1.13 -9.86
C ALA A 519 -14.13 -2.38 -9.67
N GLY A 520 -13.72 -2.65 -8.44
CA GLY A 520 -13.11 -3.94 -8.06
C GLY A 520 -11.66 -4.14 -8.51
N GLY A 521 -10.84 -3.09 -8.43
CA GLY A 521 -9.39 -3.21 -8.70
C GLY A 521 -8.95 -2.91 -10.13
N VAL A 522 -9.79 -2.29 -10.96
CA VAL A 522 -9.47 -1.97 -12.37
C VAL A 522 -8.28 -1.02 -12.47
N ARG A 523 -7.37 -1.25 -13.43
CA ARG A 523 -6.25 -0.35 -13.76
C ARG A 523 -6.41 0.19 -15.18
N LEU A 524 -6.85 1.43 -15.30
CA LEU A 524 -6.91 2.14 -16.58
C LEU A 524 -5.56 2.82 -16.84
N ARG A 525 -4.82 2.40 -17.86
CA ARG A 525 -3.53 2.99 -18.25
C ARG A 525 -3.68 3.79 -19.53
N ILE A 526 -3.29 5.06 -19.56
CA ILE A 526 -3.31 5.91 -20.75
C ILE A 526 -1.91 6.49 -20.95
N GLY A 527 -1.39 6.45 -22.18
CA GLY A 527 -0.09 7.05 -22.53
C GLY A 527 0.85 6.08 -23.24
N GLY A 528 2.11 6.03 -22.82
CA GLY A 528 3.11 5.07 -23.33
C GLY A 528 4.15 5.62 -24.31
N LEU A 529 4.25 6.95 -24.44
CA LEU A 529 5.21 7.59 -25.34
C LEU A 529 6.50 7.98 -24.60
N SER A 530 7.62 7.82 -25.29
CA SER A 530 8.87 8.50 -24.90
C SER A 530 8.80 9.98 -25.26
N GLU A 531 9.58 10.85 -24.62
CA GLU A 531 9.65 12.28 -24.96
C GLU A 531 10.00 12.50 -26.45
N SER A 532 10.86 11.63 -26.99
CA SER A 532 11.29 11.67 -28.39
C SER A 532 10.17 11.25 -29.35
N THR A 533 9.45 10.17 -29.04
CA THR A 533 8.30 9.69 -29.83
C THR A 533 7.10 10.62 -29.73
N ALA A 534 6.92 11.31 -28.59
CA ALA A 534 5.80 12.23 -28.37
C ALA A 534 5.75 13.37 -29.40
N ARG A 535 6.87 13.76 -30.00
CA ARG A 535 6.94 14.79 -31.06
C ARG A 535 6.53 14.27 -32.45
N LEU A 536 6.47 12.96 -32.64
CA LEU A 536 6.06 12.32 -33.90
C LEU A 536 4.55 12.07 -33.99
N VAL A 537 3.86 12.14 -32.86
CA VAL A 537 2.43 11.84 -32.73
C VAL A 537 1.64 13.16 -32.68
N PRO A 538 0.39 13.23 -33.21
CA PRO A 538 -0.43 14.43 -33.10
C PRO A 538 -0.77 14.72 -31.63
N TYR A 539 -1.22 15.95 -31.37
CA TYR A 539 -1.66 16.32 -30.04
C TYR A 539 -2.83 15.42 -29.58
N ALA A 540 -2.84 15.10 -28.29
CA ALA A 540 -3.83 14.25 -27.67
C ALA A 540 -4.82 15.06 -26.84
N LEU A 541 -6.10 14.71 -26.94
CA LEU A 541 -7.20 15.22 -26.11
C LEU A 541 -7.70 14.05 -25.25
N VAL A 542 -7.28 14.02 -23.98
CA VAL A 542 -7.66 12.99 -23.01
C VAL A 542 -8.70 13.59 -22.07
N ASN A 543 -9.97 13.19 -22.21
CA ASN A 543 -11.07 13.67 -21.37
C ASN A 543 -11.66 12.52 -20.56
N VAL A 544 -11.53 12.60 -19.23
CA VAL A 544 -12.12 11.69 -18.26
C VAL A 544 -13.14 12.48 -17.46
N THR A 545 -14.43 12.28 -17.76
CA THR A 545 -15.52 13.10 -17.22
C THR A 545 -16.65 12.24 -16.67
N ASN A 546 -17.23 12.67 -15.54
CA ASN A 546 -18.31 11.94 -14.86
C ASN A 546 -17.93 10.48 -14.56
N VAL A 547 -16.70 10.24 -14.08
CA VAL A 547 -16.22 8.89 -13.76
C VAL A 547 -16.32 8.62 -12.27
N THR A 548 -16.91 7.47 -11.93
CA THR A 548 -16.99 6.98 -10.57
C THR A 548 -16.05 5.80 -10.41
N SER A 549 -15.10 5.86 -9.47
CA SER A 549 -14.18 4.77 -9.18
C SER A 549 -14.34 4.27 -7.75
N LEU A 550 -14.55 2.97 -7.62
CA LEU A 550 -14.61 2.23 -6.37
C LEU A 550 -13.50 1.17 -6.39
N GLU A 551 -12.37 1.48 -5.76
CA GLU A 551 -11.17 0.65 -5.76
C GLU A 551 -10.49 0.52 -7.14
N GLY A 552 -10.78 1.43 -8.07
CA GLY A 552 -10.10 1.50 -9.37
C GLY A 552 -8.97 2.53 -9.35
N THR A 553 -8.04 2.38 -10.29
CA THR A 553 -6.88 3.26 -10.45
C THR A 553 -6.75 3.73 -11.89
N ILE A 554 -6.63 5.04 -12.07
CA ILE A 554 -6.30 5.68 -13.35
C ILE A 554 -4.79 5.94 -13.38
N VAL A 555 -4.11 5.54 -14.44
CA VAL A 555 -2.65 5.65 -14.59
C VAL A 555 -2.36 6.42 -15.87
N LEU A 556 -1.78 7.61 -15.73
CA LEU A 556 -1.19 8.36 -16.84
C LEU A 556 0.30 8.07 -16.86
N HIS A 557 0.85 7.70 -18.02
CA HIS A 557 2.27 7.35 -18.10
C HIS A 557 2.98 7.83 -19.37
N GLY A 558 4.24 8.22 -19.22
CA GLY A 558 5.10 8.70 -20.30
C GLY A 558 4.83 10.15 -20.73
N ALA A 559 5.41 10.55 -21.86
CA ALA A 559 5.31 11.92 -22.35
C ALA A 559 4.00 12.16 -23.12
N MET A 560 3.35 13.29 -22.85
CA MET A 560 2.22 13.75 -23.66
C MET A 560 2.75 14.44 -24.93
N PRO A 561 2.11 14.22 -26.10
CA PRO A 561 2.47 14.93 -27.31
C PRO A 561 2.39 16.46 -27.13
N PRO A 562 3.22 17.26 -27.84
CA PRO A 562 3.14 18.70 -27.77
C PRO A 562 1.74 19.26 -28.04
N ASN A 563 1.32 20.29 -27.29
CA ASN A 563 0.01 20.95 -27.42
C ASN A 563 -1.20 20.08 -27.04
N SER A 564 -1.00 19.03 -26.25
CA SER A 564 -2.08 18.15 -25.78
C SER A 564 -2.90 18.76 -24.65
N SER A 565 -4.04 18.15 -24.36
CA SER A 565 -4.90 18.46 -23.21
C SER A 565 -5.31 17.17 -22.50
N VAL A 566 -5.22 17.17 -21.18
CA VAL A 566 -5.68 16.11 -20.28
C VAL A 566 -6.64 16.74 -19.28
N LEU A 567 -7.88 16.26 -19.24
CA LEU A 567 -8.94 16.74 -18.37
C LEU A 567 -9.49 15.57 -17.54
N LEU A 568 -9.45 15.71 -16.22
CA LEU A 568 -10.19 14.87 -15.28
C LEU A 568 -11.23 15.75 -14.59
N ALA A 569 -12.51 15.56 -14.88
CA ALA A 569 -13.56 16.44 -14.37
C ALA A 569 -14.80 15.72 -13.84
N ASN A 570 -15.50 16.35 -12.90
CA ASN A 570 -16.79 15.87 -12.37
C ASN A 570 -16.74 14.41 -11.88
N SER A 571 -15.61 13.97 -11.34
CA SER A 571 -15.35 12.56 -11.07
C SER A 571 -15.18 12.29 -9.58
N THR A 572 -15.62 11.13 -9.12
CA THR A 572 -15.49 10.68 -7.73
C THR A 572 -14.63 9.42 -7.70
N LEU A 573 -13.41 9.55 -7.18
CA LEU A 573 -12.43 8.46 -7.20
C LEU A 573 -12.11 8.03 -5.76
N ARG A 574 -12.46 6.79 -5.42
CA ARG A 574 -12.22 6.20 -4.11
C ARG A 574 -11.32 4.99 -4.23
N ALA A 575 -10.29 4.94 -3.40
CA ALA A 575 -9.42 3.76 -3.29
C ALA A 575 -8.93 3.56 -1.86
N THR A 576 -8.64 2.30 -1.51
CA THR A 576 -8.07 1.92 -0.23
C THR A 576 -6.85 1.04 -0.43
N VAL A 577 -5.95 1.00 0.56
CA VAL A 577 -4.73 0.14 0.51
C VAL A 577 -5.08 -1.35 0.36
N GLY A 578 -6.22 -1.78 0.90
CA GLY A 578 -6.70 -3.16 0.79
C GLY A 578 -7.44 -3.47 -0.52
N GLY A 579 -8.14 -2.49 -1.09
CA GLY A 579 -8.97 -2.69 -2.28
C GLY A 579 -8.26 -2.45 -3.61
N SER A 580 -7.38 -1.44 -3.69
CA SER A 580 -6.63 -1.16 -4.91
C SER A 580 -5.73 -2.34 -5.31
N GLN A 581 -5.70 -2.65 -6.60
CA GLN A 581 -4.82 -3.68 -7.19
C GLN A 581 -3.61 -3.06 -7.91
N TYR A 582 -3.32 -1.78 -7.66
CA TYR A 582 -2.13 -1.14 -8.20
C TYR A 582 -0.87 -1.72 -7.55
N VAL A 583 0.13 -2.04 -8.38
CA VAL A 583 1.44 -2.55 -7.93
C VAL A 583 2.48 -1.52 -8.32
N THR A 584 3.26 -1.08 -7.34
CA THR A 584 4.35 -0.12 -7.52
C THR A 584 5.42 -0.70 -8.45
N THR A 585 5.95 0.13 -9.34
CA THR A 585 6.97 -0.30 -10.31
C THR A 585 8.32 0.37 -10.09
N THR A 586 8.40 1.35 -9.18
CA THR A 586 9.65 1.95 -8.74
C THR A 586 10.51 0.93 -7.98
N ARG A 587 11.76 0.78 -8.44
CA ARG A 587 12.73 -0.15 -7.86
C ARG A 587 12.98 0.14 -6.38
N GLY A 588 12.98 -0.91 -5.55
CA GLY A 588 13.16 -0.83 -4.09
C GLY A 588 11.89 -0.45 -3.32
N HIS A 589 10.78 -0.18 -4.02
CA HIS A 589 9.49 0.14 -3.42
C HIS A 589 8.41 -0.88 -3.80
N GLU A 590 8.79 -2.03 -4.38
CA GLU A 590 7.86 -3.05 -4.88
C GLU A 590 7.06 -3.74 -3.75
N GLU A 591 7.59 -3.74 -2.51
CA GLU A 591 6.93 -4.35 -1.35
C GLU A 591 5.87 -3.45 -0.71
N PHE A 592 5.90 -2.13 -0.98
CA PHE A 592 4.97 -1.18 -0.37
C PHE A 592 3.65 -1.16 -1.12
N ARG A 593 2.56 -1.43 -0.41
CA ARG A 593 1.21 -1.26 -0.94
C ARG A 593 0.68 0.13 -0.64
N TYR A 594 0.19 0.77 -1.70
CA TYR A 594 -0.54 2.02 -1.67
C TYR A 594 -1.94 1.80 -2.25
N GLY A 595 -2.91 2.61 -1.85
CA GLY A 595 -4.25 2.61 -2.43
C GLY A 595 -4.51 3.83 -3.32
N PRO A 596 -3.86 3.99 -4.49
CA PRO A 596 -4.02 5.18 -5.30
C PRO A 596 -5.29 5.16 -6.17
N ALA A 597 -5.94 6.32 -6.24
CA ALA A 597 -7.01 6.61 -7.18
C ALA A 597 -6.44 7.07 -8.55
N LEU A 598 -5.37 7.88 -8.52
CA LEU A 598 -4.67 8.38 -9.70
C LEU A 598 -3.17 8.11 -9.57
N VAL A 599 -2.54 7.69 -10.66
CA VAL A 599 -1.10 7.45 -10.73
C VAL A 599 -0.52 8.25 -11.89
N LEU A 600 0.54 9.00 -11.61
CA LEU A 600 1.32 9.75 -12.59
C LEU A 600 2.71 9.13 -12.69
N ASP A 601 2.94 8.43 -13.79
CA ASP A 601 4.11 7.60 -14.00
C ASP A 601 5.02 8.15 -15.12
N GLY A 602 6.10 8.83 -14.73
CA GLY A 602 7.07 9.41 -15.66
C GLY A 602 6.41 10.43 -16.59
N VAL A 603 5.38 11.12 -16.09
CA VAL A 603 4.55 12.01 -16.90
C VAL A 603 5.34 13.27 -17.27
N ARG A 604 5.42 13.53 -18.58
CA ARG A 604 6.06 14.73 -19.13
C ARG A 604 5.06 15.53 -19.95
N LEU A 605 4.71 16.70 -19.45
CA LEU A 605 3.86 17.66 -20.16
C LEU A 605 4.75 18.54 -21.05
N LEU A 606 4.48 18.53 -22.36
CA LEU A 606 5.19 19.32 -23.36
C LEU A 606 4.17 20.29 -23.98
N SER A 607 4.19 21.57 -23.61
CA SER A 607 3.13 22.53 -23.99
C SER A 607 1.72 21.97 -23.77
N THR A 608 1.55 21.16 -22.72
CA THR A 608 0.35 20.36 -22.47
C THR A 608 -0.40 20.94 -21.28
N ARG A 609 -1.73 20.92 -21.36
CA ARG A 609 -2.61 21.33 -20.27
C ARG A 609 -3.12 20.08 -19.56
N PHE A 610 -2.87 19.96 -18.27
CA PHE A 610 -3.44 18.90 -17.44
C PHE A 610 -4.27 19.54 -16.33
N VAL A 611 -5.59 19.37 -16.41
CA VAL A 611 -6.54 19.95 -15.48
C VAL A 611 -7.31 18.84 -14.77
N VAL A 612 -7.21 18.81 -13.45
CA VAL A 612 -8.13 18.08 -12.58
C VAL A 612 -9.07 19.11 -11.99
N THR A 613 -10.37 18.97 -12.23
CA THR A 613 -11.36 19.96 -11.77
C THR A 613 -12.65 19.34 -11.29
N ARG A 614 -13.33 19.98 -10.34
CA ARG A 614 -14.66 19.55 -9.87
C ARG A 614 -14.73 18.05 -9.53
N SER A 615 -13.69 17.53 -8.87
CA SER A 615 -13.55 16.11 -8.61
C SER A 615 -13.21 15.85 -7.16
N THR A 616 -13.69 14.72 -6.65
CA THR A 616 -13.46 14.28 -5.28
C THR A 616 -12.58 13.03 -5.28
N MET A 617 -11.53 13.03 -4.46
CA MET A 617 -10.64 11.88 -4.28
C MET A 617 -10.63 11.46 -2.81
N VAL A 618 -10.89 10.18 -2.54
CA VAL A 618 -10.91 9.62 -1.18
C VAL A 618 -9.95 8.44 -1.10
N CYS A 619 -9.05 8.48 -0.11
CA CYS A 619 -7.99 7.50 0.08
C CYS A 619 -7.93 6.98 1.53
N GLY A 620 -8.23 5.70 1.75
CA GLY A 620 -8.17 5.04 3.07
C GLY A 620 -7.08 3.99 3.24
N GLY A 621 -6.53 3.86 4.44
CA GLY A 621 -5.49 2.90 4.85
C GLY A 621 -4.22 3.59 5.34
N GLY A 622 -3.49 2.93 6.26
CA GLY A 622 -2.32 3.49 6.97
C GLY A 622 -1.14 3.91 6.09
N SER A 623 -1.16 3.65 4.78
CA SER A 623 -0.17 4.08 3.79
C SER A 623 -0.80 4.72 2.55
N CYS A 624 -2.04 5.21 2.65
CA CYS A 624 -2.79 5.65 1.47
C CYS A 624 -2.22 6.93 0.84
N ALA A 625 -2.11 6.95 -0.49
CA ALA A 625 -1.77 8.14 -1.28
C ALA A 625 -2.81 8.32 -2.40
N ALA A 626 -3.61 9.38 -2.36
CA ALA A 626 -4.71 9.56 -3.33
C ALA A 626 -4.18 9.65 -4.77
N ILE A 627 -3.09 10.40 -4.95
CA ILE A 627 -2.30 10.51 -6.16
C ILE A 627 -0.91 9.96 -5.88
N LEU A 628 -0.48 8.96 -6.64
CA LEU A 628 0.87 8.40 -6.54
C LEU A 628 1.70 8.86 -7.74
N VAL A 629 2.95 9.30 -7.49
CA VAL A 629 3.88 9.71 -8.54
C VAL A 629 5.06 8.74 -8.60
N GLU A 630 5.32 8.18 -9.78
CA GLU A 630 6.48 7.32 -10.06
C GLU A 630 7.33 7.92 -11.17
N ARG A 631 8.65 7.72 -11.15
CA ARG A 631 9.60 8.17 -12.18
C ARG A 631 9.54 9.69 -12.51
N GLY A 632 9.06 10.48 -11.55
CA GLY A 632 8.99 11.94 -11.63
C GLY A 632 7.80 12.50 -12.42
N PHE A 633 7.50 13.77 -12.15
CA PHE A 633 6.50 14.54 -12.87
C PHE A 633 7.14 15.84 -13.39
N CYS A 634 7.05 16.08 -14.71
CA CYS A 634 7.68 17.23 -15.34
C CYS A 634 6.69 18.03 -16.19
N ALA A 635 6.55 19.32 -15.87
CA ALA A 635 5.86 20.30 -16.71
C ALA A 635 6.87 21.18 -17.44
N ASN A 636 6.89 21.15 -18.77
CA ASN A 636 7.85 21.88 -19.59
C ASN A 636 7.20 22.56 -20.81
N LEU A 637 7.90 23.53 -21.42
CA LEU A 637 7.49 24.23 -22.64
C LEU A 637 6.13 24.93 -22.49
N SER A 638 5.97 25.78 -21.47
CA SER A 638 4.70 26.46 -21.15
C SER A 638 3.53 25.51 -20.92
N SER A 639 3.78 24.39 -20.23
CA SER A 639 2.74 23.46 -19.80
C SER A 639 2.01 23.96 -18.57
N THR A 640 0.81 23.42 -18.34
CA THR A 640 0.03 23.72 -17.13
C THR A 640 -0.44 22.45 -16.45
N PHE A 641 -0.31 22.43 -15.12
CA PHE A 641 -0.98 21.47 -14.25
C PHE A 641 -1.85 22.24 -13.26
N TYR A 642 -3.15 21.97 -13.27
CA TYR A 642 -4.13 22.63 -12.39
C TYR A 642 -4.95 21.59 -11.63
N MET A 643 -5.02 21.74 -10.31
CA MET A 643 -6.05 21.13 -9.48
C MET A 643 -6.97 22.25 -9.00
N ASP A 644 -8.16 22.33 -9.58
CA ASP A 644 -9.12 23.43 -9.35
C ASP A 644 -10.46 22.90 -8.83
N SER A 645 -11.03 23.49 -7.79
CA SER A 645 -12.34 23.06 -7.27
C SER A 645 -12.36 21.57 -6.90
N CYS A 646 -11.27 21.06 -6.31
CA CYS A 646 -11.12 19.65 -5.96
C CYS A 646 -11.22 19.44 -4.44
N VAL A 647 -11.84 18.33 -4.04
CA VAL A 647 -11.92 17.91 -2.64
C VAL A 647 -11.13 16.61 -2.48
N VAL A 648 -10.08 16.62 -1.65
CA VAL A 648 -9.28 15.42 -1.43
C VAL A 648 -9.23 15.07 0.04
N ASN A 649 -9.70 13.88 0.39
CA ASN A 649 -9.64 13.34 1.74
C ASN A 649 -8.76 12.09 1.75
N ALA A 650 -7.57 12.18 2.35
CA ALA A 650 -6.63 11.08 2.39
C ALA A 650 -6.15 10.84 3.82
N GLN A 651 -6.10 9.58 4.26
CA GLN A 651 -5.60 9.25 5.60
C GLN A 651 -4.15 9.70 5.84
N MET A 652 -3.31 9.62 4.79
CA MET A 652 -1.86 9.85 4.90
C MET A 652 -1.35 10.90 3.91
N HIS A 653 -1.50 10.65 2.61
CA HIS A 653 -0.93 11.52 1.58
C HIS A 653 -1.97 11.87 0.50
N VAL A 654 -1.97 13.13 0.08
CA VAL A 654 -2.72 13.56 -1.11
C VAL A 654 -1.93 13.20 -2.36
N ILE A 655 -0.67 13.63 -2.44
CA ILE A 655 0.30 13.31 -3.48
C ILE A 655 1.54 12.71 -2.83
N TYR A 656 1.88 11.47 -3.19
CA TYR A 656 3.11 10.82 -2.70
C TYR A 656 3.98 10.38 -3.87
N ALA A 657 5.21 10.88 -3.92
CA ALA A 657 6.17 10.55 -4.97
C ALA A 657 7.21 9.54 -4.49
N LEU A 658 7.29 8.39 -5.16
CA LEU A 658 8.24 7.33 -4.84
C LEU A 658 9.61 7.65 -5.44
N ALA A 659 10.52 8.18 -4.61
CA ALA A 659 11.89 8.56 -5.01
C ALA A 659 11.87 9.35 -6.33
N SER A 660 11.01 10.37 -6.38
CA SER A 660 10.62 11.06 -7.59
C SER A 660 10.53 12.56 -7.35
N ASP A 661 10.96 13.31 -8.36
CA ASP A 661 10.99 14.77 -8.34
C ASP A 661 9.77 15.39 -9.01
N LEU A 662 9.43 16.60 -8.55
CA LEU A 662 8.57 17.54 -9.27
C LEU A 662 9.44 18.58 -9.97
N ARG A 663 9.31 18.71 -11.29
CA ARG A 663 9.99 19.77 -12.07
C ARG A 663 9.01 20.60 -12.87
N VAL A 664 9.03 21.92 -12.66
CA VAL A 664 8.24 22.90 -13.40
C VAL A 664 9.21 23.86 -14.10
N SER A 665 9.32 23.75 -15.43
CA SER A 665 10.36 24.41 -16.22
C SER A 665 9.83 25.07 -17.49
N GLY A 666 10.63 25.96 -18.08
CA GLY A 666 10.36 26.52 -19.42
C GLY A 666 9.06 27.32 -19.50
N GLY A 667 8.80 28.18 -18.52
CA GLY A 667 7.60 29.01 -18.45
C GLY A 667 6.32 28.24 -18.13
N SER A 668 6.42 27.13 -17.41
CA SER A 668 5.26 26.28 -17.05
C SER A 668 4.63 26.70 -15.72
N VAL A 669 3.42 26.19 -15.46
CA VAL A 669 2.67 26.48 -14.23
C VAL A 669 2.20 25.20 -13.57
N PHE A 670 2.45 25.07 -12.26
CA PHE A 670 1.82 24.09 -11.39
C PHE A 670 0.97 24.83 -10.37
N SER A 671 -0.34 24.57 -10.35
CA SER A 671 -1.31 25.35 -9.57
C SER A 671 -2.29 24.45 -8.84
N ILE A 672 -2.45 24.69 -7.53
CA ILE A 672 -3.55 24.17 -6.72
C ILE A 672 -4.42 25.37 -6.36
N GLN A 673 -5.69 25.34 -6.70
CA GLN A 673 -6.57 26.47 -6.44
C GLN A 673 -8.01 26.07 -6.11
N ASN A 674 -8.72 26.93 -5.37
CA ASN A 674 -10.14 26.73 -5.02
C ASN A 674 -10.44 25.34 -4.43
N SER A 675 -9.47 24.72 -3.75
CA SER A 675 -9.53 23.31 -3.36
C SER A 675 -9.55 23.14 -1.85
N SER A 676 -10.08 22.01 -1.39
CA SER A 676 -10.09 21.63 0.03
C SER A 676 -9.42 20.28 0.22
N TRP A 677 -8.30 20.26 0.94
CA TRP A 677 -7.52 19.05 1.17
C TRP A 677 -7.48 18.72 2.65
N SER A 678 -7.80 17.47 2.97
CA SER A 678 -7.73 16.91 4.32
C SER A 678 -6.78 15.71 4.34
N ALA A 679 -5.74 15.80 5.16
CA ALA A 679 -4.85 14.69 5.50
C ALA A 679 -4.33 14.84 6.94
N PRO A 680 -5.19 14.65 7.96
CA PRO A 680 -4.92 15.00 9.35
C PRO A 680 -4.10 13.93 10.08
N SER A 681 -3.04 13.40 9.45
CA SER A 681 -2.16 12.40 10.07
C SER A 681 -1.38 13.00 11.24
N THR A 682 -1.40 12.35 12.42
CA THR A 682 -0.60 12.78 13.57
C THR A 682 0.83 12.25 13.54
N GLU A 683 1.22 11.54 12.48
CA GLU A 683 2.56 10.99 12.32
C GLU A 683 3.58 12.04 11.84
N TYR A 684 4.81 11.91 12.35
CA TYR A 684 5.95 12.72 11.93
C TYR A 684 6.32 12.43 10.47
N TYR A 685 6.72 13.48 9.72
CA TYR A 685 7.06 13.41 8.28
C TYR A 685 5.95 12.93 7.33
N ARG A 686 4.67 13.10 7.71
CA ARG A 686 3.53 12.81 6.81
C ARG A 686 2.87 14.08 6.30
N GLY A 687 3.11 14.41 5.03
CA GLY A 687 2.56 15.61 4.40
C GLY A 687 1.56 15.32 3.29
N ALA A 688 0.81 16.34 2.90
CA ALA A 688 -0.13 16.24 1.79
C ALA A 688 0.60 15.92 0.47
N CYS A 689 1.67 16.65 0.15
CA CYS A 689 2.54 16.42 -1.00
C CYS A 689 3.95 16.02 -0.54
N VAL A 690 4.47 14.88 -1.01
CA VAL A 690 5.82 14.42 -0.67
C VAL A 690 6.62 14.14 -1.94
N PHE A 691 7.78 14.79 -2.09
CA PHE A 691 8.69 14.63 -3.22
C PHE A 691 10.14 14.47 -2.74
N GLU A 692 10.99 13.88 -3.58
CA GLU A 692 12.44 13.85 -3.31
C GLU A 692 13.02 15.26 -3.51
N GLY A 693 12.85 15.85 -4.69
CA GLY A 693 13.17 17.23 -4.99
C GLY A 693 12.01 17.96 -5.68
N VAL A 694 11.94 19.27 -5.44
CA VAL A 694 11.05 20.19 -6.16
C VAL A 694 11.89 21.28 -6.82
N VAL A 695 11.78 21.41 -8.14
CA VAL A 695 12.51 22.39 -8.94
C VAL A 695 11.55 23.24 -9.75
N VAL A 696 11.61 24.56 -9.57
CA VAL A 696 10.87 25.56 -10.35
C VAL A 696 11.88 26.47 -11.03
N ASP A 697 12.02 26.36 -12.34
CA ASP A 697 13.05 27.06 -13.12
C ASP A 697 12.53 27.61 -14.47
N GLY A 698 13.40 28.30 -15.21
CA GLY A 698 13.09 28.83 -16.54
C GLY A 698 11.89 29.78 -16.59
N GLY A 699 11.74 30.66 -15.59
CA GLY A 699 10.62 31.60 -15.49
C GLY A 699 9.26 30.92 -15.28
N SER A 700 9.23 29.85 -14.49
CA SER A 700 8.01 29.07 -14.21
C SER A 700 7.37 29.45 -12.87
N VAL A 701 6.16 28.96 -12.63
CA VAL A 701 5.38 29.29 -11.42
C VAL A 701 4.88 28.03 -10.72
N LEU A 702 5.07 27.97 -9.40
CA LEU A 702 4.40 27.04 -8.49
C LEU A 702 3.52 27.84 -7.55
N GLN A 703 2.20 27.66 -7.60
CA GLN A 703 1.26 28.44 -6.80
C GLN A 703 0.19 27.59 -6.09
N ILE A 704 -0.18 28.06 -4.89
CA ILE A 704 -1.26 27.54 -4.07
C ILE A 704 -2.17 28.72 -3.74
N VAL A 705 -3.43 28.67 -4.19
CA VAL A 705 -4.32 29.84 -4.22
C VAL A 705 -5.72 29.52 -3.70
N SER A 706 -6.34 30.38 -2.89
CA SER A 706 -7.77 30.29 -2.52
C SER A 706 -8.20 28.90 -2.03
N SER A 707 -7.34 28.22 -1.28
CA SER A 707 -7.54 26.82 -0.88
C SER A 707 -7.47 26.63 0.64
N THR A 708 -8.11 25.57 1.13
CA THR A 708 -8.16 25.23 2.56
C THR A 708 -7.47 23.89 2.79
N PHE A 709 -6.58 23.84 3.78
CA PHE A 709 -5.75 22.67 4.07
C PHE A 709 -5.89 22.27 5.54
N ARG A 710 -6.42 21.06 5.79
CA ARG A 710 -6.51 20.45 7.13
C ARG A 710 -5.57 19.27 7.21
N LEU A 711 -4.37 19.52 7.69
CA LEU A 711 -3.27 18.58 7.61
C LEU A 711 -2.68 18.30 8.97
N GLY A 712 -1.95 17.20 9.03
CA GLY A 712 -1.09 16.85 10.12
C GLY A 712 0.18 17.67 10.16
N PHE A 713 1.22 17.11 9.54
CA PHE A 713 2.58 17.62 9.65
C PHE A 713 2.93 18.69 8.62
N ALA A 714 2.69 18.46 7.32
CA ALA A 714 3.05 19.43 6.29
C ALA A 714 2.15 19.46 5.04
N MET A 715 2.06 20.60 4.34
CA MET A 715 1.44 20.66 3.00
C MET A 715 2.39 20.12 1.93
N LEU A 716 3.62 20.60 1.88
CA LEU A 716 4.66 20.12 0.98
C LEU A 716 5.87 19.63 1.78
N ILE A 717 6.32 18.41 1.53
CA ILE A 717 7.57 17.84 2.02
C ILE A 717 8.49 17.60 0.84
N ALA A 718 9.71 18.11 0.91
CA ALA A 718 10.76 17.82 -0.06
C ALA A 718 12.12 17.63 0.63
N THR A 719 13.03 16.85 0.03
CA THR A 719 14.43 16.84 0.49
C THR A 719 15.11 18.15 0.12
N THR A 720 14.84 18.64 -1.10
CA THR A 720 15.33 19.92 -1.60
C THR A 720 14.25 20.69 -2.37
N LEU A 721 14.23 22.02 -2.22
CA LEU A 721 13.35 22.93 -2.96
C LEU A 721 14.20 24.01 -3.64
N THR A 722 14.22 24.04 -4.96
CA THR A 722 14.98 25.05 -5.73
C THR A 722 14.03 25.90 -6.58
N VAL A 723 14.12 27.21 -6.43
CA VAL A 723 13.41 28.19 -7.27
C VAL A 723 14.45 29.10 -7.92
N ALA A 724 14.59 29.01 -9.24
CA ALA A 724 15.68 29.63 -10.00
C ALA A 724 15.20 30.29 -11.31
N ASP A 725 16.12 30.99 -11.98
CA ASP A 725 15.90 31.62 -13.29
C ASP A 725 14.65 32.52 -13.38
N GLY A 726 14.47 33.40 -12.39
CA GLY A 726 13.33 34.34 -12.36
C GLY A 726 11.97 33.67 -12.17
N SER A 727 11.94 32.50 -11.53
CA SER A 727 10.71 31.76 -11.23
C SER A 727 9.99 32.27 -9.97
N TRP A 728 8.76 31.82 -9.76
CA TRP A 728 7.88 32.35 -8.73
C TRP A 728 7.20 31.24 -7.90
N LEU A 729 7.36 31.32 -6.58
CA LEU A 729 6.63 30.50 -5.62
C LEU A 729 5.57 31.34 -4.92
N VAL A 730 4.30 30.92 -4.94
CA VAL A 730 3.18 31.74 -4.44
C VAL A 730 2.28 30.96 -3.51
N HIS A 731 1.98 31.54 -2.36
CA HIS A 731 0.90 31.09 -1.46
C HIS A 731 -0.02 32.29 -1.23
N ARG A 732 -1.24 32.21 -1.74
CA ARG A 732 -2.21 33.32 -1.72
C ARG A 732 -3.60 32.89 -1.25
N ASP A 733 -4.26 33.69 -0.42
CA ASP A 733 -5.68 33.51 -0.05
C ASP A 733 -5.97 32.12 0.55
N ASN A 734 -5.02 31.50 1.25
CA ASN A 734 -5.21 30.14 1.78
C ASN A 734 -5.46 30.11 3.29
N GLU A 735 -6.18 29.09 3.74
CA GLU A 735 -6.25 28.71 5.14
C GLU A 735 -5.43 27.44 5.38
N PHE A 736 -4.35 27.55 6.13
CA PHE A 736 -3.46 26.45 6.49
C PHE A 736 -3.69 26.03 7.95
N ARG A 737 -4.21 24.82 8.16
CA ARG A 737 -4.21 24.13 9.45
C ARG A 737 -3.22 22.97 9.40
N THR A 738 -1.97 23.25 9.74
CA THR A 738 -0.84 22.32 9.59
C THR A 738 0.34 22.78 10.44
N ALA A 739 1.22 21.87 10.84
CA ALA A 739 2.44 22.27 11.54
C ALA A 739 3.42 23.04 10.64
N TYR A 740 3.58 22.60 9.39
CA TYR A 740 4.40 23.26 8.37
C TYR A 740 3.63 23.44 7.07
N VAL A 741 3.78 24.56 6.36
CA VAL A 741 3.31 24.64 4.97
C VAL A 741 4.33 23.98 4.04
N VAL A 742 5.60 24.37 4.16
CA VAL A 742 6.71 23.81 3.36
C VAL A 742 7.78 23.23 4.28
N TYR A 743 7.88 21.91 4.36
CA TYR A 743 8.93 21.24 5.12
C TYR A 743 10.05 20.78 4.19
N VAL A 744 11.26 21.30 4.38
CA VAL A 744 12.46 20.87 3.64
C VAL A 744 13.39 20.11 4.57
N ALA A 745 13.61 18.82 4.28
CA ALA A 745 14.35 17.94 5.18
C ALA A 745 15.85 18.27 5.27
N SER A 746 16.46 18.69 4.15
CA SER A 746 17.87 19.14 4.17
C SER A 746 17.97 20.55 4.74
N TYR A 747 18.86 20.74 5.72
CA TYR A 747 19.06 22.02 6.41
C TYR A 747 19.40 23.19 5.47
N TYR A 748 20.12 22.91 4.38
CA TYR A 748 20.41 23.87 3.30
C TYR A 748 19.69 23.53 1.99
N GLY A 749 18.60 22.75 2.06
CA GLY A 749 17.89 22.21 0.90
C GLY A 749 17.04 23.21 0.14
N MET A 750 16.74 24.37 0.73
CA MET A 750 15.93 25.41 0.10
C MET A 750 16.83 26.51 -0.51
N ALA A 751 16.76 26.66 -1.83
CA ALA A 751 17.61 27.57 -2.60
C ALA A 751 16.78 28.46 -3.55
N PHE A 752 16.93 29.78 -3.39
CA PHE A 752 16.37 30.79 -4.29
C PHE A 752 17.51 31.49 -5.04
N ARG A 753 17.46 31.47 -6.38
CA ARG A 753 18.51 32.02 -7.25
C ARG A 753 17.94 32.94 -8.32
N ASP A 754 18.83 33.70 -8.96
CA ASP A 754 18.57 34.42 -10.22
C ASP A 754 17.32 35.31 -10.20
N ARG A 755 17.19 36.10 -9.11
CA ARG A 755 16.07 37.03 -8.87
C ARG A 755 14.70 36.35 -8.80
N SER A 756 14.64 35.09 -8.41
CA SER A 756 13.38 34.40 -8.13
C SER A 756 12.69 34.93 -6.88
N VAL A 757 11.36 34.84 -6.85
CA VAL A 757 10.50 35.47 -5.84
C VAL A 757 9.67 34.44 -5.10
N TRP A 758 9.47 34.65 -3.80
CA TRP A 758 8.48 33.96 -2.97
C TRP A 758 7.45 34.95 -2.42
N SER A 759 6.19 34.78 -2.78
CA SER A 759 5.09 35.63 -2.29
C SER A 759 4.19 34.85 -1.33
N ILE A 760 3.95 35.41 -0.14
CA ILE A 760 3.06 34.88 0.91
C ILE A 760 2.03 35.97 1.20
N LEU A 761 0.81 35.81 0.68
CA LEU A 761 -0.20 36.86 0.59
C LEU A 761 -1.53 36.40 1.17
N ASP A 762 -2.13 37.16 2.08
CA ASP A 762 -3.52 36.96 2.53
C ASP A 762 -3.82 35.53 3.03
N ASN A 763 -2.84 34.87 3.68
CA ASN A 763 -3.01 33.51 4.23
C ASN A 763 -3.30 33.55 5.74
N ASN A 764 -4.05 32.56 6.21
CA ASN A 764 -4.30 32.32 7.63
C ASN A 764 -3.62 31.02 8.09
N PHE A 765 -2.72 31.11 9.06
CA PHE A 765 -1.96 29.99 9.63
C PHE A 765 -2.50 29.60 11.01
N ASN A 766 -2.98 28.36 11.12
CA ASN A 766 -3.51 27.78 12.35
C ASN A 766 -2.93 26.40 12.61
N TYR A 767 -3.12 25.91 13.84
CA TYR A 767 -2.64 24.60 14.26
C TYR A 767 -3.30 23.47 13.45
N GLY A 768 -2.48 22.49 13.06
CA GLY A 768 -2.93 21.24 12.43
C GLY A 768 -3.07 20.11 13.44
N SER A 769 -3.47 18.93 12.96
CA SER A 769 -3.71 17.77 13.84
C SER A 769 -2.44 17.23 14.52
N TYR A 770 -1.26 17.46 13.93
CA TYR A 770 0.02 17.02 14.51
C TYR A 770 0.42 17.80 15.76
N SER A 771 0.10 19.10 15.85
CA SER A 771 0.58 19.95 16.93
C SER A 771 -0.35 21.12 17.19
N SER A 772 -0.67 21.32 18.47
CA SER A 772 -1.43 22.45 19.00
C SER A 772 -0.56 23.69 19.30
N THR A 773 0.74 23.64 19.02
CA THR A 773 1.69 24.73 19.34
C THR A 773 2.53 25.17 18.14
N ILE A 774 2.58 24.36 17.09
CA ILE A 774 3.40 24.61 15.90
C ILE A 774 2.47 24.91 14.72
N ALA A 775 2.67 26.09 14.12
CA ALA A 775 2.07 26.48 12.85
C ALA A 775 3.03 27.44 12.14
N TYR A 776 3.86 26.90 11.24
CA TYR A 776 4.94 27.62 10.56
C TYR A 776 4.83 27.55 9.04
N MET A 777 5.36 28.56 8.35
CA MET A 777 5.42 28.54 6.89
C MET A 777 6.45 27.51 6.41
N THR A 778 7.57 27.41 7.10
CA THR A 778 8.67 26.52 6.71
C THR A 778 9.35 25.86 7.91
N SER A 779 10.07 24.76 7.66
CA SER A 779 11.11 24.29 8.57
C SER A 779 12.19 25.37 8.75
N ASN A 780 12.97 25.31 9.83
CA ASN A 780 14.00 26.31 10.16
C ASN A 780 14.99 26.50 9.00
N TRP A 781 14.73 27.52 8.17
CA TRP A 781 15.45 27.77 6.93
C TRP A 781 16.35 28.99 7.10
N SER A 782 17.65 28.74 7.04
CA SER A 782 18.66 29.79 6.95
C SER A 782 19.26 29.79 5.54
N PRO A 783 19.08 30.86 4.75
CA PRO A 783 19.66 30.93 3.41
C PRO A 783 21.20 30.87 3.49
N THR A 784 21.83 30.18 2.55
CA THR A 784 23.29 30.21 2.38
C THR A 784 23.76 31.65 2.09
N SER A 785 25.03 31.97 2.37
CA SER A 785 25.61 33.31 2.15
C SER A 785 25.33 33.89 0.76
N ASP A 786 25.26 33.02 -0.24
CA ASP A 786 25.10 33.36 -1.66
C ASP A 786 23.63 33.50 -2.08
N ALA A 787 22.70 33.01 -1.25
CA ALA A 787 21.27 33.12 -1.50
C ALA A 787 20.75 34.47 -0.97
N ARG A 788 20.18 35.26 -1.87
CA ARG A 788 19.44 36.51 -1.55
C ARG A 788 18.00 36.35 -2.04
N PRO A 789 17.17 35.55 -1.36
CA PRO A 789 15.78 35.37 -1.75
C PRO A 789 15.04 36.71 -1.69
N THR A 790 14.17 36.96 -2.66
CA THR A 790 13.21 38.08 -2.58
C THR A 790 11.89 37.52 -2.06
N ILE A 791 11.54 37.83 -0.82
CA ILE A 791 10.34 37.30 -0.16
C ILE A 791 9.39 38.47 0.16
N TYR A 792 8.12 38.32 -0.21
CA TYR A 792 7.06 39.28 0.11
C TYR A 792 6.05 38.66 1.06
N GLY A 793 5.67 39.42 2.08
CA GLY A 793 4.63 39.06 3.04
C GLY A 793 3.56 40.15 3.09
N VAL A 794 2.30 39.83 2.78
CA VAL A 794 1.20 40.81 2.73
C VAL A 794 -0.01 40.25 3.45
N CYS A 795 -0.55 40.99 4.42
CA CYS A 795 -1.80 40.71 5.11
C CYS A 795 -2.01 39.24 5.59
N ASN A 796 -0.96 38.59 6.09
CA ASN A 796 -1.11 37.23 6.64
C ASN A 796 -1.54 37.29 8.11
N GLU A 797 -2.28 36.28 8.55
CA GLU A 797 -2.66 36.07 9.94
C GLU A 797 -2.06 34.76 10.45
N ALA A 798 -1.59 34.74 11.69
CA ALA A 798 -1.22 33.50 12.38
C ALA A 798 -1.94 33.44 13.72
N ARG A 799 -2.57 32.30 13.99
CA ARG A 799 -3.22 31.98 15.28
C ARG A 799 -4.27 33.04 15.66
N GLY A 800 -5.01 33.52 14.66
CA GLY A 800 -6.05 34.56 14.82
C GLY A 800 -5.53 35.98 15.03
N SER A 801 -4.24 36.24 14.81
CA SER A 801 -3.62 37.56 14.94
C SER A 801 -2.88 37.99 13.68
N PRO A 802 -2.90 39.29 13.31
CA PRO A 802 -2.12 39.79 12.17
C PRO A 802 -0.62 39.55 12.34
N LEU A 803 0.02 39.01 11.32
CA LEU A 803 1.43 38.63 11.36
C LEU A 803 2.34 39.84 11.13
N THR A 804 3.24 40.10 12.07
CA THR A 804 4.24 41.19 11.95
C THR A 804 5.68 40.70 11.87
N ASN A 805 6.00 39.52 12.43
CA ASN A 805 7.35 38.98 12.48
C ASN A 805 7.43 37.57 11.86
N TYR A 806 7.74 37.49 10.56
CA TYR A 806 7.86 36.22 9.82
C TYR A 806 8.99 35.31 10.32
N GLY A 807 10.00 35.87 10.99
CA GLY A 807 11.13 35.12 11.54
C GLY A 807 10.70 34.22 12.68
N ASP A 808 10.20 34.82 13.76
CA ASP A 808 9.82 34.10 14.97
C ASP A 808 8.48 33.36 14.81
N ASP A 809 7.52 33.95 14.09
CA ASP A 809 6.17 33.38 14.01
C ASP A 809 6.00 32.31 12.93
N LEU A 810 6.82 32.34 11.85
CA LEU A 810 6.70 31.45 10.68
C LEU A 810 8.02 30.75 10.27
N ASN A 811 9.10 30.89 11.04
CA ASN A 811 10.43 30.31 10.78
C ASN A 811 11.12 30.76 9.49
N ILE A 812 10.79 31.95 8.98
CA ILE A 812 11.47 32.53 7.82
C ILE A 812 12.56 33.48 8.32
N VAL A 813 13.76 32.94 8.56
CA VAL A 813 14.92 33.72 9.06
C VAL A 813 15.42 34.73 8.01
N ALA A 814 15.18 34.44 6.73
CA ALA A 814 15.50 35.37 5.63
C ALA A 814 14.66 36.65 5.72
N PRO A 815 15.19 37.82 5.32
CA PRO A 815 14.47 39.09 5.40
C PRO A 815 13.24 39.09 4.47
N VAL A 816 12.05 39.25 5.08
CA VAL A 816 10.77 39.37 4.37
C VAL A 816 10.41 40.84 4.20
N ARG A 817 10.03 41.24 2.98
CA ARG A 817 9.46 42.57 2.71
C ARG A 817 7.97 42.54 3.07
N VAL A 818 7.66 43.03 4.26
CA VAL A 818 6.28 43.12 4.76
C VAL A 818 5.59 44.35 4.17
N LEU A 819 4.42 44.17 3.56
CA LEU A 819 3.56 45.26 3.10
C LEU A 819 2.25 45.28 3.91
N ASP A 820 1.71 46.48 4.10
CA ASP A 820 0.41 46.66 4.78
C ASP A 820 -0.73 46.00 3.99
N CYS A 821 -1.80 45.59 4.68
CA CYS A 821 -3.00 45.08 4.04
C CYS A 821 -3.56 46.08 3.00
N GLY A 822 -3.81 45.61 1.78
CA GLY A 822 -4.26 46.44 0.65
C GLY A 822 -3.14 47.17 -0.10
N ALA A 823 -1.91 47.19 0.42
CA ALA A 823 -0.75 47.63 -0.35
C ALA A 823 -0.29 46.52 -1.31
N CYS A 824 0.19 46.92 -2.49
CA CYS A 824 0.63 45.99 -3.52
C CYS A 824 1.87 46.52 -4.23
N THR A 825 2.74 45.60 -4.62
CA THR A 825 3.87 45.87 -5.52
C THR A 825 3.83 44.87 -6.65
N MET A 826 4.28 45.28 -7.84
CA MET A 826 4.26 44.45 -9.05
C MET A 826 4.90 43.08 -8.81
N ASP A 827 6.07 43.03 -8.19
CA ASP A 827 6.80 41.78 -7.93
C ASP A 827 6.14 40.90 -6.85
N ALA A 828 5.36 41.48 -5.94
CA ALA A 828 4.68 40.73 -4.90
C ALA A 828 3.43 40.03 -5.44
N VAL A 829 2.59 40.76 -6.20
CA VAL A 829 1.25 40.28 -6.59
C VAL A 829 1.17 39.75 -8.03
N CYS A 830 2.14 40.07 -8.90
CA CYS A 830 2.13 39.67 -10.31
C CYS A 830 3.38 38.86 -10.67
N PHE A 831 3.28 38.02 -11.70
CA PHE A 831 4.47 37.44 -12.29
C PHE A 831 5.22 38.50 -13.11
N ALA A 832 6.26 39.08 -12.50
CA ALA A 832 6.95 40.27 -13.01
C ALA A 832 7.42 40.14 -14.48
N ALA A 833 7.98 38.98 -14.86
CA ALA A 833 8.49 38.74 -16.21
C ALA A 833 7.43 38.83 -17.33
N ARG A 834 6.14 38.73 -16.97
CA ARG A 834 5.00 38.79 -17.90
C ARG A 834 4.02 39.93 -17.58
N THR A 835 4.41 40.87 -16.73
CA THR A 835 3.58 42.01 -16.35
C THR A 835 4.17 43.29 -16.95
N SER A 836 3.32 44.18 -17.45
CA SER A 836 3.73 45.46 -18.08
C SER A 836 3.60 46.65 -17.12
N SER A 837 2.52 46.69 -16.34
CA SER A 837 2.24 47.69 -15.31
C SER A 837 1.24 47.16 -14.29
N ILE A 838 1.01 47.90 -13.21
CA ILE A 838 -0.03 47.62 -12.21
C ILE A 838 -1.02 48.78 -12.17
N SER A 839 -2.32 48.48 -12.14
CA SER A 839 -3.39 49.47 -12.06
C SER A 839 -4.36 49.09 -10.94
N GLY A 840 -4.39 49.88 -9.86
CA GLY A 840 -5.25 49.59 -8.70
C GLY A 840 -5.05 48.18 -8.12
N CYS A 841 -3.79 47.76 -7.95
CA CYS A 841 -3.37 46.41 -7.54
C CYS A 841 -3.71 45.25 -8.50
N ARG A 842 -4.27 45.53 -9.68
CA ARG A 842 -4.46 44.53 -10.74
C ARG A 842 -3.28 44.54 -11.70
N CYS A 843 -2.85 43.35 -12.11
CA CYS A 843 -1.73 43.18 -13.04
C CYS A 843 -2.19 43.45 -14.48
N VAL A 844 -1.45 44.27 -15.22
CA VAL A 844 -1.67 44.47 -16.66
C VAL A 844 -0.66 43.63 -17.41
N CYS A 845 -1.10 42.53 -18.02
CA CYS A 845 -0.20 41.55 -18.62
C CYS A 845 0.47 42.04 -19.90
N ALA A 846 1.76 41.74 -20.02
CA ALA A 846 2.48 41.83 -21.29
C ALA A 846 2.09 40.65 -22.20
N ALA A 847 2.54 40.68 -23.46
CA ALA A 847 2.33 39.56 -24.38
C ALA A 847 2.88 38.24 -23.81
N GLY A 848 2.02 37.21 -23.79
CA GLY A 848 2.33 35.89 -23.23
C GLY A 848 2.13 35.76 -21.72
N GLY A 849 1.56 36.77 -21.04
CA GLY A 849 1.03 36.63 -19.69
C GLY A 849 -0.46 36.27 -19.71
N TYR A 850 -0.88 35.36 -18.82
CA TYR A 850 -2.24 34.82 -18.77
C TYR A 850 -2.88 34.97 -17.38
N GLY A 851 -4.19 35.23 -17.35
CA GLY A 851 -4.96 35.39 -16.12
C GLY A 851 -4.64 36.68 -15.34
N ASP A 852 -5.24 36.82 -14.16
CA ASP A 852 -5.18 38.05 -13.36
C ASP A 852 -3.79 38.35 -12.77
N THR A 853 -2.93 37.32 -12.70
CA THR A 853 -1.56 37.42 -12.18
C THR A 853 -0.48 37.33 -13.26
N CYS A 854 -0.89 37.31 -14.53
CA CYS A 854 0.00 37.27 -15.70
C CYS A 854 0.95 36.06 -15.72
N LEU A 855 0.43 34.87 -15.42
CA LEU A 855 1.18 33.62 -15.44
C LEU A 855 1.79 33.32 -16.82
N PRO A 856 2.93 32.59 -16.90
CA PRO A 856 3.63 32.34 -18.16
C PRO A 856 2.95 31.30 -19.08
N ALA A 857 1.92 30.61 -18.59
CA ALA A 857 1.17 29.62 -19.34
C ALA A 857 -0.34 29.77 -19.11
N ALA A 858 -1.14 29.27 -20.06
CA ALA A 858 -2.58 29.51 -20.12
C ALA A 858 -3.34 28.93 -18.91
N VAL A 859 -4.08 29.78 -18.21
CA VAL A 859 -4.99 29.39 -17.13
C VAL A 859 -6.22 28.69 -17.75
N PRO A 860 -6.71 27.56 -17.20
CA PRO A 860 -7.95 26.95 -17.65
C PRO A 860 -9.12 27.93 -17.53
N ASP A 861 -10.04 27.93 -18.49
CA ASP A 861 -11.31 28.62 -18.33
C ASP A 861 -12.04 28.01 -17.12
N GLY A 862 -12.27 28.83 -16.10
CA GLY A 862 -12.95 28.39 -14.89
C GLY A 862 -14.35 27.88 -15.24
N LEU A 863 -14.55 26.57 -15.18
CA LEU A 863 -15.83 25.91 -15.44
C LEU A 863 -16.83 26.11 -14.27
N GLY A 864 -16.55 27.07 -13.38
CA GLY A 864 -17.30 27.33 -12.15
C GLY A 864 -16.94 26.33 -11.03
N PRO A 865 -17.28 26.69 -9.78
CA PRO A 865 -17.16 25.79 -8.64
C PRO A 865 -18.04 24.54 -8.86
N LEU A 866 -17.65 23.42 -8.26
CA LEU A 866 -18.57 22.31 -8.02
C LEU A 866 -19.81 22.88 -7.32
N PRO A 867 -21.04 22.44 -7.64
CA PRO A 867 -22.01 22.29 -6.59
C PRO A 867 -21.31 21.38 -5.57
N LEU A 868 -20.96 21.92 -4.40
CA LEU A 868 -20.76 21.06 -3.24
C LEU A 868 -21.92 20.06 -3.28
N PRO A 869 -21.69 18.73 -3.18
CA PRO A 869 -22.81 17.80 -3.07
C PRO A 869 -23.74 18.44 -2.04
N GLU A 870 -24.97 18.79 -2.47
CA GLU A 870 -25.86 19.58 -1.67
C GLU A 870 -25.89 18.90 -0.31
N ALA A 871 -25.35 19.57 0.71
CA ALA A 871 -25.22 19.04 2.05
C ALA A 871 -26.60 18.98 2.75
N ASP A 872 -27.64 18.80 1.94
CA ASP A 872 -29.01 18.49 2.29
C ASP A 872 -29.21 17.00 2.51
N ASP A 873 -28.19 16.15 2.26
CA ASP A 873 -28.01 14.87 2.98
C ASP A 873 -27.66 15.19 4.46
N THR A 874 -28.63 15.81 5.12
CA THR A 874 -28.73 16.06 6.56
C THR A 874 -29.01 14.77 7.31
N GLU A 875 -29.46 13.72 6.62
CA GLU A 875 -29.72 12.42 7.20
C GLU A 875 -28.41 11.62 7.36
N ILE A 876 -27.99 11.48 8.62
CA ILE A 876 -26.98 10.50 9.01
C ILE A 876 -27.56 9.11 8.74
N ARG A 877 -27.15 8.48 7.65
CA ARG A 877 -27.57 7.11 7.33
C ARG A 877 -26.94 6.14 8.33
N CYS A 878 -27.79 5.46 9.10
CA CYS A 878 -27.35 4.45 10.04
C CYS A 878 -26.93 3.16 9.32
N VAL A 879 -25.79 2.61 9.72
CA VAL A 879 -25.40 1.24 9.36
C VAL A 879 -26.10 0.29 10.34
N HIS A 880 -26.97 -0.55 9.81
CA HIS A 880 -27.74 -1.51 10.59
C HIS A 880 -27.20 -2.93 10.43
N GLY A 881 -26.84 -3.56 11.55
CA GLY A 881 -26.39 -4.94 11.56
C GLY A 881 -25.01 -5.15 10.91
N GLY A 882 -24.53 -6.38 11.00
CA GLY A 882 -23.30 -6.81 10.34
C GLY A 882 -22.06 -6.77 11.24
N ILE A 883 -20.95 -7.17 10.64
CA ILE A 883 -19.65 -7.31 11.29
C ILE A 883 -18.65 -6.40 10.57
N ILE A 884 -18.01 -5.53 11.34
CA ILE A 884 -17.08 -4.53 10.81
C ILE A 884 -15.73 -4.67 11.54
N SER A 885 -14.62 -4.56 10.82
CA SER A 885 -13.28 -4.55 11.41
C SER A 885 -12.68 -3.14 11.48
N SER A 886 -13.24 -2.19 10.74
CA SER A 886 -12.80 -0.78 10.70
C SER A 886 -13.93 0.11 10.22
N VAL A 887 -14.04 1.32 10.78
CA VAL A 887 -14.99 2.33 10.30
C VAL A 887 -14.34 3.09 9.13
N ASP A 888 -15.06 3.17 8.01
CA ASP A 888 -14.62 3.91 6.83
C ASP A 888 -14.57 5.42 7.08
N TYR A 889 -13.75 6.11 6.29
CA TYR A 889 -13.65 7.57 6.34
C TYR A 889 -14.97 8.23 5.94
N PRO A 890 -15.45 9.23 6.70
CA PRO A 890 -16.63 9.98 6.31
C PRO A 890 -16.37 10.72 5.00
N ASP A 891 -17.31 10.60 4.06
CA ASP A 891 -17.30 11.41 2.86
C ASP A 891 -17.36 12.91 3.24
N PRO A 892 -16.77 13.81 2.43
CA PRO A 892 -16.82 15.24 2.70
C PRO A 892 -18.27 15.71 2.90
N GLY A 893 -18.53 16.45 3.98
CA GLY A 893 -19.85 16.95 4.33
C GLY A 893 -20.69 16.05 5.25
N VAL A 894 -20.25 14.81 5.53
CA VAL A 894 -20.90 13.95 6.52
C VAL A 894 -20.79 14.58 7.92
N ARG A 895 -21.94 14.75 8.59
CA ARG A 895 -22.07 15.46 9.88
C ARG A 895 -22.19 14.55 11.09
N GLY A 896 -21.93 13.26 10.93
CA GLY A 896 -22.08 12.28 11.98
C GLY A 896 -21.99 10.85 11.51
N LEU A 897 -21.97 9.93 12.46
CA LEU A 897 -21.99 8.49 12.22
C LEU A 897 -23.10 7.86 13.05
N CYS A 898 -23.76 6.88 12.46
CA CYS A 898 -24.75 6.09 13.18
C CYS A 898 -24.52 4.60 12.91
N PHE A 899 -24.31 3.84 13.97
CA PHE A 899 -24.21 2.38 13.94
C PHE A 899 -25.25 1.79 14.88
N VAL A 900 -26.01 0.83 14.36
CA VAL A 900 -27.10 0.16 15.09
C VAL A 900 -26.93 -1.35 14.97
N ASN A 901 -26.79 -2.03 16.10
CA ASN A 901 -26.65 -3.49 16.16
C ASN A 901 -25.44 -4.04 15.38
N VAL A 902 -24.32 -3.32 15.38
CA VAL A 902 -23.10 -3.69 14.66
C VAL A 902 -22.08 -4.34 15.61
N THR A 903 -21.42 -5.39 15.14
CA THR A 903 -20.34 -6.06 15.88
C THR A 903 -18.97 -5.68 15.32
N PHE A 904 -18.15 -5.04 16.13
CA PHE A 904 -16.79 -4.65 15.78
C PHE A 904 -15.77 -5.67 16.24
N THR A 905 -15.01 -6.23 15.30
CA THR A 905 -14.04 -7.32 15.54
C THR A 905 -12.64 -6.85 15.91
N ALA A 906 -12.40 -5.54 15.85
CA ALA A 906 -11.17 -4.88 16.27
C ALA A 906 -11.50 -3.66 17.14
N ALA A 907 -10.51 -3.15 17.86
CA ALA A 907 -10.65 -1.90 18.58
C ALA A 907 -10.86 -0.74 17.59
N ILE A 908 -11.88 0.08 17.83
CA ILE A 908 -12.27 1.17 16.94
C ILE A 908 -11.82 2.50 17.51
N VAL A 909 -11.21 3.33 16.66
CA VAL A 909 -10.88 4.71 16.96
C VAL A 909 -11.75 5.61 16.11
N LEU A 910 -12.67 6.35 16.74
CA LEU A 910 -13.47 7.39 16.14
C LEU A 910 -12.79 8.74 16.39
N ASP A 911 -11.93 9.14 15.46
CA ASP A 911 -11.25 10.43 15.52
C ASP A 911 -12.12 11.50 14.83
N LEU A 912 -12.60 12.45 15.63
CA LEU A 912 -13.51 13.49 15.17
C LEU A 912 -12.79 14.57 14.33
N SER A 913 -11.46 14.55 14.27
CA SER A 913 -10.68 15.43 13.38
C SER A 913 -10.96 15.22 11.89
N TYR A 914 -11.49 14.05 11.52
CA TYR A 914 -11.84 13.72 10.13
C TYR A 914 -13.17 14.33 9.65
N PHE A 915 -14.01 14.86 10.54
CA PHE A 915 -15.28 15.46 10.14
C PHE A 915 -15.14 16.95 9.82
N ASP A 916 -15.86 17.40 8.78
CA ASP A 916 -15.93 18.81 8.40
C ASP A 916 -17.23 19.47 8.89
N ALA A 917 -17.25 19.86 10.16
CA ALA A 917 -18.42 20.53 10.77
C ALA A 917 -18.03 21.77 11.62
N PRO A 918 -17.31 22.76 11.07
CA PRO A 918 -17.07 24.02 11.78
C PRO A 918 -18.43 24.69 12.11
N GLN A 919 -18.61 25.04 13.38
CA GLN A 919 -19.84 25.68 13.92
C GLN A 919 -21.12 24.83 13.93
N GLN A 920 -21.05 23.53 13.64
CA GLN A 920 -22.22 22.64 13.67
C GLN A 920 -22.01 21.41 14.58
N THR A 921 -23.10 20.85 15.08
CA THR A 921 -23.09 19.69 15.97
C THR A 921 -22.77 18.41 15.20
N LEU A 922 -21.72 17.71 15.62
CA LEU A 922 -21.39 16.37 15.16
C LEU A 922 -22.14 15.32 15.97
N ASN A 923 -23.02 14.55 15.32
CA ASN A 923 -23.82 13.52 15.99
C ASN A 923 -23.20 12.13 15.77
N ILE A 924 -22.78 11.49 16.85
CA ILE A 924 -22.26 10.12 16.84
C ILE A 924 -23.19 9.23 17.65
N THR A 925 -23.85 8.28 16.99
CA THR A 925 -24.81 7.37 17.62
C THR A 925 -24.33 5.93 17.49
N LEU A 926 -24.07 5.29 18.62
CA LEU A 926 -23.65 3.90 18.75
C LEU A 926 -24.68 3.16 19.58
N LEU A 927 -25.61 2.48 18.91
CA LEU A 927 -26.75 1.82 19.55
C LEU A 927 -26.63 0.30 19.42
N GLN A 928 -26.73 -0.42 20.53
CA GLN A 928 -26.69 -1.90 20.57
C GLN A 928 -25.44 -2.51 19.90
N CYS A 929 -24.32 -1.77 19.89
CA CYS A 929 -23.10 -2.21 19.25
C CYS A 929 -22.25 -3.07 20.20
N VAL A 930 -21.40 -3.92 19.63
CA VAL A 930 -20.42 -4.73 20.37
C VAL A 930 -19.03 -4.31 19.93
N PHE A 931 -18.17 -3.92 20.86
CA PHE A 931 -16.80 -3.48 20.57
C PHE A 931 -15.78 -4.33 21.31
N MET A 932 -14.66 -4.63 20.63
CA MET A 932 -13.43 -5.12 21.27
C MET A 932 -12.66 -4.02 22.00
N GLY A 933 -13.07 -2.76 21.83
CA GLY A 933 -12.46 -1.55 22.37
C GLY A 933 -12.94 -0.35 21.56
N LEU A 934 -13.17 0.79 22.20
CA LEU A 934 -13.65 2.00 21.54
C LEU A 934 -12.93 3.21 22.10
N SER A 935 -12.31 3.99 21.23
CA SER A 935 -11.68 5.28 21.55
C SER A 935 -12.35 6.37 20.73
N ILE A 936 -12.80 7.45 21.37
CA ILE A 936 -13.43 8.60 20.73
C ILE A 936 -12.54 9.82 20.98
N LYS A 937 -11.93 10.34 19.91
CA LYS A 937 -11.00 11.48 19.99
C LYS A 937 -11.69 12.77 19.58
N GLY A 938 -11.81 13.70 20.52
CA GLY A 938 -12.32 15.05 20.30
C GLY A 938 -11.27 15.98 19.70
N ASN A 939 -11.70 16.86 18.80
CA ASN A 939 -10.88 17.86 18.10
C ASN A 939 -11.28 19.32 18.43
N GLY A 940 -12.10 19.52 19.46
CA GLY A 940 -12.67 20.81 19.86
C GLY A 940 -13.99 21.18 19.17
N ALA A 941 -14.53 20.32 18.31
CA ALA A 941 -15.86 20.53 17.72
C ALA A 941 -16.99 20.33 18.75
N HIS A 942 -18.13 20.98 18.50
CA HIS A 942 -19.36 20.77 19.26
C HIS A 942 -19.95 19.39 18.90
N VAL A 943 -20.07 18.47 19.84
CA VAL A 943 -20.44 17.07 19.54
C VAL A 943 -21.60 16.59 20.41
N HIS A 944 -22.43 15.71 19.86
CA HIS A 944 -23.35 14.85 20.60
C HIS A 944 -22.95 13.39 20.37
N VAL A 945 -22.34 12.78 21.38
CA VAL A 945 -21.92 11.36 21.36
C VAL A 945 -22.87 10.55 22.21
N SER A 946 -23.46 9.50 21.65
CA SER A 946 -24.44 8.65 22.30
C SER A 946 -24.05 7.18 22.15
N VAL A 947 -23.63 6.55 23.25
CA VAL A 947 -23.30 5.12 23.35
C VAL A 947 -24.39 4.45 24.18
N VAL A 948 -25.33 3.78 23.51
CA VAL A 948 -26.56 3.30 24.14
C VAL A 948 -26.69 1.79 23.98
N SER A 949 -26.99 1.10 25.07
CA SER A 949 -27.21 -0.36 25.11
C SER A 949 -26.07 -1.16 24.46
N SER A 950 -24.85 -0.63 24.49
CA SER A 950 -23.70 -1.20 23.80
C SER A 950 -22.80 -1.98 24.78
N MET A 951 -22.01 -2.90 24.24
CA MET A 951 -21.14 -3.77 25.03
C MET A 951 -19.70 -3.59 24.59
N LEU A 952 -18.80 -3.39 25.53
CA LEU A 952 -17.37 -3.44 25.33
C LEU A 952 -16.83 -4.65 26.09
N ASP A 953 -16.48 -5.68 25.32
CA ASP A 953 -15.97 -6.95 25.85
C ASP A 953 -14.46 -6.98 25.68
N ALA A 954 -13.75 -7.26 26.79
CA ALA A 954 -12.30 -7.17 26.95
C ALA A 954 -11.66 -5.78 26.73
N GLY A 955 -12.28 -4.89 25.95
CA GLY A 955 -11.80 -3.54 25.66
C GLY A 955 -12.21 -2.48 26.68
N ALA A 956 -11.49 -1.35 26.66
CA ALA A 956 -11.86 -0.14 27.38
C ALA A 956 -12.65 0.82 26.47
N LEU A 957 -13.45 1.69 27.09
CA LEU A 957 -14.04 2.87 26.46
C LEU A 957 -13.18 4.08 26.79
N GLU A 958 -12.60 4.70 25.78
CA GLU A 958 -11.68 5.82 25.94
C GLU A 958 -12.24 7.09 25.28
N PHE A 959 -12.21 8.20 26.01
CA PHE A 959 -12.47 9.53 25.48
C PHE A 959 -11.18 10.34 25.57
N GLU A 960 -10.73 10.86 24.43
CA GLU A 960 -9.45 11.56 24.33
C GLU A 960 -9.61 12.96 23.74
N GLY A 961 -8.85 13.93 24.23
CA GLY A 961 -8.77 15.26 23.61
C GLY A 961 -9.86 16.25 24.03
N HIS A 962 -10.06 17.27 23.18
CA HIS A 962 -10.92 18.41 23.48
C HIS A 962 -12.31 18.25 22.85
N PHE A 963 -13.36 18.50 23.63
CA PHE A 963 -14.74 18.55 23.16
C PHE A 963 -15.23 19.99 23.27
N GLY A 964 -15.80 20.53 22.20
CA GLY A 964 -16.17 21.94 22.09
C GLY A 964 -17.24 22.36 23.10
N VAL A 965 -17.50 23.66 23.18
CA VAL A 965 -18.57 24.24 24.02
C VAL A 965 -19.92 23.57 23.76
N SER A 966 -20.76 23.44 24.78
CA SER A 966 -22.10 22.84 24.71
C SER A 966 -22.16 21.40 24.16
N SER A 967 -21.07 20.63 24.27
CA SER A 967 -21.06 19.23 23.84
C SER A 967 -21.85 18.33 24.80
N LEU A 968 -22.40 17.23 24.28
CA LEU A 968 -23.08 16.20 25.04
C LEU A 968 -22.40 14.85 24.81
N ILE A 969 -21.95 14.20 25.86
CA ILE A 969 -21.43 12.84 25.83
C ILE A 969 -22.31 11.98 26.73
N LEU A 970 -22.90 10.94 26.16
CA LEU A 970 -23.91 10.11 26.80
C LEU A 970 -23.53 8.63 26.65
N VAL A 971 -23.42 7.92 27.77
CA VAL A 971 -23.25 6.46 27.82
C VAL A 971 -24.36 5.89 28.69
N VAL A 972 -25.27 5.12 28.09
CA VAL A 972 -26.52 4.67 28.74
C VAL A 972 -26.73 3.18 28.57
N GLY A 973 -27.08 2.50 29.66
CA GLY A 973 -27.50 1.09 29.62
C GLY A 973 -26.44 0.16 29.00
N SER A 974 -25.18 0.58 29.03
CA SER A 974 -24.06 -0.11 28.38
C SER A 974 -23.25 -0.93 29.38
N ALA A 975 -22.55 -1.94 28.89
CA ALA A 975 -21.72 -2.83 29.71
C ALA A 975 -20.26 -2.76 29.26
N THR A 976 -19.38 -2.33 30.15
CA THR A 976 -17.93 -2.17 29.93
C THR A 976 -17.20 -3.04 30.94
N VAL A 977 -16.89 -4.29 30.59
CA VAL A 977 -16.26 -5.25 31.49
C VAL A 977 -14.92 -5.67 30.91
N THR A 978 -13.83 -5.31 31.57
CA THR A 978 -12.49 -5.51 31.03
C THR A 978 -11.50 -6.05 32.06
N THR A 979 -10.42 -6.67 31.57
CA THR A 979 -9.22 -6.98 32.37
C THR A 979 -8.22 -5.83 32.37
N SER A 980 -8.47 -4.80 31.57
CA SER A 980 -7.64 -3.61 31.47
C SER A 980 -7.58 -2.87 32.80
N TYR A 981 -6.51 -2.11 32.96
CA TYR A 981 -6.26 -1.32 34.16
C TYR A 981 -7.45 -0.42 34.56
N TYR A 982 -8.19 0.06 33.55
CA TYR A 982 -9.42 0.85 33.65
C TYR A 982 -10.49 0.29 32.70
N ALA A 983 -11.78 0.57 32.97
CA ALA A 983 -12.88 0.26 32.04
C ALA A 983 -13.30 1.46 31.18
N ILE A 984 -13.45 2.64 31.81
CA ILE A 984 -13.62 3.91 31.10
C ILE A 984 -12.46 4.84 31.42
N LEU A 985 -11.81 5.39 30.39
CA LEU A 985 -10.68 6.31 30.49
C LEU A 985 -11.00 7.66 29.85
N PHE A 986 -10.61 8.75 30.52
CA PHE A 986 -10.68 10.11 29.99
C PHE A 986 -9.28 10.72 29.89
N LEU A 987 -8.60 10.51 28.76
CA LEU A 987 -7.19 10.88 28.55
C LEU A 987 -7.07 12.25 27.89
N GLU A 988 -6.26 13.16 28.45
CA GLU A 988 -6.15 14.55 27.92
C GLU A 988 -7.52 15.23 27.72
N PHE A 989 -8.51 14.78 28.49
CA PHE A 989 -9.91 15.09 28.30
C PHE A 989 -10.25 16.50 28.79
N THR A 990 -10.87 17.30 27.94
CA THR A 990 -11.36 18.64 28.30
C THR A 990 -12.74 18.88 27.70
N LEU A 991 -13.69 19.29 28.55
CA LEU A 991 -15.04 19.69 28.15
C LEU A 991 -15.08 21.22 28.00
N GLY A 992 -15.58 21.70 26.86
CA GLY A 992 -15.90 23.10 26.69
C GLY A 992 -17.00 23.56 27.64
N ALA A 993 -17.12 24.86 27.84
CA ALA A 993 -18.13 25.43 28.75
C ALA A 993 -19.56 24.97 28.40
N ASN A 994 -20.41 24.80 29.42
CA ASN A 994 -21.79 24.33 29.31
C ASN A 994 -21.97 22.95 28.64
N SER A 995 -20.95 22.08 28.71
CA SER A 995 -21.05 20.71 28.19
C SER A 995 -21.51 19.73 29.27
N THR A 996 -22.07 18.60 28.84
CA THR A 996 -22.61 17.58 29.73
C THR A 996 -22.03 16.19 29.42
N LEU A 997 -21.57 15.48 30.45
CA LEU A 997 -21.15 14.07 30.38
C LEU A 997 -22.07 13.24 31.28
N LEU A 998 -22.75 12.25 30.70
CA LEU A 998 -23.74 11.42 31.38
C LEU A 998 -23.34 9.94 31.29
N LEU A 999 -23.09 9.32 32.43
CA LEU A 999 -22.94 7.87 32.57
C LEU A 999 -24.16 7.35 33.35
N LEU A 1000 -25.15 6.80 32.63
CA LEU A 1000 -26.43 6.39 33.22
C LEU A 1000 -26.68 4.88 33.09
N ASP A 1001 -27.04 4.24 34.19
CA ASP A 1001 -27.51 2.84 34.23
C ASP A 1001 -26.55 1.83 33.57
N ASN A 1002 -25.24 2.08 33.65
CA ASN A 1002 -24.22 1.21 33.05
C ASN A 1002 -23.67 0.20 34.05
N ARG A 1003 -23.10 -0.88 33.51
CA ARG A 1003 -22.28 -1.82 34.26
C ARG A 1003 -20.82 -1.67 33.86
N ILE A 1004 -19.98 -1.18 34.77
CA ILE A 1004 -18.60 -0.80 34.49
C ILE A 1004 -17.67 -1.56 35.45
N GLU A 1005 -16.82 -2.43 34.91
CA GLU A 1005 -15.90 -3.23 35.70
C GLU A 1005 -14.50 -3.20 35.08
N GLY A 1006 -13.54 -2.65 35.83
CA GLY A 1006 -12.12 -2.63 35.44
C GLY A 1006 -11.24 -3.46 36.37
N ASN A 1007 -9.95 -3.56 36.04
CA ASN A 1007 -8.99 -4.20 36.94
C ASN A 1007 -8.80 -3.36 38.20
N ARG A 1008 -8.29 -2.13 38.02
CA ARG A 1008 -7.99 -1.23 39.12
C ARG A 1008 -8.96 -0.06 39.22
N TYR A 1009 -9.47 0.44 38.09
CA TYR A 1009 -10.40 1.56 38.03
C TYR A 1009 -11.63 1.22 37.20
N ALA A 1010 -12.84 1.52 37.67
CA ALA A 1010 -14.01 1.42 36.79
C ALA A 1010 -14.07 2.64 35.87
N VAL A 1011 -13.99 3.85 36.43
CA VAL A 1011 -13.91 5.12 35.70
C VAL A 1011 -12.65 5.87 36.12
N TYR A 1012 -11.81 6.26 35.15
CA TYR A 1012 -10.54 6.92 35.43
C TYR A 1012 -10.34 8.22 34.65
N PHE A 1013 -10.09 9.30 35.38
CA PHE A 1013 -9.65 10.59 34.85
C PHE A 1013 -8.20 10.84 35.29
N PRO A 1014 -7.20 10.48 34.46
CA PRO A 1014 -5.78 10.75 34.73
C PRO A 1014 -5.41 12.24 34.70
N VAL A 1015 -6.28 13.11 34.20
CA VAL A 1015 -6.04 14.55 34.06
C VAL A 1015 -6.99 15.37 34.93
N ALA A 1016 -6.70 16.66 35.08
CA ALA A 1016 -7.59 17.59 35.77
C ALA A 1016 -8.88 17.80 34.98
N VAL A 1017 -10.03 17.48 35.59
CA VAL A 1017 -11.34 17.66 34.99
C VAL A 1017 -11.88 19.04 35.35
N VAL A 1018 -12.15 19.85 34.35
CA VAL A 1018 -12.72 21.20 34.50
C VAL A 1018 -14.17 21.17 34.04
N VAL A 1019 -15.09 21.54 34.93
CA VAL A 1019 -16.52 21.70 34.65
C VAL A 1019 -16.86 23.18 34.79
N ASP A 1020 -16.98 23.87 33.65
CA ASP A 1020 -17.24 25.31 33.56
C ASP A 1020 -18.66 25.56 33.03
N GLY A 1021 -19.64 25.56 33.92
CA GLY A 1021 -21.04 25.39 33.54
C GLY A 1021 -21.33 24.00 32.94
N GLY A 1022 -22.61 23.60 32.89
CA GLY A 1022 -23.00 22.22 32.52
C GLY A 1022 -22.69 21.22 33.64
N GLY A 1023 -22.40 19.96 33.31
CA GLY A 1023 -22.07 19.00 34.36
C GLY A 1023 -21.73 17.57 33.97
N ILE A 1024 -21.19 16.84 34.94
CA ILE A 1024 -20.85 15.43 34.84
C ILE A 1024 -21.74 14.65 35.81
N ILE A 1025 -22.53 13.71 35.28
CA ILE A 1025 -23.44 12.89 36.07
C ILE A 1025 -23.08 11.43 35.90
N VAL A 1026 -22.84 10.75 37.02
CA VAL A 1026 -22.65 9.31 37.10
C VAL A 1026 -23.82 8.77 37.93
N LYS A 1027 -24.84 8.22 37.28
CA LYS A 1027 -26.08 7.81 37.95
C LYS A 1027 -26.56 6.40 37.61
N GLY A 1028 -27.01 5.64 38.61
CA GLY A 1028 -27.61 4.32 38.39
C GLY A 1028 -26.62 3.22 37.98
N ASN A 1029 -25.30 3.48 38.06
CA ASN A 1029 -24.30 2.55 37.55
C ASN A 1029 -23.91 1.50 38.59
N VAL A 1030 -23.46 0.35 38.10
CA VAL A 1030 -22.74 -0.67 38.87
C VAL A 1030 -21.25 -0.55 38.57
N LEU A 1031 -20.47 -0.07 39.53
CA LEU A 1031 -19.03 0.20 39.37
C LEU A 1031 -18.21 -0.80 40.20
N MET A 1032 -17.39 -1.62 39.53
CA MET A 1032 -16.65 -2.69 40.18
C MET A 1032 -15.17 -2.70 39.79
N THR A 1033 -14.33 -3.21 40.69
CA THR A 1033 -12.91 -3.44 40.44
C THR A 1033 -12.53 -4.86 40.81
N THR A 1034 -11.63 -5.49 40.04
CA THR A 1034 -11.18 -6.87 40.30
C THR A 1034 -9.87 -6.97 41.08
N ASP A 1035 -9.09 -5.89 41.23
CA ASP A 1035 -7.80 -5.94 41.93
C ASP A 1035 -7.96 -6.24 43.44
N ASN A 1036 -7.52 -7.45 43.79
CA ASN A 1036 -7.26 -8.01 45.13
C ASN A 1036 -6.08 -7.39 45.90
N ARG A 1037 -5.13 -6.80 45.18
CA ARG A 1037 -3.79 -6.53 45.72
C ARG A 1037 -3.81 -5.25 46.56
N ARG A 1038 -2.83 -5.14 47.45
CA ARG A 1038 -2.66 -4.02 48.41
C ARG A 1038 -2.64 -2.60 47.82
N ARG A 1039 -2.62 -2.44 46.49
CA ARG A 1039 -2.70 -1.12 45.84
C ARG A 1039 -4.17 -0.83 45.55
N MET A 1040 -4.74 0.12 46.29
CA MET A 1040 -6.16 0.48 46.27
C MET A 1040 -6.66 0.66 44.82
N GLY A 1041 -7.61 -0.17 44.41
CA GLY A 1041 -8.45 0.07 43.24
C GLY A 1041 -9.68 0.89 43.63
N SER A 1042 -10.11 1.79 42.76
CA SER A 1042 -11.24 2.70 43.02
C SER A 1042 -12.34 2.59 41.97
N ALA A 1043 -13.60 2.76 42.36
CA ALA A 1043 -14.71 2.78 41.41
C ALA A 1043 -14.60 4.01 40.49
N VAL A 1044 -14.40 5.20 41.06
CA VAL A 1044 -14.14 6.44 40.30
C VAL A 1044 -12.85 7.05 40.79
N CYS A 1045 -11.88 7.25 39.90
CA CYS A 1045 -10.62 7.89 40.22
C CYS A 1045 -10.47 9.21 39.44
N LEU A 1046 -10.29 10.30 40.19
CA LEU A 1046 -10.14 11.66 39.68
C LEU A 1046 -8.77 12.20 40.08
N HIS A 1047 -7.93 12.52 39.09
CA HIS A 1047 -6.62 13.09 39.36
C HIS A 1047 -6.72 14.48 39.99
N ALA A 1048 -7.52 15.36 39.40
CA ALA A 1048 -7.95 16.64 39.97
C ALA A 1048 -9.32 17.03 39.40
N VAL A 1049 -10.08 17.85 40.13
CA VAL A 1049 -11.37 18.35 39.68
C VAL A 1049 -11.52 19.84 39.99
N ASP A 1050 -12.00 20.63 39.03
CA ASP A 1050 -12.35 22.05 39.16
C ASP A 1050 -13.78 22.26 38.66
N VAL A 1051 -14.71 22.54 39.58
CA VAL A 1051 -16.12 22.76 39.27
C VAL A 1051 -16.46 24.22 39.54
N ARG A 1052 -16.89 24.96 38.51
CA ARG A 1052 -17.11 26.40 38.62
C ARG A 1052 -18.28 26.91 37.78
N ASN A 1053 -18.65 28.16 38.06
CA ASN A 1053 -19.68 28.93 37.34
C ASN A 1053 -21.02 28.19 37.24
N GLY A 1054 -21.48 27.62 38.35
CA GLY A 1054 -22.72 26.83 38.42
C GLY A 1054 -22.62 25.42 37.80
N GLY A 1055 -21.43 24.98 37.40
CA GLY A 1055 -21.19 23.60 36.98
C GLY A 1055 -21.42 22.59 38.11
N TYR A 1056 -21.69 21.34 37.76
CA TYR A 1056 -21.89 20.28 38.75
C TYR A 1056 -21.18 18.96 38.38
N PHE A 1057 -20.72 18.24 39.40
CA PHE A 1057 -20.23 16.86 39.30
C PHE A 1057 -21.00 16.03 40.33
N ASP A 1058 -21.92 15.19 39.85
CA ASP A 1058 -22.87 14.44 40.68
C ASP A 1058 -22.71 12.93 40.47
N ILE A 1059 -22.56 12.21 41.57
CA ILE A 1059 -22.45 10.75 41.62
C ILE A 1059 -23.63 10.25 42.47
N GLU A 1060 -24.70 9.79 41.81
CA GLU A 1060 -25.98 9.51 42.46
C GLU A 1060 -26.46 8.06 42.23
N ASN A 1061 -26.99 7.39 43.25
CA ASN A 1061 -27.64 6.09 43.09
C ASN A 1061 -26.74 5.03 42.41
N ASN A 1062 -25.45 5.00 42.73
CA ASN A 1062 -24.52 4.00 42.18
C ASN A 1062 -24.28 2.87 43.18
N THR A 1063 -24.13 1.65 42.66
CA THR A 1063 -23.67 0.50 43.45
C THR A 1063 -22.20 0.26 43.17
N MET A 1064 -21.36 0.38 44.20
CA MET A 1064 -19.91 0.34 44.09
C MET A 1064 -19.31 -0.81 44.88
N ARG A 1065 -18.36 -1.54 44.28
CA ARG A 1065 -17.55 -2.55 44.98
C ARG A 1065 -16.09 -2.45 44.60
N ALA A 1066 -15.31 -1.86 45.49
CA ALA A 1066 -13.88 -1.58 45.30
C ALA A 1066 -13.19 -1.37 46.65
N ALA A 1067 -11.87 -1.20 46.66
CA ALA A 1067 -11.19 -0.78 47.88
C ALA A 1067 -11.59 0.66 48.25
N ILE A 1068 -11.66 1.53 47.24
CA ILE A 1068 -12.14 2.91 47.37
C ILE A 1068 -13.37 3.13 46.47
N GLY A 1069 -14.37 3.87 46.93
CA GLY A 1069 -15.47 4.31 46.06
C GLY A 1069 -15.02 5.37 45.06
N ILE A 1070 -14.73 6.57 45.57
CA ILE A 1070 -14.32 7.76 44.84
C ILE A 1070 -12.97 8.23 45.40
N GLU A 1071 -11.98 8.30 44.53
CA GLU A 1071 -10.62 8.70 44.87
C GLU A 1071 -10.28 10.06 44.24
N LEU A 1072 -9.89 11.03 45.06
CA LEU A 1072 -9.47 12.37 44.65
C LEU A 1072 -7.99 12.57 44.98
N PHE A 1073 -7.13 12.63 43.96
CA PHE A 1073 -5.68 12.47 44.14
C PHE A 1073 -4.89 13.75 44.43
N LEU A 1074 -5.04 14.85 43.69
CA LEU A 1074 -4.22 16.06 43.89
C LEU A 1074 -4.96 17.18 44.60
N HIS A 1075 -6.04 17.65 43.97
CA HIS A 1075 -6.87 18.73 44.49
C HIS A 1075 -8.27 18.69 43.90
N ALA A 1076 -9.24 19.13 44.69
CA ALA A 1076 -10.60 19.38 44.25
C ALA A 1076 -10.93 20.84 44.56
N THR A 1077 -11.31 21.59 43.53
CA THR A 1077 -11.67 23.01 43.65
C THR A 1077 -13.12 23.16 43.23
N VAL A 1078 -13.94 23.76 44.08
CA VAL A 1078 -15.33 24.08 43.77
C VAL A 1078 -15.52 25.56 44.01
N SER A 1079 -15.87 26.32 42.98
CA SER A 1079 -15.96 27.78 43.06
C SER A 1079 -17.22 28.31 42.38
N SER A 1080 -17.56 29.59 42.60
CA SER A 1080 -18.61 30.30 41.84
C SER A 1080 -19.92 29.51 41.70
N ALA A 1081 -20.52 29.12 42.82
CA ALA A 1081 -21.74 28.30 42.91
C ALA A 1081 -21.66 26.91 42.27
N GLY A 1082 -20.47 26.33 42.11
CA GLY A 1082 -20.30 24.94 41.68
C GLY A 1082 -20.77 23.91 42.71
N LEU A 1083 -21.12 22.70 42.25
CA LEU A 1083 -21.62 21.60 43.09
C LEU A 1083 -20.80 20.32 42.87
N LEU A 1084 -20.26 19.75 43.94
CA LEU A 1084 -19.71 18.40 43.98
C LEU A 1084 -20.60 17.53 44.87
N ARG A 1085 -21.13 16.41 44.38
CA ARG A 1085 -22.10 15.61 45.13
C ARG A 1085 -21.89 14.11 44.98
N VAL A 1086 -22.02 13.39 46.09
CA VAL A 1086 -22.03 11.93 46.19
C VAL A 1086 -23.26 11.53 47.00
N ALA A 1087 -24.28 11.00 46.33
CA ALA A 1087 -25.58 10.79 46.93
C ALA A 1087 -26.15 9.39 46.70
N ASP A 1088 -26.87 8.87 47.69
CA ASP A 1088 -27.67 7.63 47.59
C ASP A 1088 -26.89 6.41 47.05
N CYS A 1089 -25.57 6.41 47.20
CA CYS A 1089 -24.74 5.32 46.69
C CYS A 1089 -24.65 4.18 47.70
N THR A 1090 -24.59 2.95 47.21
CA THR A 1090 -24.31 1.76 48.02
C THR A 1090 -22.88 1.30 47.75
N PHE A 1091 -22.01 1.39 48.75
CA PHE A 1091 -20.60 1.02 48.63
C PHE A 1091 -20.23 -0.13 49.56
N VAL A 1092 -19.58 -1.14 49.00
CA VAL A 1092 -19.04 -2.27 49.74
C VAL A 1092 -17.53 -2.31 49.56
N GLY A 1093 -16.82 -2.03 50.65
CA GLY A 1093 -15.37 -2.12 50.73
C GLY A 1093 -14.84 -3.54 50.59
N ARG A 1094 -13.53 -3.69 50.43
CA ARG A 1094 -12.87 -5.00 50.40
C ARG A 1094 -12.28 -5.30 51.77
N LYS A 1095 -12.70 -6.42 52.38
CA LYS A 1095 -12.18 -6.88 53.70
C LYS A 1095 -10.65 -7.08 53.73
N GLU A 1096 -10.03 -7.28 52.57
CA GLU A 1096 -8.59 -7.56 52.42
C GLU A 1096 -7.73 -6.27 52.33
N SER A 1097 -8.35 -5.09 52.12
CA SER A 1097 -7.67 -3.80 52.14
C SER A 1097 -7.68 -3.18 53.54
N PHE A 1098 -6.66 -2.38 53.87
CA PHE A 1098 -6.51 -1.78 55.20
C PHE A 1098 -7.32 -0.49 55.39
N ASP A 1099 -7.64 0.24 54.32
CA ASP A 1099 -8.24 1.59 54.38
C ASP A 1099 -9.41 1.74 53.41
N SER A 1100 -10.34 0.78 53.41
CA SER A 1100 -11.49 0.85 52.50
C SER A 1100 -12.35 2.08 52.81
N THR A 1101 -12.65 2.91 51.79
CA THR A 1101 -13.30 4.20 52.00
C THR A 1101 -14.21 4.57 50.83
N LEU A 1102 -15.42 5.10 51.10
CA LEU A 1102 -16.29 5.62 50.05
C LEU A 1102 -15.67 6.84 49.36
N VAL A 1103 -15.33 7.90 50.09
CA VAL A 1103 -14.66 9.10 49.53
C VAL A 1103 -13.24 9.20 50.11
N PHE A 1104 -12.24 8.97 49.28
CA PHE A 1104 -10.83 9.04 49.67
C PHE A 1104 -10.17 10.29 49.09
N LEU A 1105 -9.57 11.10 49.97
CA LEU A 1105 -8.89 12.34 49.64
C LEU A 1105 -7.37 12.18 49.83
N ASP A 1106 -6.62 12.01 48.74
CA ASP A 1106 -5.16 12.16 48.72
C ASP A 1106 -4.71 13.58 48.33
N GLY A 1107 -5.65 14.53 48.41
CA GLY A 1107 -5.49 15.90 47.92
C GLY A 1107 -6.19 16.91 48.82
N SER A 1108 -5.91 18.20 48.60
CA SER A 1108 -6.64 19.28 49.30
C SER A 1108 -7.95 19.60 48.58
N VAL A 1109 -8.99 19.89 49.34
CA VAL A 1109 -10.29 20.35 48.80
C VAL A 1109 -10.46 21.83 49.12
N THR A 1110 -10.80 22.65 48.13
CA THR A 1110 -11.04 24.09 48.29
C THR A 1110 -12.42 24.45 47.78
N LEU A 1111 -13.24 25.06 48.63
CA LEU A 1111 -14.58 25.54 48.31
C LEU A 1111 -14.67 27.04 48.52
N GLU A 1112 -15.13 27.77 47.51
CA GLU A 1112 -15.34 29.21 47.61
C GLU A 1112 -16.48 29.77 46.74
N GLY A 1113 -16.88 31.02 47.01
CA GLY A 1113 -17.84 31.72 46.14
C GLY A 1113 -19.21 31.06 46.02
N GLY A 1114 -19.76 30.53 47.12
CA GLY A 1114 -21.07 29.87 47.11
C GLY A 1114 -21.06 28.41 46.68
N ALA A 1115 -19.88 27.80 46.57
CA ALA A 1115 -19.70 26.40 46.24
C ALA A 1115 -20.31 25.44 47.27
N GLN A 1116 -20.76 24.28 46.80
CA GLN A 1116 -21.25 23.22 47.68
C GLN A 1116 -20.57 21.88 47.43
N TRP A 1117 -20.29 21.16 48.52
CA TRP A 1117 -19.92 19.75 48.48
C TRP A 1117 -20.83 18.94 49.39
N ARG A 1118 -21.51 17.94 48.84
CA ARG A 1118 -22.51 17.14 49.54
C ARG A 1118 -22.17 15.66 49.47
N VAL A 1119 -22.12 14.99 50.61
CA VAL A 1119 -22.01 13.53 50.72
C VAL A 1119 -23.19 13.06 51.56
N GLU A 1120 -24.24 12.56 50.92
CA GLU A 1120 -25.54 12.36 51.56
C GLU A 1120 -26.25 11.06 51.17
N GLY A 1121 -27.04 10.48 52.07
CA GLY A 1121 -27.87 9.30 51.74
C GLY A 1121 -27.11 8.00 51.45
N ASN A 1122 -25.78 7.97 51.60
CA ASN A 1122 -24.97 6.83 51.17
C ASN A 1122 -25.04 5.67 52.18
N LYS A 1123 -25.00 4.44 51.69
CA LYS A 1123 -24.88 3.21 52.49
C LYS A 1123 -23.51 2.58 52.28
N VAL A 1124 -22.75 2.45 53.36
CA VAL A 1124 -21.36 1.99 53.32
C VAL A 1124 -21.19 0.74 54.18
N SER A 1125 -20.53 -0.31 53.67
CA SER A 1125 -20.17 -1.50 54.45
C SER A 1125 -18.70 -1.86 54.26
N ALA A 1126 -18.06 -2.35 55.34
CA ALA A 1126 -16.65 -2.72 55.41
C ALA A 1126 -15.71 -1.61 54.91
N ALA A 1127 -16.07 -0.35 55.20
CA ALA A 1127 -15.36 0.83 54.77
C ALA A 1127 -15.74 2.07 55.61
N SER A 1128 -14.86 3.07 55.63
CA SER A 1128 -15.15 4.42 56.10
C SER A 1128 -15.98 5.20 55.08
N LEU A 1129 -16.74 6.21 55.53
CA LEU A 1129 -17.43 7.14 54.64
C LEU A 1129 -16.43 8.09 53.96
N LEU A 1130 -15.53 8.68 54.74
CA LEU A 1130 -14.57 9.70 54.29
C LEU A 1130 -13.19 9.47 54.90
N SER A 1131 -12.13 9.52 54.11
CA SER A 1131 -10.75 9.43 54.59
C SER A 1131 -9.86 10.50 53.95
N MET A 1132 -8.99 11.12 54.75
CA MET A 1132 -7.95 12.06 54.33
C MET A 1132 -6.71 11.85 55.22
N PRO A 1133 -5.88 10.84 54.93
CA PRO A 1133 -4.91 10.31 55.90
C PRO A 1133 -3.66 11.17 56.08
N LEU A 1134 -3.38 12.14 55.21
CA LEU A 1134 -2.17 12.98 55.32
C LEU A 1134 -2.50 14.39 55.81
N SER A 1135 -1.91 14.78 56.94
CA SER A 1135 -2.14 16.07 57.60
C SER A 1135 -1.71 17.31 56.81
N LYS A 1136 -0.92 17.11 55.73
CA LYS A 1136 -0.54 18.15 54.77
C LYS A 1136 -1.71 18.61 53.90
N HIS A 1137 -2.69 17.75 53.64
CA HIS A 1137 -3.89 18.11 52.87
C HIS A 1137 -4.85 18.88 53.76
N LYS A 1138 -5.59 19.82 53.15
CA LYS A 1138 -6.54 20.67 53.87
C LYS A 1138 -7.87 20.76 53.13
N MET A 1139 -8.95 20.78 53.88
CA MET A 1139 -10.26 21.23 53.43
C MET A 1139 -10.39 22.72 53.73
N ARG A 1140 -10.45 23.57 52.70
CA ARG A 1140 -10.51 25.03 52.81
C ARG A 1140 -11.89 25.51 52.38
N LEU A 1141 -12.58 26.23 53.26
CA LEU A 1141 -13.91 26.77 52.99
C LEU A 1141 -13.89 28.29 53.21
N SER A 1142 -14.33 29.05 52.22
CA SER A 1142 -14.43 30.52 52.32
C SER A 1142 -15.55 31.11 51.48
N GLY A 1143 -16.01 32.30 51.84
CA GLY A 1143 -17.07 33.01 51.11
C GLY A 1143 -18.47 32.73 51.63
N SER A 1144 -19.41 33.61 51.27
CA SER A 1144 -20.84 33.48 51.59
C SER A 1144 -21.50 32.36 50.80
N SER A 1145 -22.43 31.66 51.45
CA SER A 1145 -23.19 30.54 50.88
C SER A 1145 -22.36 29.31 50.50
N THR A 1146 -21.09 29.27 50.89
CA THR A 1146 -20.23 28.10 50.72
C THR A 1146 -20.56 27.08 51.81
N THR A 1147 -21.01 25.89 51.42
CA THR A 1147 -21.54 24.89 52.37
C THR A 1147 -21.02 23.49 52.05
N VAL A 1148 -20.50 22.79 53.06
CA VAL A 1148 -20.23 21.35 52.99
C VAL A 1148 -21.28 20.60 53.82
N VAL A 1149 -21.89 19.56 53.25
CA VAL A 1149 -22.97 18.79 53.89
C VAL A 1149 -22.58 17.31 53.95
N LEU A 1150 -22.60 16.74 55.16
CA LEU A 1150 -22.45 15.30 55.42
C LEU A 1150 -23.67 14.81 56.20
N SER A 1151 -24.67 14.27 55.51
CA SER A 1151 -25.95 13.93 56.15
C SER A 1151 -26.60 12.65 55.65
N ASN A 1152 -27.42 12.01 56.50
CA ASN A 1152 -28.21 10.82 56.13
C ASN A 1152 -27.39 9.63 55.60
N ASN A 1153 -26.09 9.56 55.90
CA ASN A 1153 -25.26 8.41 55.52
C ASN A 1153 -25.37 7.30 56.58
N ARG A 1154 -25.33 6.04 56.14
CA ARG A 1154 -25.39 4.86 57.00
C ARG A 1154 -24.19 3.96 56.77
N GLN A 1155 -23.36 3.80 57.78
CA GLN A 1155 -22.32 2.79 57.84
C GLN A 1155 -22.93 1.51 58.45
N VAL A 1156 -22.94 0.41 57.72
CA VAL A 1156 -23.66 -0.83 58.08
C VAL A 1156 -22.97 -1.58 59.23
N ASP A 1157 -21.65 -1.46 59.33
CA ASP A 1157 -20.82 -2.10 60.34
C ASP A 1157 -19.83 -1.11 60.96
N ASP A 1158 -19.27 -1.47 62.12
CA ASP A 1158 -18.31 -0.68 62.89
C ASP A 1158 -16.86 -1.10 62.65
N SER A 1159 -16.60 -1.91 61.62
CA SER A 1159 -15.26 -2.44 61.34
C SER A 1159 -14.25 -1.37 60.92
N TYR A 1160 -14.76 -0.21 60.50
CA TYR A 1160 -13.99 0.99 60.16
C TYR A 1160 -14.58 2.21 60.88
N SER A 1161 -13.74 3.21 61.17
CA SER A 1161 -14.23 4.51 61.63
C SER A 1161 -15.12 5.17 60.58
N PHE A 1162 -16.11 5.94 61.03
CA PHE A 1162 -17.00 6.66 60.12
C PHE A 1162 -16.23 7.62 59.19
N ALA A 1163 -15.29 8.38 59.75
CA ALA A 1163 -14.35 9.19 59.00
C ALA A 1163 -12.94 9.11 59.62
N ASP A 1164 -11.91 9.14 58.78
CA ASP A 1164 -10.50 9.14 59.19
C ASP A 1164 -9.77 10.35 58.59
N LEU A 1165 -9.62 11.42 59.37
CA LEU A 1165 -9.07 12.69 58.92
C LEU A 1165 -7.80 13.03 59.72
N ALA A 1166 -6.69 13.24 59.03
CA ALA A 1166 -5.44 13.66 59.67
C ALA A 1166 -5.50 15.12 60.12
N LEU A 1167 -5.71 15.32 61.42
CA LEU A 1167 -5.90 16.63 62.04
C LEU A 1167 -4.58 17.43 62.21
N PRO A 1168 -4.60 18.77 62.11
CA PRO A 1168 -5.76 19.62 61.79
C PRO A 1168 -6.03 19.62 60.27
N SER A 1169 -7.15 19.08 59.82
CA SER A 1169 -7.44 18.89 58.38
C SER A 1169 -8.21 20.05 57.75
N MET A 1170 -8.79 20.96 58.55
CA MET A 1170 -9.78 21.93 58.07
C MET A 1170 -9.38 23.39 58.32
N VAL A 1171 -9.68 24.27 57.35
CA VAL A 1171 -9.55 25.73 57.42
C VAL A 1171 -10.86 26.36 56.95
N LYS A 1172 -11.75 26.67 57.90
CA LYS A 1172 -13.06 27.30 57.66
C LYS A 1172 -12.97 28.79 57.96
N LYS A 1173 -13.30 29.65 56.99
CA LYS A 1173 -13.47 31.10 57.19
C LYS A 1173 -14.96 31.46 57.15
N PRO A 1174 -15.56 31.91 58.27
CA PRO A 1174 -16.93 32.43 58.25
C PRO A 1174 -17.11 33.50 57.17
N PRO A 1175 -18.27 33.56 56.49
CA PRO A 1175 -19.53 32.87 56.79
C PRO A 1175 -19.70 31.48 56.14
N ALA A 1176 -18.64 30.83 55.63
CA ALA A 1176 -18.75 29.47 55.10
C ALA A 1176 -19.22 28.50 56.21
N ARG A 1177 -19.97 27.45 55.84
CA ARG A 1177 -20.61 26.50 56.77
C ARG A 1177 -20.18 25.06 56.49
N LEU A 1178 -20.06 24.27 57.55
CA LEU A 1178 -19.88 22.81 57.49
C LEU A 1178 -20.99 22.22 58.35
N VAL A 1179 -21.93 21.54 57.72
CA VAL A 1179 -23.13 20.98 58.32
C VAL A 1179 -23.02 19.47 58.29
N VAL A 1180 -23.10 18.85 59.46
CA VAL A 1180 -22.98 17.39 59.61
C VAL A 1180 -24.15 16.92 60.45
N GLY A 1181 -24.96 15.98 59.98
CA GLY A 1181 -26.08 15.53 60.82
C GLY A 1181 -26.90 14.38 60.26
N CYS A 1182 -27.52 13.67 61.20
CA CYS A 1182 -28.18 12.38 60.98
C CYS A 1182 -27.34 11.36 60.17
N ASN A 1183 -26.14 11.01 60.63
CA ASN A 1183 -25.41 9.86 60.09
C ASN A 1183 -25.48 8.70 61.09
N LEU A 1184 -25.63 7.48 60.58
CA LEU A 1184 -25.80 6.28 61.39
C LEU A 1184 -24.61 5.34 61.22
N GLN A 1185 -24.14 4.76 62.32
CA GLN A 1185 -23.25 3.60 62.33
C GLN A 1185 -24.00 2.44 62.99
N GLY A 1186 -24.31 1.41 62.21
CA GLY A 1186 -25.36 0.46 62.55
C GLY A 1186 -26.71 1.16 62.64
N ASP A 1187 -27.30 1.16 63.85
CA ASP A 1187 -28.56 1.84 64.17
C ASP A 1187 -28.37 3.04 65.12
N GLU A 1188 -27.13 3.36 65.48
CA GLU A 1188 -26.80 4.47 66.39
C GLU A 1188 -26.34 5.71 65.61
N GLU A 1189 -26.69 6.91 66.10
CA GLU A 1189 -26.14 8.16 65.56
C GLU A 1189 -24.64 8.24 65.80
N VAL A 1190 -23.88 8.58 64.77
CA VAL A 1190 -22.42 8.75 64.85
C VAL A 1190 -22.09 9.88 65.81
N SER A 1191 -21.19 9.63 66.78
CA SER A 1191 -20.54 10.69 67.54
C SER A 1191 -19.41 11.30 66.71
N TYR A 1192 -19.37 12.63 66.65
CA TYR A 1192 -18.36 13.39 65.92
C TYR A 1192 -17.26 13.95 66.83
N ASP A 1193 -17.27 13.58 68.12
CA ASP A 1193 -16.24 13.96 69.08
C ASP A 1193 -14.87 13.53 68.52
N ASP A 1194 -13.94 14.48 68.46
CA ASP A 1194 -12.58 14.32 67.90
C ASP A 1194 -12.47 14.08 66.37
N VAL A 1195 -13.57 14.04 65.62
CA VAL A 1195 -13.52 13.81 64.14
C VAL A 1195 -13.20 15.11 63.37
N PHE A 1196 -13.80 16.23 63.76
CA PHE A 1196 -13.62 17.54 63.11
C PHE A 1196 -13.13 18.60 64.10
N LEU A 1197 -11.88 19.08 63.97
CA LEU A 1197 -11.40 20.24 64.74
C LEU A 1197 -11.82 21.55 64.05
N GLY A 1198 -12.95 22.12 64.46
CA GLY A 1198 -13.43 23.44 64.03
C GLY A 1198 -14.92 23.64 64.28
N ASP A 1199 -15.47 24.81 63.96
CA ASP A 1199 -16.90 25.10 64.08
C ASP A 1199 -17.70 24.25 63.09
N VAL A 1200 -18.15 23.06 63.52
CA VAL A 1200 -19.07 22.20 62.77
C VAL A 1200 -20.48 22.38 63.31
N GLU A 1201 -21.45 22.56 62.43
CA GLU A 1201 -22.85 22.66 62.78
C GLU A 1201 -23.46 21.26 62.76
N VAL A 1202 -23.79 20.75 63.94
CA VAL A 1202 -24.31 19.39 64.10
C VAL A 1202 -25.82 19.41 64.37
N PHE A 1203 -26.59 18.65 63.60
CA PHE A 1203 -28.01 18.43 63.84
C PHE A 1203 -28.32 16.94 64.04
N ARG A 1204 -29.34 16.62 64.85
CA ARG A 1204 -29.73 15.24 65.20
C ARG A 1204 -30.72 14.66 64.20
N CYS A 1205 -30.80 13.34 64.09
CA CYS A 1205 -31.87 12.70 63.32
C CYS A 1205 -33.25 13.14 63.84
N GLY A 1206 -34.18 13.34 62.90
CA GLY A 1206 -35.52 13.86 63.18
C GLY A 1206 -35.60 15.38 63.35
N THR A 1207 -34.46 16.10 63.35
CA THR A 1207 -34.43 17.56 63.18
C THR A 1207 -34.13 17.92 61.72
N CYS A 1208 -34.60 19.08 61.28
CA CYS A 1208 -34.37 19.58 59.94
C CYS A 1208 -33.38 20.75 60.00
N ASP A 1209 -32.27 20.61 59.27
CA ASP A 1209 -31.41 21.73 58.94
C ASP A 1209 -31.68 22.17 57.50
N ASP A 1210 -31.95 23.46 57.31
CA ASP A 1210 -32.37 24.02 56.02
C ASP A 1210 -31.29 23.82 54.94
N ASP A 1211 -30.01 23.98 55.29
CA ASP A 1211 -28.88 23.83 54.35
C ASP A 1211 -28.59 22.37 54.02
N ALA A 1212 -28.78 21.46 54.99
CA ALA A 1212 -28.65 20.03 54.76
C ALA A 1212 -29.77 19.50 53.85
N ALA A 1213 -31.02 19.90 54.08
CA ALA A 1213 -32.17 19.42 53.31
C ALA A 1213 -32.24 20.01 51.90
N CYS A 1214 -31.93 21.31 51.77
CA CYS A 1214 -32.23 22.08 50.57
C CYS A 1214 -30.98 22.76 49.99
N TYR A 1215 -30.90 22.82 48.66
CA TYR A 1215 -29.93 23.65 47.96
C TYR A 1215 -30.37 25.11 47.99
N MET A 1216 -30.02 25.80 49.07
CA MET A 1216 -30.50 27.16 49.37
C MET A 1216 -30.45 28.18 48.22
N PRO A 1217 -29.44 28.19 47.31
CA PRO A 1217 -29.48 29.09 46.16
C PRO A 1217 -30.73 28.88 45.27
N GLY A 1218 -31.14 27.62 45.09
CA GLY A 1218 -32.31 27.20 44.30
C GLY A 1218 -33.62 27.11 45.07
N THR A 1219 -33.58 27.16 46.40
CA THR A 1219 -34.77 27.04 47.25
C THR A 1219 -35.51 28.36 47.41
N GLU A 1220 -36.83 28.32 47.25
CA GLU A 1220 -37.74 29.44 47.47
C GLU A 1220 -38.23 29.48 48.93
N LEU A 1221 -38.64 28.32 49.46
CA LEU A 1221 -39.12 28.18 50.83
C LEU A 1221 -38.78 26.79 51.37
N VAL A 1222 -38.48 26.70 52.67
CA VAL A 1222 -38.24 25.42 53.37
C VAL A 1222 -39.38 25.20 54.34
N ASP A 1223 -40.09 24.07 54.21
CA ASP A 1223 -41.03 23.63 55.24
C ASP A 1223 -40.28 22.82 56.29
N ARG A 1224 -39.94 23.48 57.40
CA ARG A 1224 -39.22 22.87 58.53
C ARG A 1224 -40.00 21.75 59.24
N GLY A 1225 -41.32 21.67 59.05
CA GLY A 1225 -42.14 20.61 59.66
C GLY A 1225 -41.98 19.26 58.94
N SER A 1226 -41.94 19.28 57.61
CA SER A 1226 -41.75 18.10 56.76
C SER A 1226 -40.31 17.90 56.28
N CYS A 1227 -39.44 18.90 56.52
CA CYS A 1227 -38.10 18.98 55.97
C CYS A 1227 -38.08 18.88 54.43
N SER A 1228 -39.00 19.59 53.78
CA SER A 1228 -39.13 19.64 52.33
C SER A 1228 -38.86 21.03 51.75
N CYS A 1229 -38.42 21.06 50.50
CA CYS A 1229 -37.98 22.26 49.81
C CYS A 1229 -38.94 22.61 48.66
N SER A 1230 -39.34 23.87 48.55
CA SER A 1230 -39.98 24.38 47.33
C SER A 1230 -38.92 25.05 46.45
N CYS A 1231 -38.87 24.68 45.16
CA CYS A 1231 -37.79 25.08 44.27
C CYS A 1231 -38.18 26.30 43.44
N LYS A 1232 -37.23 27.23 43.25
CA LYS A 1232 -37.36 28.33 42.29
C LYS A 1232 -37.43 27.77 40.87
N ASN A 1233 -37.99 28.55 39.95
CA ASN A 1233 -37.98 28.20 38.51
C ASN A 1233 -36.56 27.92 38.01
N GLY A 1234 -36.38 26.79 37.33
CA GLY A 1234 -35.09 26.30 36.82
C GLY A 1234 -34.30 25.39 37.77
N TRP A 1235 -34.86 25.04 38.92
CA TRP A 1235 -34.27 24.12 39.90
C TRP A 1235 -35.17 22.90 40.09
N HIS A 1236 -34.56 21.72 40.30
CA HIS A 1236 -35.24 20.44 40.17
C HIS A 1236 -34.96 19.50 41.34
N GLY A 1237 -35.89 18.56 41.58
CA GLY A 1237 -35.77 17.52 42.61
C GLY A 1237 -36.15 17.99 44.03
N ALA A 1238 -36.19 17.04 44.98
CA ALA A 1238 -36.61 17.29 46.36
C ALA A 1238 -35.71 18.28 47.11
N SER A 1239 -34.43 18.35 46.73
CA SER A 1239 -33.44 19.27 47.31
C SER A 1239 -33.20 20.52 46.45
N CYS A 1240 -33.97 20.76 45.38
CA CYS A 1240 -33.84 21.93 44.50
C CYS A 1240 -32.45 22.13 43.88
N LEU A 1241 -31.88 21.06 43.34
CA LEU A 1241 -30.55 21.05 42.71
C LEU A 1241 -30.60 21.63 41.27
N PRO A 1242 -29.47 22.10 40.72
CA PRO A 1242 -29.39 22.64 39.35
C PRO A 1242 -29.38 21.53 38.26
N LEU A 1243 -29.88 20.33 38.59
CA LEU A 1243 -29.76 19.12 37.77
C LEU A 1243 -31.00 18.95 36.89
N GLU A 1244 -30.87 19.15 35.59
CA GLU A 1244 -31.85 18.65 34.62
C GLU A 1244 -31.36 17.27 34.15
N VAL A 1245 -31.68 16.21 34.90
CA VAL A 1245 -31.45 14.85 34.41
C VAL A 1245 -32.58 14.54 33.44
N PRO A 1246 -32.30 14.23 32.16
CA PRO A 1246 -33.34 13.76 31.27
C PRO A 1246 -33.96 12.51 31.89
N ASP A 1247 -35.29 12.44 31.96
CA ASP A 1247 -36.01 11.17 32.05
C ASP A 1247 -35.82 10.43 30.71
N THR A 1248 -34.58 10.12 30.33
CA THR A 1248 -34.30 9.16 29.28
C THR A 1248 -34.71 7.83 29.85
N VAL A 1249 -35.99 7.50 29.61
CA VAL A 1249 -36.50 6.14 29.63
C VAL A 1249 -35.47 5.33 28.87
N VAL A 1250 -34.68 4.53 29.59
CA VAL A 1250 -33.87 3.48 29.00
C VAL A 1250 -34.85 2.72 28.11
N PRO A 1251 -34.72 2.79 26.78
CA PRO A 1251 -35.58 1.99 25.92
C PRO A 1251 -35.44 0.57 26.46
N PRO A 1252 -36.55 -0.16 26.70
CA PRO A 1252 -36.44 -1.54 27.13
C PRO A 1252 -35.41 -2.19 26.21
N VAL A 1253 -34.35 -2.75 26.79
CA VAL A 1253 -33.34 -3.48 26.02
C VAL A 1253 -34.16 -4.46 25.18
N ALA A 1254 -34.33 -4.16 23.90
CA ALA A 1254 -35.09 -5.03 23.03
C ALA A 1254 -34.35 -6.36 23.14
N GLU A 1255 -35.02 -7.37 23.69
CA GLU A 1255 -34.43 -8.71 23.77
C GLU A 1255 -33.90 -9.02 22.38
N ARG A 1256 -32.57 -9.15 22.27
CA ARG A 1256 -31.95 -9.50 20.99
C ARG A 1256 -32.57 -10.83 20.59
N ALA A 1257 -33.01 -10.90 19.33
CA ALA A 1257 -33.60 -12.11 18.78
C ALA A 1257 -32.63 -13.28 18.99
N VAL A 1258 -33.03 -14.23 19.84
CA VAL A 1258 -32.28 -15.45 20.09
C VAL A 1258 -32.31 -16.27 18.80
N ASP A 1259 -31.13 -16.66 18.33
CA ASP A 1259 -31.00 -17.51 17.15
C ASP A 1259 -31.38 -18.94 17.55
N GLY A 1260 -32.53 -19.39 17.02
CA GLY A 1260 -33.07 -20.73 17.27
C GLY A 1260 -32.42 -21.84 16.45
N ASP A 1261 -31.40 -21.55 15.64
CA ASP A 1261 -30.72 -22.57 14.84
C ASP A 1261 -29.87 -23.52 15.70
N THR A 1262 -30.30 -24.78 15.71
CA THR A 1262 -29.69 -25.89 16.45
C THR A 1262 -28.80 -26.78 15.59
N SER A 1263 -28.48 -26.35 14.36
CA SER A 1263 -27.62 -27.11 13.44
C SER A 1263 -26.20 -27.30 13.99
N CYS A 1264 -25.59 -28.43 13.62
CA CYS A 1264 -24.20 -28.76 13.93
C CYS A 1264 -23.28 -28.43 12.75
N VAL A 1265 -22.08 -27.94 13.04
CA VAL A 1265 -20.98 -27.92 12.06
C VAL A 1265 -20.35 -29.32 12.05
N VAL A 1266 -20.33 -29.96 10.88
CA VAL A 1266 -19.93 -31.37 10.75
C VAL A 1266 -18.79 -31.52 9.73
N ASP A 1267 -17.74 -32.27 10.08
CA ASP A 1267 -16.66 -32.75 9.19
C ASP A 1267 -15.91 -31.67 8.37
N GLN A 1268 -15.76 -30.46 8.92
CA GLN A 1268 -15.02 -29.36 8.28
C GLN A 1268 -13.63 -29.15 8.88
N THR A 1269 -12.71 -28.57 8.10
CA THR A 1269 -11.45 -28.03 8.62
C THR A 1269 -11.52 -26.51 8.65
N LEU A 1270 -11.35 -25.92 9.82
CA LEU A 1270 -11.49 -24.49 10.07
C LEU A 1270 -10.18 -23.87 10.54
N THR A 1271 -9.78 -22.76 9.90
CA THR A 1271 -8.63 -21.93 10.30
C THR A 1271 -9.06 -20.63 11.00
N ASN A 1272 -10.33 -20.24 10.85
CA ASN A 1272 -11.00 -19.20 11.61
C ASN A 1272 -12.49 -19.57 11.76
N LEU A 1273 -13.16 -19.07 12.80
CA LEU A 1273 -14.60 -19.19 12.95
C LEU A 1273 -15.13 -18.01 13.75
N THR A 1274 -16.21 -17.40 13.28
CA THR A 1274 -16.96 -16.39 14.02
C THR A 1274 -18.14 -17.06 14.72
N LEU A 1275 -18.25 -16.86 16.03
CA LEU A 1275 -19.31 -17.46 16.84
C LEU A 1275 -20.49 -16.49 17.00
N ASN A 1276 -21.72 -16.98 16.83
CA ASN A 1276 -22.91 -16.24 17.22
C ASN A 1276 -23.21 -16.48 18.71
N MET A 1277 -22.86 -15.54 19.59
CA MET A 1277 -23.11 -15.68 21.04
C MET A 1277 -24.60 -15.69 21.43
N TRP A 1278 -25.51 -15.30 20.53
CA TRP A 1278 -26.96 -15.29 20.78
C TRP A 1278 -27.65 -16.59 20.35
N LYS A 1279 -26.90 -17.67 20.12
CA LYS A 1279 -27.42 -19.03 20.01
C LYS A 1279 -27.50 -19.71 21.37
N THR A 1280 -28.54 -20.50 21.56
CA THR A 1280 -28.66 -21.40 22.73
C THR A 1280 -28.01 -22.76 22.49
N HIS A 1281 -27.76 -23.15 21.24
CA HIS A 1281 -27.17 -24.43 20.88
C HIS A 1281 -25.95 -24.26 19.97
N HIS A 1282 -24.80 -24.70 20.45
CA HIS A 1282 -23.55 -24.77 19.72
C HIS A 1282 -23.12 -26.23 19.58
N CYS A 1283 -23.03 -26.72 18.36
CA CYS A 1283 -22.71 -28.12 18.09
C CYS A 1283 -21.63 -28.26 17.01
N TYR A 1284 -20.58 -29.02 17.33
CA TYR A 1284 -19.46 -29.31 16.44
C TYR A 1284 -19.13 -30.80 16.48
N ALA A 1285 -19.19 -31.46 15.33
CA ALA A 1285 -18.95 -32.89 15.20
C ALA A 1285 -17.90 -33.18 14.12
N GLY A 1286 -16.81 -33.89 14.45
CA GLY A 1286 -15.79 -34.27 13.45
C GLY A 1286 -14.95 -33.10 12.91
N VAL A 1287 -15.01 -31.92 13.52
CA VAL A 1287 -14.38 -30.69 13.00
C VAL A 1287 -12.89 -30.64 13.37
N THR A 1288 -12.04 -30.24 12.42
CA THR A 1288 -10.61 -30.00 12.62
C THR A 1288 -10.30 -28.51 12.70
N PHE A 1289 -9.85 -28.02 13.84
CA PHE A 1289 -9.39 -26.64 14.08
C PHE A 1289 -7.87 -26.56 13.97
N SER A 1290 -7.37 -25.70 13.08
CA SER A 1290 -5.94 -25.64 12.74
C SER A 1290 -5.42 -24.21 12.77
N GLY A 1291 -4.39 -23.97 13.59
CA GLY A 1291 -3.71 -22.68 13.68
C GLY A 1291 -4.26 -21.78 14.78
N VAL A 1292 -3.47 -20.76 15.15
CA VAL A 1292 -3.79 -19.81 16.23
C VAL A 1292 -5.09 -19.04 15.98
N GLY A 1293 -5.43 -18.78 14.71
CA GLY A 1293 -6.68 -18.12 14.30
C GLY A 1293 -7.94 -18.96 14.52
N ALA A 1294 -7.81 -20.28 14.75
CA ALA A 1294 -8.91 -21.19 15.03
C ALA A 1294 -9.18 -21.31 16.55
N THR A 1295 -9.05 -20.19 17.27
CA THR A 1295 -9.34 -20.11 18.70
C THR A 1295 -10.79 -19.70 18.91
N LEU A 1296 -11.57 -20.56 19.55
CA LEU A 1296 -12.99 -20.34 19.83
C LEU A 1296 -13.15 -19.79 21.24
N THR A 1297 -13.77 -18.62 21.39
CA THR A 1297 -14.02 -18.00 22.70
C THR A 1297 -15.52 -17.81 22.91
N PHE A 1298 -16.07 -18.48 23.92
CA PHE A 1298 -17.45 -18.36 24.35
C PHE A 1298 -17.52 -17.44 25.57
N PHE A 1299 -18.09 -16.25 25.38
CA PHE A 1299 -18.31 -15.28 26.45
C PHE A 1299 -19.71 -15.46 27.02
N PHE A 1300 -19.82 -16.06 28.21
CA PHE A 1300 -21.13 -16.39 28.80
C PHE A 1300 -21.95 -15.15 29.13
N ASP A 1301 -21.31 -14.05 29.53
CA ASP A 1301 -21.99 -12.77 29.79
C ASP A 1301 -22.67 -12.19 28.53
N SER A 1302 -22.26 -12.62 27.33
CA SER A 1302 -22.86 -12.24 26.05
C SER A 1302 -23.89 -13.23 25.53
N MET A 1303 -24.15 -14.32 26.27
CA MET A 1303 -25.12 -15.36 25.92
C MET A 1303 -26.46 -15.14 26.63
N PRO A 1304 -27.58 -15.65 26.08
CA PRO A 1304 -28.89 -15.55 26.73
C PRO A 1304 -29.01 -16.53 27.90
N LEU A 1305 -28.28 -16.30 29.00
CA LEU A 1305 -28.17 -17.22 30.15
C LEU A 1305 -29.48 -17.47 30.91
N HIS A 1306 -30.51 -16.66 30.68
CA HIS A 1306 -31.87 -16.91 31.13
C HIS A 1306 -32.51 -18.12 30.43
N LEU A 1307 -31.93 -18.55 29.30
CA LEU A 1307 -32.26 -19.79 28.57
C LEU A 1307 -31.12 -20.80 28.71
N PRO A 1308 -31.43 -22.11 28.70
CA PRO A 1308 -30.42 -23.15 28.86
C PRO A 1308 -29.49 -23.17 27.65
N ILE A 1309 -28.18 -23.08 27.92
CA ILE A 1309 -27.15 -23.05 26.88
C ILE A 1309 -26.50 -24.43 26.75
N ASN A 1310 -26.44 -24.96 25.53
CA ASN A 1310 -25.85 -26.25 25.20
C ASN A 1310 -24.66 -26.07 24.25
N ILE A 1311 -23.46 -26.43 24.69
CA ILE A 1311 -22.23 -26.37 23.89
C ILE A 1311 -21.62 -27.77 23.80
N THR A 1312 -21.52 -28.31 22.59
CA THR A 1312 -21.09 -29.70 22.36
C THR A 1312 -20.00 -29.78 21.29
N PHE A 1313 -18.93 -30.50 21.62
CA PHE A 1313 -17.82 -30.86 20.75
C PHE A 1313 -17.64 -32.38 20.83
N THR A 1314 -17.74 -33.06 19.69
CA THR A 1314 -17.57 -34.51 19.60
C THR A 1314 -16.74 -34.91 18.39
N GLY A 1315 -15.75 -35.78 18.55
CA GLY A 1315 -14.89 -36.22 17.44
C GLY A 1315 -13.98 -35.11 16.86
N CYS A 1316 -13.80 -34.00 17.57
CA CYS A 1316 -13.07 -32.83 17.05
C CYS A 1316 -11.55 -32.97 17.22
N THR A 1317 -10.79 -32.29 16.35
CA THR A 1317 -9.33 -32.23 16.43
C THR A 1317 -8.86 -30.78 16.55
N PHE A 1318 -8.04 -30.45 17.54
CA PHE A 1318 -7.43 -29.11 17.72
C PHE A 1318 -5.92 -29.21 17.57
N ARG A 1319 -5.34 -28.52 16.58
CA ARG A 1319 -3.90 -28.55 16.30
C ARG A 1319 -3.29 -27.18 16.01
N ASP A 1320 -1.96 -27.14 16.03
CA ASP A 1320 -1.14 -25.99 15.62
C ASP A 1320 -1.47 -24.70 16.39
N GLY A 1321 -1.78 -24.80 17.68
CA GLY A 1321 -2.09 -23.66 18.53
C GLY A 1321 -3.56 -23.26 18.60
N ALA A 1322 -4.47 -24.00 17.97
CA ALA A 1322 -5.92 -23.81 18.15
C ALA A 1322 -6.33 -24.04 19.62
N ALA A 1323 -7.32 -23.28 20.12
CA ALA A 1323 -7.75 -23.34 21.51
C ALA A 1323 -9.27 -23.16 21.68
N LEU A 1324 -9.80 -23.70 22.78
CA LEU A 1324 -11.20 -23.57 23.19
C LEU A 1324 -11.26 -22.79 24.50
N GLN A 1325 -11.95 -21.65 24.54
CA GLN A 1325 -12.02 -20.78 25.71
C GLN A 1325 -13.47 -20.55 26.12
N PHE A 1326 -13.73 -20.72 27.42
CA PHE A 1326 -15.00 -20.43 28.07
C PHE A 1326 -14.77 -19.36 29.13
N VAL A 1327 -15.30 -18.17 28.87
CA VAL A 1327 -15.08 -16.98 29.70
C VAL A 1327 -16.39 -16.63 30.39
N GLY A 1328 -16.40 -16.77 31.70
CA GLY A 1328 -17.49 -16.32 32.55
C GLY A 1328 -17.25 -14.93 33.13
N GLY A 1329 -18.09 -14.52 34.07
CA GLY A 1329 -18.07 -13.21 34.69
C GLY A 1329 -19.01 -13.12 35.88
N ALA A 1330 -19.18 -11.91 36.42
CA ALA A 1330 -19.99 -11.68 37.62
C ALA A 1330 -21.51 -11.74 37.36
N GLY A 1331 -21.96 -11.92 36.12
CA GLY A 1331 -23.37 -12.05 35.76
C GLY A 1331 -23.86 -13.50 35.87
N ALA A 1332 -24.28 -13.95 37.07
CA ALA A 1332 -24.69 -15.36 37.23
C ALA A 1332 -25.68 -15.66 38.37
N ALA A 1333 -26.44 -14.68 38.87
CA ALA A 1333 -27.43 -14.96 39.92
C ALA A 1333 -28.68 -15.70 39.39
N GLU A 1334 -29.05 -15.46 38.13
CA GLU A 1334 -30.25 -16.06 37.49
C GLU A 1334 -29.90 -16.74 36.16
N SER A 1335 -28.89 -17.62 36.17
CA SER A 1335 -28.63 -18.47 35.01
C SER A 1335 -29.45 -19.76 35.08
N SER A 1336 -30.04 -20.17 33.97
CA SER A 1336 -30.71 -21.46 33.81
C SER A 1336 -29.76 -22.66 33.69
N GLY A 1337 -28.45 -22.41 33.65
CA GLY A 1337 -27.40 -23.41 33.54
C GLY A 1337 -26.78 -23.52 32.14
N VAL A 1338 -25.49 -23.84 32.10
CA VAL A 1338 -24.75 -24.08 30.86
C VAL A 1338 -24.25 -25.53 30.84
N LEU A 1339 -24.64 -26.28 29.80
CA LEU A 1339 -24.17 -27.62 29.55
C LEU A 1339 -23.00 -27.57 28.56
N ILE A 1340 -21.85 -28.11 28.96
CA ILE A 1340 -20.66 -28.19 28.11
C ILE A 1340 -20.21 -29.65 28.02
N ARG A 1341 -20.11 -30.16 26.79
CA ARG A 1341 -19.61 -31.51 26.50
C ARG A 1341 -18.48 -31.43 25.50
N VAL A 1342 -17.28 -31.80 25.91
CA VAL A 1342 -16.12 -32.00 25.04
C VAL A 1342 -15.76 -33.47 25.10
N SER A 1343 -15.96 -34.19 24.00
CA SER A 1343 -15.83 -35.65 23.93
C SER A 1343 -15.06 -36.09 22.69
N GLN A 1344 -14.37 -37.23 22.77
CA GLN A 1344 -13.66 -37.86 21.64
C GLN A 1344 -12.73 -36.87 20.92
N THR A 1345 -11.97 -36.10 21.68
CA THR A 1345 -11.23 -34.94 21.17
C THR A 1345 -9.74 -35.25 21.05
N VAL A 1346 -9.15 -34.93 19.90
CA VAL A 1346 -7.70 -35.03 19.67
C VAL A 1346 -7.06 -33.65 19.83
N MET A 1347 -6.04 -33.55 20.68
CA MET A 1347 -5.36 -32.28 20.99
C MET A 1347 -3.86 -32.36 20.65
N ARG A 1348 -3.38 -31.47 19.79
CA ARG A 1348 -1.98 -31.36 19.35
C ARG A 1348 -1.48 -29.95 19.63
N SER A 1349 -0.75 -29.73 20.72
CA SER A 1349 -0.33 -28.39 21.13
C SER A 1349 -1.51 -27.39 21.16
N SER A 1350 -2.56 -27.77 21.89
CA SER A 1350 -3.85 -27.05 22.02
C SER A 1350 -4.34 -27.07 23.46
N VAL A 1351 -5.35 -26.27 23.81
CA VAL A 1351 -5.84 -26.16 25.21
C VAL A 1351 -7.34 -25.89 25.28
N VAL A 1352 -8.00 -26.46 26.28
CA VAL A 1352 -9.35 -26.06 26.72
C VAL A 1352 -9.21 -25.21 27.99
N ALA A 1353 -9.69 -23.97 27.97
CA ALA A 1353 -9.54 -23.01 29.05
C ALA A 1353 -10.90 -22.57 29.60
N PHE A 1354 -11.02 -22.56 30.93
CA PHE A 1354 -12.12 -21.94 31.67
C PHE A 1354 -11.59 -20.76 32.46
N ILE A 1355 -12.24 -19.61 32.31
CA ILE A 1355 -11.73 -18.32 32.79
C ILE A 1355 -12.87 -17.62 33.54
N ARG A 1356 -12.58 -17.08 34.74
CA ARG A 1356 -13.51 -16.37 35.64
C ARG A 1356 -14.66 -17.26 36.18
N ALA A 1357 -15.57 -16.64 36.94
CA ALA A 1357 -16.73 -17.30 37.54
C ALA A 1357 -17.67 -17.84 36.47
N LEU A 1358 -17.94 -19.15 36.50
CA LEU A 1358 -18.92 -19.75 35.59
C LEU A 1358 -20.34 -19.45 36.08
N PRO A 1359 -21.33 -19.44 35.18
CA PRO A 1359 -22.74 -19.36 35.57
C PRO A 1359 -23.12 -20.45 36.60
N GLN A 1360 -24.14 -20.17 37.41
CA GLN A 1360 -24.71 -21.19 38.29
C GLN A 1360 -25.32 -22.34 37.46
N HIS A 1361 -25.38 -23.54 38.06
CA HIS A 1361 -25.99 -24.71 37.43
C HIS A 1361 -25.30 -25.15 36.13
N CYS A 1362 -23.99 -24.92 36.01
CA CYS A 1362 -23.20 -25.46 34.90
C CYS A 1362 -22.95 -26.96 35.10
N ASP A 1363 -23.07 -27.73 34.02
CA ASP A 1363 -22.68 -29.13 33.95
C ASP A 1363 -21.66 -29.29 32.80
N VAL A 1364 -20.40 -29.43 33.19
CA VAL A 1364 -19.26 -29.46 32.27
C VAL A 1364 -18.60 -30.83 32.32
N ALA A 1365 -18.42 -31.45 31.15
CA ALA A 1365 -17.67 -32.70 31.02
C ALA A 1365 -16.67 -32.63 29.87
N VAL A 1366 -15.39 -32.88 30.19
CA VAL A 1366 -14.28 -33.04 29.26
C VAL A 1366 -13.82 -34.49 29.35
N THR A 1367 -14.18 -35.29 28.35
CA THR A 1367 -14.04 -36.75 28.39
C THR A 1367 -13.41 -37.32 27.13
N GLU A 1368 -12.69 -38.45 27.23
CA GLU A 1368 -12.15 -39.15 26.06
C GLU A 1368 -11.25 -38.22 25.20
N VAL A 1369 -10.22 -37.66 25.84
CA VAL A 1369 -9.27 -36.74 25.18
C VAL A 1369 -7.95 -37.45 24.95
N ASP A 1370 -7.46 -37.44 23.72
CA ASP A 1370 -6.13 -37.90 23.35
C ASP A 1370 -5.25 -36.67 23.02
N ALA A 1371 -4.28 -36.38 23.90
CA ALA A 1371 -3.50 -35.15 23.85
C ALA A 1371 -2.00 -35.43 23.70
N VAL A 1372 -1.37 -34.79 22.72
CA VAL A 1372 0.09 -34.75 22.57
C VAL A 1372 0.54 -33.29 22.57
N GLN A 1373 1.25 -32.90 23.62
CA GLN A 1373 1.62 -31.52 23.90
C GLN A 1373 3.12 -31.31 23.67
N SER A 1374 3.46 -30.64 22.57
CA SER A 1374 4.85 -30.37 22.17
C SER A 1374 5.29 -28.91 22.38
N SER A 1375 4.33 -27.99 22.37
CA SER A 1375 4.56 -26.56 22.50
C SER A 1375 3.48 -25.89 23.35
N GLU A 1376 3.87 -24.89 24.15
CA GLU A 1376 2.94 -24.08 24.93
C GLU A 1376 2.08 -23.23 23.99
N VAL A 1377 0.79 -23.11 24.30
CA VAL A 1377 -0.17 -22.25 23.60
C VAL A 1377 -0.22 -20.90 24.32
N HIS A 1378 -0.11 -19.81 23.56
CA HIS A 1378 -0.28 -18.47 24.07
C HIS A 1378 -1.75 -18.06 23.94
N LEU A 1379 -2.40 -17.84 25.08
CA LEU A 1379 -3.76 -17.33 25.13
C LEU A 1379 -3.71 -15.82 25.46
N PRO A 1380 -4.33 -14.95 24.64
CA PRO A 1380 -4.46 -13.52 24.92
C PRO A 1380 -5.01 -13.31 26.34
N ASP A 1381 -4.44 -12.35 27.08
CA ASP A 1381 -4.81 -11.95 28.46
C ASP A 1381 -4.76 -13.05 29.55
N THR A 1382 -4.47 -14.29 29.16
CA THR A 1382 -4.55 -15.45 30.04
C THR A 1382 -3.15 -15.89 30.46
N GLY A 1383 -2.20 -15.92 29.50
CA GLY A 1383 -0.82 -16.34 29.69
C GLY A 1383 -0.48 -17.60 28.90
N ARG A 1384 0.57 -18.32 29.33
CA ARG A 1384 0.96 -19.61 28.73
C ARG A 1384 0.35 -20.78 29.50
N ASN A 1385 -0.17 -21.78 28.78
CA ASN A 1385 -0.87 -22.94 29.36
C ASN A 1385 0.04 -23.97 30.05
N LYS A 1386 1.38 -23.88 29.93
CA LYS A 1386 2.30 -24.90 30.49
C LYS A 1386 2.01 -26.33 30.02
N LEU A 1387 1.69 -26.48 28.74
CA LEU A 1387 1.38 -27.78 28.09
C LEU A 1387 0.16 -28.49 28.71
N SER A 1388 -0.70 -27.77 29.43
CA SER A 1388 -1.90 -28.33 30.03
C SER A 1388 -2.97 -28.65 29.01
N VAL A 1389 -3.68 -29.77 29.24
CA VAL A 1389 -4.88 -30.12 28.48
C VAL A 1389 -6.02 -29.17 28.87
N LEU A 1390 -6.14 -28.91 30.17
CA LEU A 1390 -7.15 -28.03 30.74
C LEU A 1390 -6.49 -26.90 31.55
N LEU A 1391 -6.87 -25.66 31.26
CA LEU A 1391 -6.46 -24.46 31.99
C LEU A 1391 -7.66 -23.87 32.73
N LEU A 1392 -7.50 -23.58 34.02
CA LEU A 1392 -8.49 -22.87 34.85
C LEU A 1392 -7.88 -21.55 35.31
N LYS A 1393 -8.52 -20.40 35.07
CA LYS A 1393 -8.03 -19.09 35.54
C LYS A 1393 -9.09 -18.37 36.36
N ASN A 1394 -8.85 -18.20 37.67
CA ASN A 1394 -9.79 -17.55 38.60
C ASN A 1394 -11.22 -18.11 38.51
N VAL A 1395 -11.35 -19.43 38.41
CA VAL A 1395 -12.64 -20.09 38.20
C VAL A 1395 -13.41 -20.19 39.51
N VAL A 1396 -14.68 -19.82 39.47
CA VAL A 1396 -15.64 -20.05 40.56
C VAL A 1396 -16.74 -20.98 40.04
N LEU A 1397 -16.92 -22.11 40.71
CA LEU A 1397 -18.03 -23.03 40.50
C LEU A 1397 -19.03 -22.82 41.63
N SER A 1398 -20.26 -22.47 41.27
CA SER A 1398 -21.37 -22.23 42.20
C SER A 1398 -22.56 -23.10 41.80
N ALA A 1399 -22.91 -24.08 42.64
CA ALA A 1399 -23.91 -25.11 42.29
C ALA A 1399 -23.66 -25.77 40.92
N SER A 1400 -22.39 -26.00 40.58
CA SER A 1400 -21.94 -26.43 39.25
C SER A 1400 -21.02 -27.66 39.34
N SER A 1401 -20.95 -28.42 38.25
CA SER A 1401 -20.11 -29.62 38.16
C SER A 1401 -19.14 -29.57 36.98
N LEU A 1402 -17.90 -30.01 37.22
CA LEU A 1402 -16.83 -30.13 36.23
C LEU A 1402 -16.20 -31.52 36.31
N LEU A 1403 -16.43 -32.34 35.28
CA LEU A 1403 -15.87 -33.67 35.14
C LEU A 1403 -14.76 -33.69 34.08
N VAL A 1404 -13.58 -34.18 34.45
CA VAL A 1404 -12.48 -34.52 33.56
C VAL A 1404 -12.26 -36.03 33.64
N SER A 1405 -12.46 -36.76 32.55
CA SER A 1405 -12.42 -38.23 32.58
C SER A 1405 -11.77 -38.84 31.33
N ASN A 1406 -11.06 -39.97 31.47
CA ASN A 1406 -10.49 -40.68 30.31
C ASN A 1406 -9.59 -39.79 29.42
N VAL A 1407 -8.72 -38.99 30.05
CA VAL A 1407 -7.73 -38.17 29.33
C VAL A 1407 -6.42 -38.93 29.24
N ASN A 1408 -5.95 -39.22 28.02
CA ASN A 1408 -4.62 -39.75 27.75
C ASN A 1408 -3.76 -38.60 27.22
N ALA A 1409 -2.79 -38.15 28.01
CA ALA A 1409 -1.97 -36.99 27.66
C ALA A 1409 -0.49 -37.32 27.73
N LEU A 1410 0.25 -36.95 26.68
CA LEU A 1410 1.70 -37.07 26.56
C LEU A 1410 2.31 -35.67 26.41
N ALA A 1411 3.19 -35.28 27.34
CA ALA A 1411 4.01 -34.08 27.23
C ALA A 1411 5.45 -34.44 26.82
N THR A 1412 6.03 -33.60 25.97
CA THR A 1412 7.41 -33.79 25.48
C THR A 1412 8.47 -33.04 26.31
N LYS A 1413 8.07 -32.28 27.33
CA LYS A 1413 8.96 -31.49 28.19
C LYS A 1413 8.67 -31.76 29.66
N GLN A 1414 9.72 -31.76 30.49
CA GLN A 1414 9.67 -32.17 31.90
C GLN A 1414 8.82 -31.27 32.82
N ASP A 1415 8.53 -30.02 32.45
CA ASP A 1415 7.80 -29.06 33.31
C ASP A 1415 6.31 -28.89 32.95
N ALA A 1416 5.67 -29.93 32.43
CA ALA A 1416 4.27 -29.87 32.00
C ALA A 1416 3.29 -30.11 33.17
N TYR A 1417 2.12 -29.47 33.14
CA TYR A 1417 1.06 -29.65 34.14
C TYR A 1417 -0.20 -30.24 33.50
N GLY A 1418 -0.74 -31.35 34.02
CA GLY A 1418 -1.88 -32.03 33.39
C GLY A 1418 -3.12 -31.14 33.33
N LEU A 1419 -3.64 -30.81 34.51
CA LEU A 1419 -4.67 -29.80 34.74
C LEU A 1419 -4.05 -28.63 35.50
N TYR A 1420 -4.09 -27.44 34.91
CA TYR A 1420 -3.42 -26.27 35.44
C TYR A 1420 -4.42 -25.19 35.90
N SER A 1421 -4.41 -24.86 37.18
CA SER A 1421 -5.15 -23.72 37.72
C SER A 1421 -4.22 -22.55 38.04
N THR A 1422 -4.48 -21.42 37.38
CA THR A 1422 -3.87 -20.12 37.65
C THR A 1422 -4.82 -19.25 38.46
N GLY A 1423 -4.31 -18.58 39.49
CA GLY A 1423 -5.16 -17.79 40.39
C GLY A 1423 -5.92 -18.63 41.41
N THR A 1424 -7.17 -18.27 41.71
CA THR A 1424 -7.99 -18.97 42.72
C THR A 1424 -9.05 -19.83 42.06
N LEU A 1425 -9.08 -21.12 42.40
CA LEU A 1425 -10.16 -22.03 42.09
C LEU A 1425 -11.08 -22.15 43.31
N THR A 1426 -12.33 -21.75 43.16
CA THR A 1426 -13.33 -21.77 44.24
C THR A 1426 -14.47 -22.69 43.88
N LEU A 1427 -14.81 -23.62 44.77
CA LEU A 1427 -16.00 -24.45 44.71
C LEU A 1427 -16.92 -24.11 45.90
N VAL A 1428 -18.16 -23.72 45.60
CA VAL A 1428 -19.19 -23.33 46.57
C VAL A 1428 -20.57 -23.85 46.16
N GLY A 1429 -21.52 -23.89 47.10
CA GLY A 1429 -22.91 -24.21 46.82
C GLY A 1429 -23.13 -25.66 46.35
N GLY A 1430 -22.43 -26.63 46.93
CA GLY A 1430 -22.51 -28.03 46.52
C GLY A 1430 -21.87 -28.34 45.17
N SER A 1431 -20.89 -27.53 44.75
CA SER A 1431 -20.19 -27.73 43.48
C SER A 1431 -19.28 -28.95 43.50
N SER A 1432 -18.96 -29.49 42.32
CA SER A 1432 -18.01 -30.60 42.23
C SER A 1432 -17.01 -30.48 41.09
N LEU A 1433 -15.76 -30.89 41.35
CA LEU A 1433 -14.73 -31.10 40.34
C LEU A 1433 -14.14 -32.49 40.49
N TYR A 1434 -14.35 -33.33 39.48
CA TYR A 1434 -13.82 -34.69 39.43
C TYR A 1434 -12.82 -34.82 38.30
N THR A 1435 -11.62 -35.34 38.60
CA THR A 1435 -10.64 -35.81 37.62
C THR A 1435 -10.48 -37.31 37.80
N ARG A 1436 -10.77 -38.13 36.78
CA ARG A 1436 -10.73 -39.60 36.93
C ARG A 1436 -10.31 -40.38 35.70
N TYR A 1437 -9.70 -41.55 35.90
CA TYR A 1437 -9.29 -42.43 34.79
C TYR A 1437 -8.39 -41.72 33.76
N CYS A 1438 -7.57 -40.78 34.21
CA CYS A 1438 -6.64 -40.06 33.33
C CYS A 1438 -5.27 -40.72 33.37
N SER A 1439 -4.53 -40.64 32.26
CA SER A 1439 -3.14 -41.07 32.12
C SER A 1439 -2.29 -39.89 31.66
N PHE A 1440 -1.33 -39.47 32.48
CA PHE A 1440 -0.42 -38.37 32.16
C PHE A 1440 1.02 -38.90 32.04
N ASP A 1441 1.62 -38.82 30.86
CA ASP A 1441 3.01 -39.22 30.61
C ASP A 1441 3.87 -38.00 30.29
N GLY A 1442 5.04 -37.91 30.93
CA GLY A 1442 5.96 -36.76 30.80
C GLY A 1442 5.55 -35.47 31.53
N TYR A 1443 4.61 -35.55 32.47
CA TYR A 1443 4.12 -34.40 33.26
C TYR A 1443 4.78 -34.32 34.64
N ALA A 1444 5.07 -33.11 35.13
CA ALA A 1444 5.60 -32.90 36.48
C ALA A 1444 4.51 -33.10 37.55
N HIS A 1445 3.31 -32.61 37.28
CA HIS A 1445 2.17 -32.74 38.20
C HIS A 1445 0.92 -33.14 37.42
N MET A 1446 0.12 -34.07 37.96
CA MET A 1446 -1.20 -34.34 37.36
C MET A 1446 -2.10 -33.11 37.49
N LEU A 1447 -2.20 -32.55 38.70
CA LEU A 1447 -2.97 -31.34 38.98
C LEU A 1447 -2.08 -30.29 39.65
N TYR A 1448 -2.00 -29.12 39.04
CA TYR A 1448 -1.36 -27.95 39.61
C TYR A 1448 -2.43 -26.94 40.01
N MET A 1449 -2.50 -26.62 41.31
CA MET A 1449 -3.41 -25.63 41.88
C MET A 1449 -2.62 -24.46 42.47
N ASN A 1450 -2.97 -23.25 42.07
CA ASN A 1450 -2.36 -22.07 42.65
C ASN A 1450 -2.97 -21.73 44.03
N ILE A 1451 -4.29 -21.50 44.10
CA ILE A 1451 -5.07 -21.43 45.35
C ILE A 1451 -6.35 -22.26 45.15
N LEU A 1452 -6.66 -23.16 46.09
CA LEU A 1452 -7.88 -23.97 46.06
C LEU A 1452 -8.74 -23.68 47.29
N SER A 1453 -10.00 -23.32 47.08
CA SER A 1453 -11.02 -23.16 48.12
C SER A 1453 -12.21 -24.06 47.81
N VAL A 1454 -12.51 -24.99 48.72
CA VAL A 1454 -13.65 -25.91 48.61
C VAL A 1454 -14.51 -25.71 49.85
N SER A 1455 -15.68 -25.14 49.67
CA SER A 1455 -16.56 -24.76 50.77
C SER A 1455 -18.02 -25.06 50.43
N ASP A 1456 -18.86 -25.06 51.46
CA ASP A 1456 -20.30 -25.27 51.38
C ASP A 1456 -20.68 -26.55 50.60
N HIS A 1457 -20.49 -27.70 51.25
CA HIS A 1457 -20.88 -29.02 50.75
C HIS A 1457 -20.28 -29.41 49.39
N SER A 1458 -19.16 -28.79 49.00
CA SER A 1458 -18.54 -28.97 47.69
C SER A 1458 -17.51 -30.11 47.69
N VAL A 1459 -17.19 -30.65 46.51
CA VAL A 1459 -16.29 -31.80 46.35
C VAL A 1459 -15.21 -31.54 45.31
N PHE A 1460 -13.95 -31.76 45.68
CA PHE A 1460 -12.84 -31.86 44.75
C PHE A 1460 -12.25 -33.27 44.82
N ALA A 1461 -12.14 -33.98 43.69
CA ALA A 1461 -11.72 -35.37 43.67
C ALA A 1461 -10.77 -35.73 42.51
N LEU A 1462 -9.66 -36.38 42.83
CA LEU A 1462 -8.74 -37.05 41.89
C LEU A 1462 -8.81 -38.57 42.09
N LEU A 1463 -9.30 -39.31 41.11
CA LEU A 1463 -9.63 -40.73 41.26
C LEU A 1463 -9.01 -41.61 40.16
N ASN A 1464 -8.51 -42.80 40.51
CA ASN A 1464 -8.16 -43.87 39.56
C ASN A 1464 -7.32 -43.41 38.35
N SER A 1465 -6.40 -42.47 38.54
CA SER A 1465 -5.58 -41.90 37.46
C SER A 1465 -4.13 -42.38 37.58
N THR A 1466 -3.41 -42.41 36.46
CA THR A 1466 -2.05 -42.93 36.38
C THR A 1466 -1.07 -41.93 35.80
N MET A 1467 0.17 -41.95 36.25
CA MET A 1467 1.26 -41.14 35.69
C MET A 1467 2.55 -41.94 35.71
N SER A 1468 3.30 -41.93 34.62
CA SER A 1468 4.49 -42.79 34.43
C SER A 1468 5.68 -42.36 35.29
N SER A 1469 5.82 -41.05 35.51
CA SER A 1469 6.85 -40.38 36.31
C SER A 1469 6.41 -38.94 36.55
N GLY A 1470 6.86 -38.33 37.65
CA GLY A 1470 6.58 -36.92 37.95
C GLY A 1470 7.02 -36.54 39.37
N GLU A 1471 6.59 -35.38 39.84
CA GLU A 1471 6.87 -34.87 41.18
C GLU A 1471 5.71 -35.05 42.14
N SER A 1472 4.46 -34.86 41.66
CA SER A 1472 3.28 -35.07 42.50
C SER A 1472 1.97 -35.35 41.76
N LEU A 1473 1.02 -35.95 42.46
CA LEU A 1473 -0.36 -36.06 41.95
C LEU A 1473 -1.06 -34.70 42.04
N LEU A 1474 -0.97 -34.03 43.19
CA LEU A 1474 -1.58 -32.72 43.43
C LEU A 1474 -0.55 -31.73 44.00
N TYR A 1475 -0.28 -30.67 43.26
CA TYR A 1475 0.59 -29.57 43.69
C TYR A 1475 -0.24 -28.33 44.06
N MET A 1476 0.07 -27.71 45.20
CA MET A 1476 -0.61 -26.52 45.72
C MET A 1476 0.41 -25.42 46.08
N ARG A 1477 0.37 -24.30 45.35
CA ARG A 1477 1.41 -23.24 45.44
C ARG A 1477 1.21 -22.25 46.59
N HIS A 1478 -0.01 -21.74 46.80
CA HIS A 1478 -0.23 -20.61 47.71
C HIS A 1478 -1.25 -20.87 48.81
N GLY A 1479 -2.19 -21.81 48.65
CA GLY A 1479 -3.08 -22.17 49.75
C GLY A 1479 -4.17 -23.17 49.39
N LEU A 1480 -4.66 -23.85 50.43
CA LEU A 1480 -5.80 -24.77 50.39
C LEU A 1480 -6.75 -24.44 51.54
N SER A 1481 -8.04 -24.34 51.26
CA SER A 1481 -9.08 -24.31 52.30
C SER A 1481 -10.17 -25.31 51.95
N VAL A 1482 -10.51 -26.19 52.90
CA VAL A 1482 -11.68 -27.06 52.81
C VAL A 1482 -12.56 -26.81 54.03
N SER A 1483 -13.76 -26.24 53.83
CA SER A 1483 -14.67 -25.85 54.91
C SER A 1483 -16.11 -26.31 54.67
N ASP A 1484 -16.94 -26.23 55.70
CA ASP A 1484 -18.41 -26.43 55.65
C ASP A 1484 -18.84 -27.74 55.00
N HIS A 1485 -18.52 -28.86 55.66
CA HIS A 1485 -18.91 -30.21 55.20
C HIS A 1485 -18.39 -30.60 53.80
N SER A 1486 -17.36 -29.92 53.31
CA SER A 1486 -16.81 -30.15 51.97
C SER A 1486 -15.80 -31.31 51.96
N VAL A 1487 -15.51 -31.84 50.78
CA VAL A 1487 -14.67 -33.02 50.60
C VAL A 1487 -13.53 -32.75 49.62
N LEU A 1488 -12.31 -33.07 50.04
CA LEU A 1488 -11.14 -33.21 49.15
C LEU A 1488 -10.73 -34.69 49.11
N ARG A 1489 -10.67 -35.31 47.93
CA ARG A 1489 -10.44 -36.75 47.79
C ARG A 1489 -9.38 -37.09 46.74
N VAL A 1490 -8.41 -37.93 47.12
CA VAL A 1490 -7.34 -38.43 46.22
C VAL A 1490 -7.25 -39.95 46.39
N VAL A 1491 -7.84 -40.73 45.49
CA VAL A 1491 -8.04 -42.19 45.69
C VAL A 1491 -7.76 -43.03 44.46
N GLY A 1492 -7.05 -44.16 44.63
CA GLY A 1492 -6.88 -45.14 43.56
C GLY A 1492 -5.86 -44.76 42.48
N ASN A 1493 -5.06 -43.71 42.69
CA ASN A 1493 -4.11 -43.25 41.67
C ASN A 1493 -2.78 -44.00 41.75
N SER A 1494 -2.11 -44.22 40.62
CA SER A 1494 -0.80 -44.90 40.56
C SER A 1494 0.21 -44.03 39.82
N ALA A 1495 1.27 -43.59 40.51
CA ALA A 1495 2.35 -42.83 39.88
C ALA A 1495 3.62 -42.87 40.72
N PRO A 1496 4.79 -43.24 40.19
CA PRO A 1496 6.04 -43.20 40.95
C PRO A 1496 6.47 -41.73 41.15
N VAL A 1497 6.06 -41.13 42.27
CA VAL A 1497 6.31 -39.73 42.62
C VAL A 1497 6.77 -39.60 44.07
N PRO A 1498 7.66 -38.65 44.39
CA PRO A 1498 8.14 -38.43 45.77
C PRO A 1498 7.03 -37.97 46.70
N CYS A 1499 6.05 -37.19 46.20
CA CYS A 1499 4.98 -36.63 47.01
C CYS A 1499 3.64 -36.84 46.32
N ALA A 1500 2.68 -37.53 46.94
CA ALA A 1500 1.33 -37.56 46.35
C ALA A 1500 0.68 -36.17 46.34
N ILE A 1501 0.81 -35.43 47.44
CA ILE A 1501 0.32 -34.07 47.60
C ILE A 1501 1.47 -33.18 48.08
N TYR A 1502 1.70 -32.07 47.37
CA TYR A 1502 2.72 -31.07 47.73
C TYR A 1502 2.06 -29.72 48.00
N ALA A 1503 2.15 -29.20 49.22
CA ALA A 1503 1.59 -27.91 49.62
C ALA A 1503 2.69 -26.95 50.11
N CYS A 1504 2.92 -25.86 49.38
CA CYS A 1504 3.97 -24.88 49.70
C CYS A 1504 3.65 -23.96 50.90
N GLN A 1505 2.36 -23.75 51.20
CA GLN A 1505 1.89 -22.75 52.16
C GLN A 1505 0.77 -23.31 53.05
N LYS A 1506 0.09 -22.43 53.81
CA LYS A 1506 -0.96 -22.79 54.75
C LYS A 1506 -2.10 -23.55 54.06
N TRP A 1507 -2.58 -24.58 54.75
CA TRP A 1507 -3.80 -25.29 54.42
C TRP A 1507 -4.70 -25.36 55.65
N SER A 1508 -6.02 -25.35 55.44
CA SER A 1508 -7.03 -25.48 56.48
C SER A 1508 -8.07 -26.54 56.12
N LEU A 1509 -8.52 -27.28 57.14
CA LEU A 1509 -9.66 -28.18 57.08
C LEU A 1509 -10.57 -27.82 58.26
N GLU A 1510 -11.75 -27.27 57.97
CA GLU A 1510 -12.62 -26.67 58.98
C GLU A 1510 -14.05 -27.21 58.87
N LEU A 1511 -14.82 -27.04 59.95
CA LEU A 1511 -16.28 -27.20 59.95
C LEU A 1511 -16.77 -28.55 59.37
N LEU A 1512 -16.35 -29.65 60.02
CA LEU A 1512 -16.77 -31.03 59.69
C LEU A 1512 -16.47 -31.48 58.25
N SER A 1513 -15.47 -30.87 57.61
CA SER A 1513 -14.98 -31.24 56.28
C SER A 1513 -14.14 -32.52 56.29
N TRP A 1514 -14.07 -33.20 55.15
CA TRP A 1514 -13.41 -34.49 55.00
C TRP A 1514 -12.29 -34.48 53.96
N LEU A 1515 -11.10 -34.93 54.37
CA LEU A 1515 -9.97 -35.23 53.48
C LEU A 1515 -9.84 -36.75 53.35
N GLY A 1516 -9.98 -37.28 52.14
CA GLY A 1516 -9.93 -38.72 51.86
C GLY A 1516 -8.78 -39.12 50.94
N TRP A 1517 -7.76 -39.78 51.49
CA TRP A 1517 -6.63 -40.34 50.74
C TRP A 1517 -6.48 -41.85 51.01
N ARG A 1518 -6.75 -42.70 50.01
CA ARG A 1518 -6.63 -44.18 50.12
C ARG A 1518 -6.29 -44.84 48.79
N ASP A 1519 -5.70 -46.03 48.82
CA ASP A 1519 -5.44 -46.88 47.66
C ASP A 1519 -4.58 -46.22 46.55
N ASN A 1520 -3.67 -45.29 46.89
CA ASN A 1520 -2.76 -44.71 45.90
C ASN A 1520 -1.41 -45.45 45.94
N ASP A 1521 -0.90 -45.83 44.78
CA ASP A 1521 0.40 -46.47 44.62
C ASP A 1521 1.41 -45.43 44.10
N VAL A 1522 2.14 -44.80 45.03
CA VAL A 1522 3.10 -43.73 44.68
C VAL A 1522 4.54 -44.22 44.46
N GLY A 1523 4.75 -45.53 44.48
CA GLY A 1523 6.10 -46.12 44.46
C GLY A 1523 6.90 -45.87 45.75
N VAL A 1524 8.21 -46.16 45.69
CA VAL A 1524 9.17 -45.85 46.77
C VAL A 1524 9.69 -44.43 46.53
N GLY A 1525 8.86 -43.44 46.89
CA GLY A 1525 9.16 -42.00 46.78
C GLY A 1525 9.93 -41.48 47.98
#